data_AF-A0AAV5JNG6-F1
#
_entry.id   AF-A0AAV5JNG6-F1
#
_cell.length_a   1.000
_cell.length_b   1.000
_cell.length_c   1.000
_cell.angle_alpha   90.00
_cell.angle_beta   90.00
_cell.angle_gamma   90.00
#
_symmetry.space_group_name_H-M   'P 1'
#
loop_
_entity.id
_entity.type
_entity.pdbx_description
1 polymer ?
#
loop_
_entity_poly.entity_id
_entity_poly.type
_entity_poly.pdbx_seq_one_letter_code
_entity_poly.pdbx_strand_id
1 'polypeptide(L)'
;MAAREEETLKTAEMEVAADDGVDYEHDSKETVLQRYFLQEWKLVKSLLDDIVSDGRVSDPSAVHKIRSIMDKYQEEGQLVEPYLESMVSPLMFIIRSRTIELDADSDEILEIIKPICIIIYCLVTVCGYKAVTRFFPHQVSDLELAVSLLEKCHNTASVTSLRQESTGEMEAKCVMLLWLSVLVLVPFDISSIDTSIASSSSLGEHELAPLVMRILGFSKDYLSNSGPMRTMAALVLSRLLTRPDMPKAFTSFIEWTHEVLSSRTDDVMHHFRLLGTLEALAAIFKAGSRKVLLEAVPSVWHDVSGMIKSGTAATSPLLRKFLVKLTQRIGLTCLPHRTPSWRYVGRTSSLGENIALNATNRNYQLNQSLSLENSKSELGTDYPEDEDMDVPDILEEIIEMLLSGLKDTDTVVRWSAAKGIGRVTSRLTSRLSEEVLSSVLELFSPGEGDGSWHGGCLALAELARRGLLLPSSLPKVVPVVVKALHYDVRRGPHSVGSHVRDAAAYVCWAFGRAYYHTDMRSILEQLAPHLLTVACFDREVNCRRAAAAAFQENVGRQGNYPHGIDIVNTADYFSLSSRVNSYLHVAVCIAQYEGYLYAFVDELLFNKICHWDKGLRELAGEALAALVKYDAAYFANYALEKLIPSTLSSDLCTRHGATLAAGELVLALHQCGFELPTEKQKNVAGIVPAIEKARLYRGKGGEIMRAAVSRFIECISFSHLSLPEKIKRSLLDTLNENLRHPNSQIQVAAVKAVKNFVQAYLNAANASSSSITSKYLELLSDPNVAVRRGSAMALGVLPYEFLANQWRDVVLKLCSACAIEENPEDRDAEARVNAVKGLVSVCETLTQARENSDVQTGEEDLSLFQLIKDEVMISLFKALDDYSVDNRGDVGSWVREAAMEGLEKCTYILCKGDSVTSTQKLDDLESIPEPSNSNVAENSQTCSFFDVKLATNLVCGIVKQAVEKMDKLRETAAKVLQRILYCKVIFIPFIPHREKLEEIVPNEADFKWGVPTFSYPRFVQLLHFDCYSKSVLSGLVISIGGLQDSLRKAAISALLEYLQMDEDFNNRSKEYMLSTDVLWVLQQYNRCDRVVIPTLKTIEILFSKKIFLNMEAQTTFCAGVLDSLVVELKGTKDFSKLYAGIAILGYISSVSDPISTRAFSQLLTFLSHRYPKIRKASAEQVYLILMQNESLVPEEKAEKALEIISETCWDGDIETAKQQKLELYTIAGLDAGPLKASNKVSTKDSDKKLVAADENASYSSLVESTGF
;
A
#
# COMPACT_ATOMS: atom_id res chain seq x y z
N MET A 1 -23.24 33.54 32.29
CA MET A 1 -22.69 32.52 31.38
C MET A 1 -21.17 32.62 31.34
N ALA A 2 -20.58 33.82 31.15
CA ALA A 2 -19.11 34.02 31.21
C ALA A 2 -18.41 33.49 32.47
N ALA A 3 -19.01 33.63 33.67
CA ALA A 3 -18.41 33.12 34.92
C ALA A 3 -18.47 31.58 35.06
N ARG A 4 -19.34 30.90 34.30
CA ARG A 4 -19.47 29.43 34.33
C ARG A 4 -18.52 28.77 33.34
N GLU A 5 -18.15 29.47 32.27
CA GLU A 5 -17.16 29.03 31.27
C GLU A 5 -15.73 29.10 31.83
N GLU A 6 -15.42 30.12 32.64
CA GLU A 6 -14.11 30.26 33.31
C GLU A 6 -13.86 29.17 34.37
N GLU A 7 -14.92 28.69 35.03
CA GLU A 7 -14.85 27.60 36.01
C GLU A 7 -14.61 26.24 35.31
N THR A 8 -15.29 25.96 34.19
CA THR A 8 -15.03 24.74 33.39
C THR A 8 -13.65 24.73 32.74
N LEU A 9 -13.11 25.88 32.33
CA LEU A 9 -11.74 26.01 31.80
C LEU A 9 -10.68 25.76 32.87
N LYS A 10 -10.86 26.27 34.09
CA LYS A 10 -9.95 25.99 35.22
C LYS A 10 -10.00 24.53 35.69
N THR A 11 -11.16 23.89 35.59
CA THR A 11 -11.31 22.47 35.95
C THR A 11 -10.59 21.58 34.94
N ALA A 12 -10.68 21.91 33.64
CA ALA A 12 -9.95 21.21 32.58
C ALA A 12 -8.42 21.47 32.60
N GLU A 13 -7.98 22.66 32.99
CA GLU A 13 -6.55 22.96 33.14
C GLU A 13 -5.92 22.27 34.36
N MET A 14 -6.68 22.03 35.43
CA MET A 14 -6.21 21.29 36.61
C MET A 14 -6.12 19.77 36.38
N GLU A 15 -6.93 19.19 35.49
CA GLU A 15 -6.84 17.76 35.13
C GLU A 15 -5.68 17.47 34.17
N VAL A 16 -5.28 18.40 33.30
CA VAL A 16 -4.19 18.21 32.33
C VAL A 16 -2.80 18.29 32.99
N ALA A 17 -2.66 18.94 34.15
CA ALA A 17 -1.39 19.04 34.86
C ALA A 17 -1.11 17.85 35.80
N ALA A 18 -2.05 16.92 35.96
CA ALA A 18 -1.98 15.85 36.94
C ALA A 18 -1.75 14.44 36.36
N ASP A 19 -1.59 14.30 35.04
CA ASP A 19 -1.58 12.97 34.41
C ASP A 19 -0.54 12.83 33.28
N ASP A 20 0.75 12.89 33.65
CA ASP A 20 1.88 12.54 32.78
C ASP A 20 2.19 11.02 32.82
N GLY A 21 1.23 10.16 33.19
CA GLY A 21 1.53 8.77 33.56
C GLY A 21 0.52 7.67 33.25
N VAL A 22 -0.49 7.86 32.41
CA VAL A 22 -1.49 6.80 32.12
C VAL A 22 -1.46 6.31 30.67
N ASP A 23 -1.50 4.99 30.57
CA ASP A 23 -1.41 4.12 29.39
C ASP A 23 -2.44 4.45 28.29
N TYR A 24 -1.95 4.65 27.06
CA TYR A 24 -2.71 5.22 25.91
C TYR A 24 -3.57 4.20 25.15
N GLU A 25 -3.76 2.99 25.66
CA GLU A 25 -4.29 1.88 24.86
C GLU A 25 -5.83 1.80 24.77
N HIS A 26 -6.60 2.62 25.52
CA HIS A 26 -8.06 2.45 25.65
C HIS A 26 -8.91 3.70 25.34
N ASP A 27 -8.33 4.84 24.98
CA ASP A 27 -9.11 6.04 24.63
C ASP A 27 -9.70 5.95 23.21
N SER A 28 -10.95 6.38 23.05
CA SER A 28 -11.56 6.47 21.72
C SER A 28 -10.80 7.48 20.84
N LYS A 29 -10.63 7.16 19.55
CA LYS A 29 -9.91 7.99 18.57
C LYS A 29 -10.34 9.46 18.59
N GLU A 30 -11.63 9.73 18.81
CA GLU A 30 -12.21 11.07 18.91
C GLU A 30 -11.68 11.86 20.13
N THR A 31 -11.56 11.21 21.29
CA THR A 31 -11.07 11.86 22.53
C THR A 31 -9.60 12.23 22.42
N VAL A 32 -8.80 11.36 21.79
CA VAL A 32 -7.38 11.60 21.52
C VAL A 32 -7.20 12.78 20.56
N LEU A 33 -7.95 12.81 19.45
CA LEU A 33 -7.93 13.90 18.47
C LEU A 33 -8.35 15.25 19.08
N GLN A 34 -9.37 15.24 19.95
CA GLN A 34 -9.81 16.45 20.64
C GLN A 34 -8.72 17.02 21.55
N ARG A 35 -7.98 16.19 22.28
CA ARG A 35 -6.84 16.64 23.11
C ARG A 35 -5.72 17.23 22.26
N TYR A 36 -5.37 16.59 21.15
CA TYR A 36 -4.36 17.12 20.20
C TYR A 36 -4.78 18.48 19.62
N PHE A 37 -6.05 18.61 19.23
CA PHE A 37 -6.58 19.88 18.73
C PHE A 37 -6.45 20.99 19.76
N LEU A 38 -6.79 20.74 21.02
CA LEU A 38 -6.69 21.75 22.09
C LEU A 38 -5.24 22.21 22.33
N GLN A 39 -4.25 21.34 22.16
CA GLN A 39 -2.84 21.71 22.25
C GLN A 39 -2.41 22.60 21.08
N GLU A 40 -2.75 22.20 19.85
CA GLU A 40 -2.41 22.97 18.65
C GLU A 40 -3.20 24.29 18.56
N TRP A 41 -4.41 24.33 19.11
CA TRP A 41 -5.26 25.52 19.19
C TRP A 41 -4.58 26.65 19.97
N LYS A 42 -3.85 26.34 21.05
CA LYS A 42 -3.09 27.37 21.82
C LYS A 42 -2.09 28.10 20.93
N LEU A 43 -1.38 27.36 20.07
CA LEU A 43 -0.44 27.93 19.12
C LEU A 43 -1.14 28.75 18.04
N VAL A 44 -2.23 28.23 17.45
CA VAL A 44 -3.01 28.95 16.44
C VAL A 44 -3.57 30.25 17.00
N LYS A 45 -4.11 30.22 18.22
CA LYS A 45 -4.63 31.39 18.90
C LYS A 45 -3.56 32.45 19.11
N SER A 46 -2.37 32.08 19.57
CA SER A 46 -1.24 33.01 19.72
C SER A 46 -0.88 33.70 18.41
N LEU A 47 -0.77 32.93 17.31
CA LEU A 47 -0.47 33.49 15.99
C LEU A 47 -1.57 34.42 15.47
N LEU A 48 -2.84 34.13 15.78
CA LEU A 48 -3.96 34.99 15.43
C LEU A 48 -3.99 36.27 16.27
N ASP A 49 -3.72 36.17 17.56
CA ASP A 49 -3.65 37.33 18.47
C ASP A 49 -2.56 38.31 17.99
N ASP A 50 -1.40 37.80 17.55
CA ASP A 50 -0.31 38.61 16.95
C ASP A 50 -0.75 39.30 15.64
N ILE A 51 -1.43 38.59 14.74
CA ILE A 51 -1.96 39.16 13.49
C ILE A 51 -3.00 40.26 13.79
N VAL A 52 -3.83 40.05 14.81
CA VAL A 52 -4.86 41.01 15.22
C VAL A 52 -4.24 42.25 15.88
N SER A 53 -3.22 42.09 16.73
CA SER A 53 -2.54 43.23 17.36
C SER A 53 -1.79 44.09 16.34
N ASP A 54 -1.17 43.48 15.34
CA ASP A 54 -0.45 44.20 14.29
C ASP A 54 -1.39 44.77 13.21
N GLY A 55 -2.64 44.28 13.16
CA GLY A 55 -3.64 44.65 12.15
C GLY A 55 -3.21 44.31 10.71
N ARG A 56 -2.28 43.36 10.55
CA ARG A 56 -1.80 42.75 9.30
C ARG A 56 -1.00 41.49 9.61
N VAL A 57 -0.70 40.68 8.60
CA VAL A 57 0.25 39.57 8.75
C VAL A 57 1.69 40.09 8.62
N SER A 58 2.41 40.16 9.74
CA SER A 58 3.81 40.61 9.79
C SER A 58 4.81 39.52 9.36
N ASP A 59 4.53 38.26 9.68
CA ASP A 59 5.34 37.09 9.28
C ASP A 59 4.53 36.14 8.38
N PRO A 60 4.89 36.00 7.08
CA PRO A 60 4.24 35.05 6.17
C PRO A 60 4.30 33.59 6.64
N SER A 61 5.26 33.21 7.51
CA SER A 61 5.37 31.85 8.05
C SER A 61 4.18 31.49 8.96
N ALA A 62 3.56 32.49 9.60
CA ALA A 62 2.41 32.30 10.48
C ALA A 62 1.20 31.73 9.71
N VAL A 63 0.94 32.24 8.51
CA VAL A 63 -0.16 31.78 7.64
C VAL A 63 0.02 30.31 7.26
N HIS A 64 1.26 29.91 6.90
CA HIS A 64 1.58 28.54 6.55
C HIS A 64 1.42 27.58 7.73
N LYS A 65 1.83 28.00 8.93
CA LYS A 65 1.66 27.21 10.17
C LYS A 65 0.19 27.02 10.54
N ILE A 66 -0.59 28.10 10.56
CA ILE A 66 -2.03 28.03 10.86
C ILE A 66 -2.72 27.07 9.89
N ARG A 67 -2.44 27.21 8.61
CA ARG A 67 -3.01 26.34 7.57
C ARG A 67 -2.59 24.88 7.73
N SER A 68 -1.30 24.61 7.97
CA SER A 68 -0.80 23.25 8.17
C SER A 68 -1.43 22.55 9.37
N ILE A 69 -1.85 23.30 10.40
CA ILE A 69 -2.57 22.76 11.55
C ILE A 69 -4.03 22.49 11.17
N MET A 70 -4.72 23.49 10.62
CA MET A 70 -6.14 23.38 10.28
C MET A 70 -6.43 22.29 9.24
N ASP A 71 -5.57 22.12 8.23
CA ASP A 71 -5.75 21.09 7.18
C ASP A 71 -5.75 19.65 7.78
N LYS A 72 -5.17 19.41 8.97
CA LYS A 72 -5.23 18.10 9.67
C LYS A 72 -6.64 17.71 10.10
N TYR A 73 -7.51 18.70 10.33
CA TYR A 73 -8.85 18.52 10.89
C TYR A 73 -9.95 18.57 9.81
N GLN A 74 -9.59 18.46 8.52
CA GLN A 74 -10.55 18.56 7.42
C GLN A 74 -11.67 17.50 7.48
N GLU A 75 -11.37 16.29 7.96
CA GLU A 75 -12.39 15.23 8.12
C GLU A 75 -13.30 15.45 9.34
N GLU A 76 -12.82 16.21 10.35
CA GLU A 76 -13.48 16.43 11.65
C GLU A 76 -13.65 17.94 11.95
N GLY A 77 -14.13 18.71 10.97
CA GLY A 77 -14.28 20.17 11.11
C GLY A 77 -15.16 20.62 12.29
N GLN A 78 -16.00 19.73 12.82
CA GLN A 78 -16.85 19.98 14.01
C GLN A 78 -16.02 20.33 15.26
N LEU A 79 -14.76 19.92 15.34
CA LEU A 79 -13.84 20.29 16.42
C LEU A 79 -13.44 21.77 16.38
N VAL A 80 -13.35 22.34 15.17
CA VAL A 80 -12.95 23.73 14.92
C VAL A 80 -14.14 24.68 15.01
N GLU A 81 -15.35 24.22 14.66
CA GLU A 81 -16.58 25.03 14.61
C GLU A 81 -16.84 25.93 15.84
N PRO A 82 -16.65 25.47 17.10
CA PRO A 82 -16.86 26.28 18.30
C PRO A 82 -15.96 27.52 18.40
N TYR A 83 -14.82 27.53 17.71
CA TYR A 83 -13.81 28.59 17.79
C TYR A 83 -13.89 29.58 16.62
N LEU A 84 -14.73 29.32 15.62
CA LEU A 84 -14.80 30.11 14.39
C LEU A 84 -15.08 31.59 14.61
N GLU A 85 -15.91 31.97 15.58
CA GLU A 85 -16.19 33.37 15.89
C GLU A 85 -14.91 34.12 16.29
N SER A 86 -14.14 33.53 17.20
CA SER A 86 -12.89 34.11 17.71
C SER A 86 -11.80 34.23 16.65
N MET A 87 -11.87 33.47 15.56
CA MET A 87 -10.91 33.54 14.45
C MET A 87 -11.41 34.48 13.34
N VAL A 88 -12.64 34.30 12.89
CA VAL A 88 -13.16 34.91 11.65
C VAL A 88 -13.53 36.38 11.87
N SER A 89 -14.18 36.71 12.99
CA SER A 89 -14.64 38.08 13.23
C SER A 89 -13.48 39.09 13.34
N PRO A 90 -12.38 38.81 14.08
CA PRO A 90 -11.22 39.71 14.11
C PRO A 90 -10.54 39.86 12.74
N LEU A 91 -10.37 38.77 11.99
CA LEU A 91 -9.73 38.81 10.67
C LEU A 91 -10.57 39.62 9.65
N MET A 92 -11.89 39.44 9.64
CA MET A 92 -12.78 40.25 8.80
C MET A 92 -12.84 41.71 9.25
N PHE A 93 -12.68 41.98 10.54
CA PHE A 93 -12.57 43.35 11.04
C PHE A 93 -11.33 44.06 10.46
N ILE A 94 -10.18 43.39 10.41
CA ILE A 94 -8.95 43.94 9.81
C ILE A 94 -9.15 44.23 8.32
N ILE A 95 -9.72 43.29 7.55
CA ILE A 95 -10.02 43.51 6.12
C ILE A 95 -10.88 44.76 5.94
N ARG A 96 -11.93 44.90 6.75
CA ARG A 96 -12.84 46.04 6.70
C ARG A 96 -12.16 47.35 7.09
N SER A 97 -11.47 47.40 8.24
CA SER A 97 -10.88 48.65 8.76
C SER A 97 -9.77 49.17 7.85
N ARG A 98 -8.87 48.29 7.38
CA ARG A 98 -7.75 48.67 6.50
C ARG A 98 -8.21 49.14 5.13
N THR A 99 -9.31 48.59 4.63
CA THR A 99 -9.88 49.03 3.33
C THR A 99 -10.49 50.43 3.45
N ILE A 100 -11.11 50.76 4.57
CA ILE A 100 -11.63 52.11 4.84
C ILE A 100 -10.48 53.12 5.01
N GLU A 101 -9.38 52.73 5.67
CA GLU A 101 -8.24 53.60 5.96
C GLU A 101 -7.36 53.91 4.74
N LEU A 102 -7.07 52.92 3.89
CA LEU A 102 -6.12 53.03 2.78
C LEU A 102 -6.77 53.40 1.44
N ASP A 103 -8.10 53.52 1.42
CA ASP A 103 -8.95 53.55 0.22
C ASP A 103 -8.83 52.26 -0.63
N ALA A 104 -9.93 51.84 -1.25
CA ALA A 104 -9.98 50.55 -1.96
C ALA A 104 -9.02 50.51 -3.17
N ASP A 105 -8.60 51.68 -3.68
CA ASP A 105 -7.74 51.83 -4.84
C ASP A 105 -6.23 51.68 -4.55
N SER A 106 -5.77 51.72 -3.29
CA SER A 106 -4.35 51.60 -2.93
C SER A 106 -3.80 50.18 -3.10
N ASP A 107 -2.72 49.95 -3.85
CA ASP A 107 -2.15 48.60 -4.09
C ASP A 107 -1.64 47.91 -2.82
N GLU A 108 -1.35 48.68 -1.79
CA GLU A 108 -0.96 48.21 -0.46
C GLU A 108 -2.06 47.36 0.21
N ILE A 109 -3.35 47.58 -0.13
CA ILE A 109 -4.45 46.82 0.46
C ILE A 109 -4.39 45.33 0.10
N LEU A 110 -3.90 44.99 -1.11
CA LEU A 110 -3.82 43.62 -1.58
C LEU A 110 -2.77 42.82 -0.81
N GLU A 111 -1.67 43.45 -0.42
CA GLU A 111 -0.63 42.82 0.40
C GLU A 111 -1.12 42.47 1.81
N ILE A 112 -2.08 43.24 2.33
CA ILE A 112 -2.68 43.01 3.65
C ILE A 112 -3.77 41.92 3.60
N ILE A 113 -4.68 41.99 2.63
CA ILE A 113 -5.86 41.10 2.62
C ILE A 113 -5.55 39.69 2.12
N LYS A 114 -4.59 39.51 1.20
CA LYS A 114 -4.29 38.20 0.60
C LYS A 114 -3.86 37.17 1.67
N PRO A 115 -2.89 37.45 2.56
CA PRO A 115 -2.51 36.53 3.64
C PRO A 115 -3.66 36.18 4.59
N ILE A 116 -4.52 37.16 4.92
CA ILE A 116 -5.68 36.96 5.79
C ILE A 116 -6.72 36.06 5.11
N CYS A 117 -6.97 36.29 3.82
CA CYS A 117 -7.91 35.48 3.05
C CYS A 117 -7.47 34.02 2.93
N ILE A 118 -6.16 33.72 2.93
CA ILE A 118 -5.65 32.34 2.98
C ILE A 118 -6.12 31.63 4.26
N ILE A 119 -6.05 32.30 5.42
CA ILE A 119 -6.49 31.75 6.70
C ILE A 119 -8.00 31.52 6.68
N ILE A 120 -8.79 32.53 6.28
CA ILE A 120 -10.26 32.43 6.25
C ILE A 120 -10.70 31.33 5.27
N TYR A 121 -10.09 31.25 4.09
CA TYR A 121 -10.43 30.23 3.10
C TYR A 121 -10.03 28.82 3.57
N CYS A 122 -8.93 28.67 4.32
CA CYS A 122 -8.59 27.40 4.98
C CYS A 122 -9.72 26.95 5.95
N LEU A 123 -10.26 27.86 6.76
CA LEU A 123 -11.40 27.55 7.62
C LEU A 123 -12.66 27.19 6.81
N VAL A 124 -12.88 27.84 5.66
CA VAL A 124 -13.96 27.48 4.73
C VAL A 124 -13.79 26.06 4.17
N THR A 125 -12.56 25.62 3.91
CA THR A 125 -12.29 24.25 3.43
C THR A 125 -12.47 23.18 4.50
N VAL A 126 -12.21 23.50 5.77
CA VAL A 126 -12.32 22.57 6.91
C VAL A 126 -13.75 22.49 7.45
N CYS A 127 -14.39 23.63 7.75
CA CYS A 127 -15.71 23.68 8.38
C CYS A 127 -16.87 23.88 7.38
N GLY A 128 -16.56 24.22 6.14
CA GLY A 128 -17.55 24.59 5.13
C GLY A 128 -17.99 26.06 5.21
N TYR A 129 -18.27 26.65 4.05
CA TYR A 129 -18.57 28.09 3.94
C TYR A 129 -19.73 28.56 4.81
N LYS A 130 -20.76 27.72 5.02
CA LYS A 130 -21.95 28.11 5.78
C LYS A 130 -21.68 28.35 7.26
N ALA A 131 -20.75 27.61 7.86
CA ALA A 131 -20.36 27.80 9.26
C ALA A 131 -19.59 29.13 9.38
N VAL A 132 -18.63 29.33 8.48
CA VAL A 132 -17.74 30.51 8.47
C VAL A 132 -18.47 31.82 8.17
N THR A 133 -19.34 31.86 7.14
CA THR A 133 -20.00 33.12 6.72
C THR A 133 -20.97 33.70 7.75
N ARG A 134 -21.34 32.95 8.80
CA ARG A 134 -22.16 33.47 9.91
C ARG A 134 -21.46 34.59 10.68
N PHE A 135 -20.13 34.60 10.66
CA PHE A 135 -19.29 35.53 11.38
C PHE A 135 -18.76 36.67 10.50
N PHE A 136 -19.23 36.76 9.24
CA PHE A 136 -18.88 37.84 8.34
C PHE A 136 -19.67 39.12 8.69
N PRO A 137 -19.07 40.31 8.53
CA PRO A 137 -19.76 41.57 8.73
C PRO A 137 -20.87 41.75 7.69
N HIS A 138 -21.99 42.34 8.12
CA HIS A 138 -23.23 42.42 7.36
C HIS A 138 -23.83 43.84 7.35
N GLN A 139 -23.02 44.87 7.59
CA GLN A 139 -23.51 46.25 7.62
C GLN A 139 -23.76 46.75 6.19
N VAL A 140 -24.77 47.59 6.00
CA VAL A 140 -25.16 48.09 4.66
C VAL A 140 -24.03 48.89 4.00
N SER A 141 -23.27 49.64 4.80
CA SER A 141 -22.09 50.39 4.37
C SER A 141 -20.98 49.51 3.78
N ASP A 142 -20.98 48.21 4.10
CA ASP A 142 -19.93 47.30 3.64
C ASP A 142 -20.20 46.76 2.22
N LEU A 143 -21.41 46.98 1.66
CA LEU A 143 -21.77 46.48 0.33
C LEU A 143 -20.91 47.09 -0.78
N GLU A 144 -20.82 48.42 -0.85
CA GLU A 144 -19.99 49.11 -1.84
C GLU A 144 -18.51 48.78 -1.63
N LEU A 145 -18.07 48.77 -0.36
CA LEU A 145 -16.71 48.42 0.04
C LEU A 145 -16.30 47.03 -0.50
N ALA A 146 -17.14 46.02 -0.31
CA ALA A 146 -16.87 44.67 -0.76
C ALA A 146 -16.88 44.55 -2.30
N VAL A 147 -17.70 45.33 -3.01
CA VAL A 147 -17.69 45.35 -4.48
C VAL A 147 -16.43 46.01 -5.03
N SER A 148 -15.98 47.12 -4.45
CA SER A 148 -14.73 47.79 -4.83
C SER A 148 -13.51 46.88 -4.56
N LEU A 149 -13.47 46.20 -3.42
CA LEU A 149 -12.43 45.20 -3.14
C LEU A 149 -12.45 44.03 -4.12
N LEU A 150 -13.64 43.53 -4.47
CA LEU A 150 -13.76 42.45 -5.46
C LEU A 150 -13.27 42.90 -6.84
N GLU A 151 -13.61 44.12 -7.28
CA GLU A 151 -13.13 44.70 -8.54
C GLU A 151 -11.61 44.75 -8.58
N LYS A 152 -10.98 45.20 -7.49
CA LYS A 152 -9.52 45.21 -7.38
C LYS A 152 -8.92 43.81 -7.45
N CYS A 153 -9.52 42.85 -6.72
CA CYS A 153 -9.10 41.45 -6.77
C CYS A 153 -9.29 40.86 -8.17
N HIS A 154 -10.36 41.23 -8.89
CA HIS A 154 -10.70 40.73 -10.21
C HIS A 154 -9.60 41.00 -11.23
N ASN A 155 -9.04 42.22 -11.21
CA ASN A 155 -7.98 42.65 -12.12
C ASN A 155 -6.60 42.02 -11.84
N THR A 156 -6.45 41.30 -10.71
CA THR A 156 -5.20 40.64 -10.33
C THR A 156 -5.14 39.21 -10.90
N ALA A 157 -4.12 38.91 -11.71
CA ALA A 157 -3.88 37.56 -12.23
C ALA A 157 -3.19 36.66 -11.18
N SER A 158 -3.58 35.37 -11.13
CA SER A 158 -2.92 34.38 -10.26
C SER A 158 -1.60 33.95 -10.90
N VAL A 159 -0.50 34.00 -10.14
CA VAL A 159 0.83 33.58 -10.61
C VAL A 159 0.97 32.05 -10.62
N THR A 160 0.28 31.36 -9.70
CA THR A 160 0.31 29.90 -9.53
C THR A 160 -1.11 29.33 -9.38
N SER A 161 -1.27 28.03 -9.68
CA SER A 161 -2.52 27.28 -9.49
C SER A 161 -2.46 26.27 -8.32
N LEU A 162 -1.27 26.08 -7.74
CA LEU A 162 -1.03 25.16 -6.63
C LEU A 162 -1.41 25.82 -5.31
N ARG A 163 -2.34 25.19 -4.57
CA ARG A 163 -2.82 25.70 -3.27
C ARG A 163 -1.67 25.93 -2.28
N GLN A 164 -0.57 25.16 -2.33
CA GLN A 164 0.58 25.28 -1.42
C GLN A 164 1.50 26.46 -1.74
N GLU A 165 1.45 26.95 -2.98
CA GLU A 165 2.24 28.10 -3.48
C GLU A 165 1.34 29.31 -3.71
N SER A 166 0.13 29.30 -3.13
CA SER A 166 -0.84 30.37 -3.33
C SER A 166 -0.34 31.65 -2.67
N THR A 167 -0.25 32.70 -3.48
CA THR A 167 0.00 34.07 -3.05
C THR A 167 -1.27 34.77 -2.52
N GLY A 168 -2.40 34.05 -2.46
CA GLY A 168 -3.65 34.49 -1.82
C GLY A 168 -4.66 35.18 -2.73
N GLU A 169 -4.38 35.33 -4.04
CA GLU A 169 -5.27 35.99 -5.01
C GLU A 169 -6.60 35.25 -5.16
N MET A 170 -6.53 33.92 -5.25
CA MET A 170 -7.71 33.08 -5.44
C MET A 170 -8.55 33.02 -4.17
N GLU A 171 -7.91 32.89 -3.00
CA GLU A 171 -8.57 32.93 -1.71
C GLU A 171 -9.24 34.28 -1.46
N ALA A 172 -8.60 35.40 -1.80
CA ALA A 172 -9.19 36.73 -1.71
C ALA A 172 -10.47 36.84 -2.56
N LYS A 173 -10.44 36.42 -3.83
CA LYS A 173 -11.64 36.38 -4.69
C LYS A 173 -12.75 35.53 -4.06
N CYS A 174 -12.42 34.37 -3.52
CA CYS A 174 -13.38 33.49 -2.86
C CYS A 174 -14.01 34.11 -1.60
N VAL A 175 -13.20 34.69 -0.71
CA VAL A 175 -13.69 35.32 0.52
C VAL A 175 -14.56 36.54 0.19
N MET A 176 -14.17 37.37 -0.78
CA MET A 176 -14.97 38.52 -1.23
C MET A 176 -16.31 38.09 -1.84
N LEU A 177 -16.35 37.06 -2.69
CA LEU A 177 -17.59 36.51 -3.22
C LEU A 177 -18.50 35.95 -2.10
N LEU A 178 -17.93 35.27 -1.11
CA LEU A 178 -18.69 34.80 0.05
C LEU A 178 -19.23 35.97 0.89
N TRP A 179 -18.45 37.03 1.05
CA TRP A 179 -18.87 38.23 1.78
C TRP A 179 -20.00 38.95 1.06
N LEU A 180 -19.86 39.17 -0.24
CA LEU A 180 -20.94 39.70 -1.08
C LEU A 180 -22.19 38.83 -1.02
N SER A 181 -22.06 37.50 -0.96
CA SER A 181 -23.23 36.63 -0.85
C SER A 181 -24.06 36.92 0.41
N VAL A 182 -23.44 37.42 1.49
CA VAL A 182 -24.15 37.85 2.71
C VAL A 182 -24.69 39.26 2.52
N LEU A 183 -23.88 40.19 2.00
CA LEU A 183 -24.24 41.61 1.86
C LEU A 183 -25.36 41.87 0.85
N VAL A 184 -25.51 41.06 -0.21
CA VAL A 184 -26.63 41.21 -1.16
C VAL A 184 -28.00 40.87 -0.53
N LEU A 185 -28.05 40.35 0.70
CA LEU A 185 -29.30 40.08 1.43
C LEU A 185 -29.78 41.28 2.28
N VAL A 186 -29.16 42.46 2.16
CA VAL A 186 -29.62 43.67 2.87
C VAL A 186 -31.11 43.95 2.61
N PRO A 187 -31.87 44.43 3.60
CA PRO A 187 -33.33 44.56 3.47
C PRO A 187 -33.80 45.77 2.65
N PHE A 188 -32.88 46.63 2.20
CA PHE A 188 -33.16 47.84 1.43
C PHE A 188 -32.93 47.62 -0.06
N ASP A 189 -33.63 48.37 -0.91
CA ASP A 189 -33.43 48.36 -2.36
C ASP A 189 -31.99 48.77 -2.68
N ILE A 190 -31.27 47.99 -3.51
CA ILE A 190 -29.85 48.24 -3.77
C ILE A 190 -29.62 49.60 -4.45
N SER A 191 -30.60 50.07 -5.24
CA SER A 191 -30.59 51.41 -5.84
C SER A 191 -30.61 52.55 -4.81
N SER A 192 -31.10 52.32 -3.60
CA SER A 192 -31.08 53.33 -2.52
C SER A 192 -29.73 53.44 -1.81
N ILE A 193 -28.87 52.42 -1.97
CA ILE A 193 -27.55 52.33 -1.35
C ILE A 193 -26.45 52.82 -2.31
N ASP A 194 -26.66 52.63 -3.62
CA ASP A 194 -25.69 52.91 -4.67
C ASP A 194 -25.40 54.40 -4.82
N THR A 195 -24.29 54.84 -4.23
CA THR A 195 -23.76 56.21 -4.27
C THR A 195 -23.33 56.62 -5.67
N SER A 196 -23.05 55.67 -6.56
CA SER A 196 -22.61 55.96 -7.93
C SER A 196 -23.73 56.50 -8.83
N ILE A 197 -25.00 56.28 -8.47
CA ILE A 197 -26.17 56.82 -9.19
C ILE A 197 -26.13 58.37 -9.23
N ALA A 198 -25.60 59.01 -8.19
CA ALA A 198 -25.45 60.47 -8.14
C ALA A 198 -24.40 61.01 -9.13
N SER A 199 -23.46 60.19 -9.57
CA SER A 199 -22.36 60.56 -10.49
C SER A 199 -22.69 60.31 -11.97
N SER A 200 -23.66 59.45 -12.25
CA SER A 200 -24.15 59.12 -13.59
C SER A 200 -25.33 60.01 -13.97
N SER A 201 -25.06 61.16 -14.59
CA SER A 201 -26.06 62.20 -14.92
C SER A 201 -27.09 61.82 -16.01
N SER A 202 -27.35 60.53 -16.26
CA SER A 202 -28.30 60.07 -17.28
C SER A 202 -28.77 58.62 -17.09
N LEU A 203 -29.16 58.18 -15.89
CA LEU A 203 -29.97 56.95 -15.79
C LEU A 203 -31.43 57.28 -16.07
N GLY A 204 -31.99 56.68 -17.13
CA GLY A 204 -33.45 56.65 -17.30
C GLY A 204 -34.11 55.82 -16.20
N GLU A 205 -35.38 56.09 -15.87
CA GLU A 205 -36.18 55.34 -14.87
C GLU A 205 -36.23 53.82 -15.07
N HIS A 206 -35.70 53.32 -16.20
CA HIS A 206 -35.72 51.92 -16.59
C HIS A 206 -34.40 51.15 -16.47
N GLU A 207 -33.25 51.78 -16.22
CA GLU A 207 -31.93 51.11 -16.18
C GLU A 207 -31.60 50.49 -14.80
N LEU A 208 -30.78 49.44 -14.81
CA LEU A 208 -30.32 48.76 -13.58
C LEU A 208 -29.27 49.62 -12.87
N ALA A 209 -29.29 49.62 -11.53
CA ALA A 209 -28.31 50.34 -10.73
C ALA A 209 -26.87 49.91 -11.09
N PRO A 210 -25.92 50.85 -11.28
CA PRO A 210 -24.54 50.54 -11.66
C PRO A 210 -23.86 49.51 -10.74
N LEU A 211 -24.12 49.56 -9.43
CA LEU A 211 -23.61 48.60 -8.46
C LEU A 211 -24.12 47.17 -8.73
N VAL A 212 -25.39 47.03 -9.11
CA VAL A 212 -25.98 45.74 -9.49
C VAL A 212 -25.37 45.22 -10.78
N MET A 213 -25.15 46.10 -11.76
CA MET A 213 -24.49 45.75 -13.03
C MET A 213 -23.05 45.26 -12.81
N ARG A 214 -22.29 45.89 -11.91
CA ARG A 214 -20.94 45.44 -11.55
C ARG A 214 -20.94 44.06 -10.90
N ILE A 215 -21.80 43.84 -9.89
CA ILE A 215 -21.91 42.53 -9.22
C ILE A 215 -22.31 41.44 -10.23
N LEU A 216 -23.25 41.73 -11.13
CA LEU A 216 -23.66 40.80 -12.18
C LEU A 216 -22.55 40.51 -13.17
N GLY A 217 -21.81 41.54 -13.60
CA GLY A 217 -20.64 41.40 -14.49
C GLY A 217 -19.59 40.47 -13.90
N PHE A 218 -19.07 40.80 -12.72
CA PHE A 218 -18.05 39.97 -12.06
C PHE A 218 -18.55 38.54 -11.83
N SER A 219 -19.80 38.38 -11.38
CA SER A 219 -20.34 37.05 -11.14
C SER A 219 -20.45 36.24 -12.43
N LYS A 220 -20.91 36.82 -13.54
CA LYS A 220 -20.96 36.17 -14.86
C LYS A 220 -19.56 35.75 -15.34
N ASP A 221 -18.55 36.59 -15.13
CA ASP A 221 -17.17 36.26 -15.47
C ASP A 221 -16.66 35.07 -14.65
N TYR A 222 -16.89 35.10 -13.33
CA TYR A 222 -16.51 34.02 -12.43
C TYR A 222 -17.27 32.71 -12.66
N LEU A 223 -18.43 32.72 -13.33
CA LEU A 223 -19.09 31.49 -13.78
C LEU A 223 -18.25 30.73 -14.81
N SER A 224 -17.39 31.42 -15.56
CA SER A 224 -16.50 30.82 -16.56
C SER A 224 -15.20 30.24 -15.94
N ASN A 225 -14.97 30.42 -14.64
CA ASN A 225 -13.78 29.89 -13.99
C ASN A 225 -13.89 28.41 -13.65
N SER A 226 -12.74 27.73 -13.67
CA SER A 226 -12.58 26.43 -13.03
C SER A 226 -12.33 26.63 -11.53
N GLY A 227 -13.04 25.88 -10.68
CA GLY A 227 -12.84 25.89 -9.23
C GLY A 227 -13.96 26.58 -8.42
N PRO A 228 -13.71 26.91 -7.14
CA PRO A 228 -14.74 27.29 -6.17
C PRO A 228 -15.32 28.69 -6.37
N MET A 229 -14.61 29.59 -7.05
CA MET A 229 -15.14 30.91 -7.45
C MET A 229 -16.45 30.77 -8.22
N ARG A 230 -16.57 29.76 -9.09
CA ARG A 230 -17.81 29.46 -9.84
C ARG A 230 -18.99 29.18 -8.92
N THR A 231 -18.80 28.30 -7.94
CA THR A 231 -19.83 27.94 -6.97
C THR A 231 -20.22 29.13 -6.08
N MET A 232 -19.25 29.97 -5.71
CA MET A 232 -19.49 31.17 -4.89
C MET A 232 -20.20 32.27 -5.69
N ALA A 233 -19.82 32.50 -6.94
CA ALA A 233 -20.52 33.41 -7.84
C ALA A 233 -21.96 32.95 -8.10
N ALA A 234 -22.18 31.67 -8.33
CA ALA A 234 -23.53 31.07 -8.41
C ALA A 234 -24.34 31.33 -7.12
N LEU A 235 -23.71 31.28 -5.94
CA LEU A 235 -24.37 31.61 -4.67
C LEU A 235 -24.74 33.09 -4.59
N VAL A 236 -23.84 34.02 -4.95
CA VAL A 236 -24.12 35.47 -4.99
C VAL A 236 -25.29 35.76 -5.92
N LEU A 237 -25.23 35.26 -7.16
CA LEU A 237 -26.30 35.40 -8.16
C LEU A 237 -27.63 34.86 -7.64
N SER A 238 -27.61 33.68 -7.00
CA SER A 238 -28.83 33.09 -6.46
C SER A 238 -29.51 33.90 -5.37
N ARG A 239 -28.76 34.72 -4.63
CA ARG A 239 -29.31 35.58 -3.57
C ARG A 239 -29.72 36.93 -4.14
N LEU A 240 -28.88 37.54 -4.97
CA LEU A 240 -29.12 38.84 -5.61
C LEU A 240 -30.36 38.80 -6.52
N LEU A 241 -30.43 37.83 -7.44
CA LEU A 241 -31.48 37.77 -8.47
C LEU A 241 -32.84 37.33 -7.92
N THR A 242 -32.89 36.75 -6.72
CA THR A 242 -34.14 36.32 -6.09
C THR A 242 -34.76 37.38 -5.18
N ARG A 243 -34.16 38.57 -5.09
CA ARG A 243 -34.69 39.66 -4.28
C ARG A 243 -35.95 40.26 -4.91
N PRO A 244 -36.88 40.79 -4.11
CA PRO A 244 -38.11 41.43 -4.61
C PRO A 244 -37.88 42.64 -5.54
N ASP A 245 -36.80 43.38 -5.35
CA ASP A 245 -36.41 44.59 -6.11
C ASP A 245 -35.64 44.30 -7.41
N MET A 246 -35.38 43.02 -7.73
CA MET A 246 -34.53 42.62 -8.86
C MET A 246 -35.24 41.88 -10.03
N PRO A 247 -36.54 42.09 -10.35
CA PRO A 247 -37.21 41.33 -11.41
C PRO A 247 -36.60 41.58 -12.80
N LYS A 248 -36.22 42.83 -13.11
CA LYS A 248 -35.58 43.17 -14.38
C LYS A 248 -34.21 42.51 -14.54
N ALA A 249 -33.40 42.52 -13.48
CA ALA A 249 -32.09 41.86 -13.47
C ALA A 249 -32.24 40.35 -13.62
N PHE A 250 -33.26 39.75 -13.00
CA PHE A 250 -33.60 38.34 -13.17
C PHE A 250 -33.98 38.01 -14.62
N THR A 251 -34.90 38.76 -15.25
CA THR A 251 -35.28 38.55 -16.66
C THR A 251 -34.07 38.66 -17.59
N SER A 252 -33.27 39.73 -17.44
CA SER A 252 -32.04 39.92 -18.23
C SER A 252 -31.02 38.79 -18.03
N PHE A 253 -30.91 38.25 -16.80
CA PHE A 253 -30.06 37.11 -16.53
C PHE A 253 -30.58 35.84 -17.20
N ILE A 254 -31.89 35.58 -17.18
CA ILE A 254 -32.50 34.41 -17.85
C ILE A 254 -32.28 34.47 -19.37
N GLU A 255 -32.49 35.63 -19.99
CA GLU A 255 -32.19 35.85 -21.42
C GLU A 255 -30.72 35.56 -21.74
N TRP A 256 -29.80 36.06 -20.92
CA TRP A 256 -28.37 35.75 -21.05
C TRP A 256 -28.07 34.25 -20.87
N THR A 257 -28.75 33.56 -19.95
CA THR A 257 -28.56 32.10 -19.80
C THR A 257 -29.03 31.32 -21.03
N HIS A 258 -30.12 31.77 -21.67
CA HIS A 258 -30.63 31.19 -22.91
C HIS A 258 -29.60 31.34 -24.04
N GLU A 259 -28.98 32.51 -24.18
CA GLU A 259 -27.89 32.73 -25.15
C GLU A 259 -26.71 31.79 -24.92
N VAL A 260 -26.27 31.64 -23.65
CA VAL A 260 -25.14 30.78 -23.29
C VAL A 260 -25.44 29.30 -23.58
N LEU A 261 -26.64 28.83 -23.24
CA LEU A 261 -27.08 27.44 -23.43
C LEU A 261 -27.37 27.13 -24.92
N SER A 262 -27.80 28.11 -25.70
CA SER A 262 -28.07 27.96 -27.14
C SER A 262 -26.82 28.08 -28.00
N SER A 263 -25.73 28.65 -27.47
CA SER A 263 -24.47 28.79 -28.18
C SER A 263 -23.83 27.43 -28.50
N ARG A 264 -23.37 27.27 -29.75
CA ARG A 264 -22.71 26.05 -30.27
C ARG A 264 -21.18 26.14 -30.29
N THR A 265 -20.61 27.06 -29.53
CA THR A 265 -19.16 27.23 -29.41
C THR A 265 -18.54 26.07 -28.63
N ASP A 266 -17.54 25.39 -29.18
CA ASP A 266 -16.87 24.24 -28.54
C ASP A 266 -15.51 24.64 -27.95
N ASP A 267 -15.50 25.68 -27.12
CA ASP A 267 -14.29 26.17 -26.43
C ASP A 267 -14.32 25.81 -24.94
N VAL A 268 -13.13 25.72 -24.32
CA VAL A 268 -12.95 25.33 -22.91
C VAL A 268 -13.58 26.33 -21.93
N MET A 269 -13.48 27.63 -22.19
CA MET A 269 -14.11 28.69 -21.41
C MET A 269 -15.64 28.64 -21.53
N HIS A 270 -16.17 28.35 -22.73
CA HIS A 270 -17.60 28.12 -22.93
C HIS A 270 -18.07 26.90 -22.14
N HIS A 271 -17.29 25.81 -22.11
CA HIS A 271 -17.61 24.65 -21.28
C HIS A 271 -17.72 24.98 -19.79
N PHE A 272 -16.75 25.74 -19.24
CA PHE A 272 -16.81 26.17 -17.84
C PHE A 272 -17.98 27.14 -17.58
N ARG A 273 -18.25 28.05 -18.52
CA ARG A 273 -19.38 28.96 -18.47
C ARG A 273 -20.71 28.21 -18.47
N LEU A 274 -20.87 27.17 -19.29
CA LEU A 274 -22.05 26.28 -19.27
C LEU A 274 -22.26 25.65 -17.89
N LEU A 275 -21.19 25.09 -17.30
CA LEU A 275 -21.25 24.50 -15.96
C LEU A 275 -21.66 25.54 -14.91
N GLY A 276 -21.08 26.74 -14.96
CA GLY A 276 -21.36 27.81 -14.02
C GLY A 276 -22.78 28.35 -14.15
N THR A 277 -23.25 28.55 -15.39
CA THR A 277 -24.61 29.00 -15.67
C THR A 277 -25.65 28.01 -15.14
N LEU A 278 -25.46 26.70 -15.37
CA LEU A 278 -26.38 25.70 -14.83
C LEU A 278 -26.31 25.57 -13.31
N GLU A 279 -25.12 25.72 -12.73
CA GLU A 279 -24.94 25.77 -11.27
C GLU A 279 -25.67 26.98 -10.65
N ALA A 280 -25.57 28.16 -11.28
CA ALA A 280 -26.27 29.38 -10.90
C ALA A 280 -27.79 29.22 -11.02
N LEU A 281 -28.29 28.71 -12.15
CA LEU A 281 -29.73 28.42 -12.33
C LEU A 281 -30.22 27.44 -11.25
N ALA A 282 -29.50 26.36 -10.98
CA ALA A 282 -29.88 25.40 -9.94
C ALA A 282 -29.86 26.01 -8.53
N ALA A 283 -29.01 27.01 -8.28
CA ALA A 283 -28.98 27.75 -7.02
C ALA A 283 -30.14 28.77 -6.93
N ILE A 284 -30.44 29.49 -8.01
CA ILE A 284 -31.57 30.42 -8.12
C ILE A 284 -32.89 29.68 -7.91
N PHE A 285 -33.12 28.57 -8.61
CA PHE A 285 -34.33 27.75 -8.44
C PHE A 285 -34.45 27.08 -7.06
N LYS A 286 -33.36 27.05 -6.28
CA LYS A 286 -33.39 26.59 -4.89
C LYS A 286 -33.77 27.71 -3.92
N ALA A 287 -33.36 28.95 -4.18
CA ALA A 287 -33.53 30.09 -3.28
C ALA A 287 -34.78 30.93 -3.59
N GLY A 288 -35.16 31.03 -4.86
CA GLY A 288 -36.22 31.91 -5.34
C GLY A 288 -37.63 31.48 -4.94
N SER A 289 -38.53 32.46 -4.90
CA SER A 289 -39.95 32.21 -4.63
C SER A 289 -40.65 31.56 -5.83
N ARG A 290 -41.61 30.66 -5.58
CA ARG A 290 -42.35 29.96 -6.64
C ARG A 290 -43.02 30.93 -7.63
N LYS A 291 -43.59 32.04 -7.13
CA LYS A 291 -44.32 33.02 -7.94
C LYS A 291 -43.44 33.60 -9.06
N VAL A 292 -42.22 34.01 -8.72
CA VAL A 292 -41.26 34.61 -9.68
C VAL A 292 -40.67 33.55 -10.60
N LEU A 293 -40.35 32.36 -10.08
CA LEU A 293 -39.68 31.32 -10.86
C LEU A 293 -40.60 30.65 -11.89
N LEU A 294 -41.91 30.58 -11.65
CA LEU A 294 -42.87 29.94 -12.57
C LEU A 294 -42.88 30.58 -13.96
N GLU A 295 -42.67 31.89 -14.06
CA GLU A 295 -42.62 32.60 -15.34
C GLU A 295 -41.39 32.21 -16.17
N ALA A 296 -40.28 31.85 -15.51
CA ALA A 296 -39.04 31.41 -16.17
C ALA A 296 -39.01 29.92 -16.52
N VAL A 297 -39.90 29.09 -15.94
CA VAL A 297 -39.89 27.63 -16.13
C VAL A 297 -39.94 27.20 -17.60
N PRO A 298 -40.85 27.71 -18.46
CA PRO A 298 -40.97 27.23 -19.83
C PRO A 298 -39.68 27.45 -20.65
N SER A 299 -39.07 28.62 -20.52
CA SER A 299 -37.82 28.97 -21.22
C SER A 299 -36.65 28.12 -20.71
N VAL A 300 -36.46 28.06 -19.39
CA VAL A 300 -35.34 27.30 -18.81
C VAL A 300 -35.49 25.80 -19.04
N TRP A 301 -36.72 25.26 -19.02
CA TRP A 301 -36.95 23.84 -19.32
C TRP A 301 -36.63 23.48 -20.76
N HIS A 302 -37.03 24.34 -21.71
CA HIS A 302 -36.72 24.14 -23.13
C HIS A 302 -35.20 23.99 -23.34
N ASP A 303 -34.41 24.88 -22.74
CA ASP A 303 -32.95 24.86 -22.85
C ASP A 303 -32.33 23.63 -22.18
N VAL A 304 -32.81 23.25 -20.99
CA VAL A 304 -32.32 22.08 -20.24
C VAL A 304 -32.64 20.78 -20.98
N SER A 305 -33.86 20.63 -21.48
CA SER A 305 -34.31 19.45 -22.22
C SER A 305 -33.58 19.29 -23.56
N GLY A 306 -33.23 20.40 -24.22
CA GLY A 306 -32.35 20.39 -25.39
C GLY A 306 -30.90 20.02 -25.03
N MET A 307 -30.35 20.64 -23.98
CA MET A 307 -28.95 20.47 -23.60
C MET A 307 -28.62 19.06 -23.12
N ILE A 308 -29.53 18.40 -22.40
CA ILE A 308 -29.27 17.03 -21.91
C ILE A 308 -29.14 16.00 -23.04
N LYS A 309 -29.78 16.26 -24.19
CA LYS A 309 -29.71 15.43 -25.40
C LYS A 309 -28.50 15.77 -26.29
N SER A 310 -27.71 16.78 -25.92
CA SER A 310 -26.56 17.23 -26.69
C SER A 310 -25.34 16.30 -26.55
N GLY A 311 -24.47 16.30 -27.56
CA GLY A 311 -23.18 15.59 -27.49
C GLY A 311 -22.27 16.11 -26.36
N THR A 312 -22.35 17.40 -26.03
CA THR A 312 -21.57 18.04 -24.96
C THR A 312 -21.95 17.51 -23.57
N ALA A 313 -23.24 17.22 -23.34
CA ALA A 313 -23.68 16.59 -22.09
C ALA A 313 -23.22 15.13 -21.98
N ALA A 314 -23.19 14.39 -23.09
CA ALA A 314 -22.74 13.00 -23.10
C ALA A 314 -21.29 12.84 -22.59
N THR A 315 -20.42 13.82 -22.85
CA THR A 315 -19.00 13.76 -22.47
C THR A 315 -18.69 14.34 -21.09
N SER A 316 -19.60 15.11 -20.46
CA SER A 316 -19.34 15.81 -19.18
C SER A 316 -20.28 15.36 -18.06
N PRO A 317 -19.79 14.53 -17.10
CA PRO A 317 -20.59 14.08 -15.96
C PRO A 317 -21.04 15.21 -15.04
N LEU A 318 -20.22 16.26 -14.87
CA LEU A 318 -20.59 17.43 -14.07
C LEU A 318 -21.72 18.22 -14.73
N LEU A 319 -21.73 18.33 -16.06
CA LEU A 319 -22.80 18.97 -16.81
C LEU A 319 -24.12 18.21 -16.62
N ARG A 320 -24.11 16.89 -16.82
CA ARG A 320 -25.30 16.02 -16.58
C ARG A 320 -25.79 16.11 -15.14
N LYS A 321 -24.89 16.12 -14.16
CA LYS A 321 -25.23 16.30 -12.74
C LYS A 321 -25.97 17.62 -12.50
N PHE A 322 -25.50 18.74 -13.06
CA PHE A 322 -26.16 20.04 -12.88
C PHE A 322 -27.48 20.13 -13.63
N LEU A 323 -27.58 19.56 -14.85
CA LEU A 323 -28.84 19.44 -15.59
C LEU A 323 -29.88 18.67 -14.78
N VAL A 324 -29.57 17.46 -14.32
CA VAL A 324 -30.44 16.64 -13.46
C VAL A 324 -30.82 17.38 -12.17
N LYS A 325 -29.88 18.11 -11.57
CA LYS A 325 -30.13 18.90 -10.36
C LYS A 325 -31.06 20.08 -10.63
N LEU A 326 -30.95 20.74 -11.77
CA LEU A 326 -31.84 21.82 -12.18
C LEU A 326 -33.23 21.29 -12.54
N THR A 327 -33.32 20.20 -13.31
CA THR A 327 -34.56 19.45 -13.60
C THR A 327 -35.34 19.13 -12.33
N GLN A 328 -34.68 18.61 -11.30
CA GLN A 328 -35.28 18.39 -9.99
C GLN A 328 -35.91 19.67 -9.41
N ARG A 329 -35.23 20.81 -9.52
CA ARG A 329 -35.70 22.07 -8.92
C ARG A 329 -36.84 22.68 -9.72
N ILE A 330 -36.79 22.59 -11.04
CA ILE A 330 -37.90 22.99 -11.93
C ILE A 330 -39.16 22.20 -11.57
N GLY A 331 -39.06 20.87 -11.44
CA GLY A 331 -40.21 20.03 -11.05
C GLY A 331 -40.79 20.40 -9.67
N LEU A 332 -39.91 20.75 -8.73
CA LEU A 332 -40.35 21.28 -7.43
C LEU A 332 -40.96 22.68 -7.52
N THR A 333 -40.62 23.51 -8.51
CA THR A 333 -41.28 24.81 -8.70
C THR A 333 -42.67 24.63 -9.31
N CYS A 334 -42.84 23.69 -10.26
CA CYS A 334 -44.13 23.36 -10.87
C CYS A 334 -45.16 22.91 -9.83
N LEU A 335 -44.76 22.04 -8.91
CA LEU A 335 -45.64 21.50 -7.86
C LEU A 335 -45.83 22.49 -6.69
N PRO A 336 -47.07 22.69 -6.20
CA PRO A 336 -47.30 23.47 -4.98
C PRO A 336 -46.61 22.82 -3.78
N HIS A 337 -46.29 23.62 -2.75
CA HIS A 337 -45.76 23.06 -1.50
C HIS A 337 -46.89 22.31 -0.78
N ARG A 338 -46.77 20.99 -0.68
CA ARG A 338 -47.67 20.11 0.07
C ARG A 338 -46.85 19.26 1.01
N THR A 339 -47.41 18.97 2.19
CA THR A 339 -46.92 17.90 3.06
C THR A 339 -47.94 16.77 2.97
N PRO A 340 -47.67 15.67 2.24
CA PRO A 340 -48.66 14.63 2.03
C PRO A 340 -49.05 13.99 3.36
N SER A 341 -50.35 13.86 3.61
CA SER A 341 -50.91 13.22 4.80
C SER A 341 -50.70 11.70 4.78
N TRP A 342 -50.64 11.11 3.58
CA TRP A 342 -50.42 9.68 3.34
C TRP A 342 -48.98 9.21 3.61
N ARG A 343 -48.01 10.12 3.76
CA ARG A 343 -46.62 9.75 4.01
C ARG A 343 -46.48 9.02 5.35
N TYR A 344 -45.60 8.04 5.38
CA TYR A 344 -45.24 7.38 6.63
C TYR A 344 -44.47 8.35 7.54
N VAL A 345 -44.98 8.58 8.75
CA VAL A 345 -44.35 9.44 9.77
C VAL A 345 -43.74 8.54 10.86
N GLY A 346 -42.47 8.20 10.68
CA GLY A 346 -41.66 7.59 11.74
C GLY A 346 -41.20 8.62 12.79
N ARG A 347 -40.51 8.15 13.84
CA ARG A 347 -40.03 8.93 15.02
C ARG A 347 -39.12 10.14 14.75
N THR A 348 -38.90 10.57 13.50
CA THR A 348 -37.99 11.68 13.14
C THR A 348 -38.67 13.04 12.97
N SER A 349 -39.89 13.26 13.48
CA SER A 349 -40.51 14.60 13.58
C SER A 349 -40.15 15.38 14.85
N SER A 350 -39.18 14.96 15.66
CA SER A 350 -38.89 15.60 16.97
C SER A 350 -38.17 16.96 16.94
N LEU A 351 -37.95 17.56 15.77
CA LEU A 351 -37.48 18.96 15.70
C LEU A 351 -38.57 19.94 15.21
N GLY A 352 -39.51 19.47 14.39
CA GLY A 352 -40.59 20.30 13.85
C GLY A 352 -41.73 20.52 14.85
N GLU A 353 -42.09 19.48 15.60
CA GLU A 353 -43.18 19.55 16.59
C GLU A 353 -42.82 20.48 17.76
N ASN A 354 -41.55 20.52 18.18
CA ASN A 354 -41.09 21.41 19.26
C ASN A 354 -41.13 22.91 18.86
N ILE A 355 -41.06 23.23 17.57
CA ILE A 355 -41.17 24.60 17.08
C ILE A 355 -42.65 25.00 16.94
N ALA A 356 -43.52 24.08 16.52
CA ALA A 356 -44.97 24.32 16.43
C ALA A 356 -45.64 24.43 17.81
N LEU A 357 -45.18 23.65 18.80
CA LEU A 357 -45.65 23.71 20.20
C LEU A 357 -45.21 25.00 20.91
N ASN A 358 -44.09 25.60 20.51
CA ASN A 358 -43.65 26.90 21.05
C ASN A 358 -44.36 28.09 20.40
N ALA A 359 -44.90 27.94 19.19
CA ALA A 359 -45.70 28.98 18.52
C ALA A 359 -47.18 29.00 18.97
N THR A 360 -47.69 27.89 19.51
CA THR A 360 -49.10 27.75 19.95
C THR A 360 -49.32 28.01 21.44
N ASN A 361 -48.25 28.07 22.25
CA ASN A 361 -48.31 28.33 23.71
C ASN A 361 -48.42 29.82 24.10
N ARG A 362 -48.91 30.71 23.22
CA ARG A 362 -49.16 32.12 23.58
C ARG A 362 -50.61 32.58 23.57
N ASN A 363 -51.58 31.74 23.23
CA ASN A 363 -52.99 32.15 23.33
C ASN A 363 -53.91 30.98 23.73
N TYR A 364 -54.58 31.17 24.87
CA TYR A 364 -55.69 30.40 25.46
C TYR A 364 -55.35 29.18 26.33
N GLN A 365 -55.02 29.47 27.59
CA GLN A 365 -55.61 28.76 28.72
C GLN A 365 -57.14 28.93 28.68
N LEU A 366 -57.88 27.83 28.49
CA LEU A 366 -59.08 27.48 29.27
C LEU A 366 -59.72 26.20 28.68
N ASN A 367 -59.99 25.26 29.58
CA ASN A 367 -60.84 24.07 29.45
C ASN A 367 -60.18 22.78 28.95
N GLN A 368 -59.40 22.22 29.87
CA GLN A 368 -59.29 20.78 30.06
C GLN A 368 -60.60 20.25 30.68
N SER A 369 -61.38 19.43 29.96
CA SER A 369 -62.23 18.37 30.54
C SER A 369 -62.98 17.57 29.46
N LEU A 370 -62.86 16.23 29.54
CA LEU A 370 -63.63 15.17 28.83
C LEU A 370 -63.19 14.99 27.36
N SER A 371 -62.69 13.84 26.88
CA SER A 371 -62.96 12.45 27.22
C SER A 371 -61.82 11.54 26.72
N LEU A 372 -61.33 10.67 27.61
CA LEU A 372 -60.71 9.40 27.25
C LEU A 372 -61.79 8.42 26.76
N GLU A 373 -61.37 7.53 25.87
CA GLU A 373 -61.98 6.25 25.43
C GLU A 373 -62.73 6.17 24.08
N ASN A 374 -62.35 5.10 23.36
CA ASN A 374 -62.92 4.46 22.17
C ASN A 374 -62.78 5.21 20.83
N SER A 375 -62.04 4.68 19.84
CA SER A 375 -62.36 3.39 19.21
C SER A 375 -61.16 2.76 18.49
N LYS A 376 -60.98 1.44 18.69
CA LYS A 376 -60.29 0.55 17.74
C LYS A 376 -61.21 0.26 16.53
N SER A 377 -60.57 -0.07 15.41
CA SER A 377 -61.06 -0.69 14.15
C SER A 377 -62.00 0.14 13.27
N GLU A 378 -61.58 0.43 12.03
CA GLU A 378 -61.83 -0.43 10.86
C GLU A 378 -61.01 0.02 9.63
N LEU A 379 -60.71 -0.94 8.77
CA LEU A 379 -60.16 -0.77 7.42
C LEU A 379 -61.15 0.00 6.52
N GLY A 380 -60.59 0.78 5.60
CA GLY A 380 -61.20 0.94 4.27
C GLY A 380 -61.82 2.29 3.96
N THR A 381 -61.29 2.87 2.88
CA THR A 381 -61.90 3.83 1.94
C THR A 381 -62.09 5.29 2.36
N ASP A 382 -61.54 6.13 1.47
CA ASP A 382 -61.91 7.50 1.12
C ASP A 382 -61.56 8.64 2.08
N TYR A 383 -60.35 9.18 1.89
CA TYR A 383 -60.07 10.60 2.13
C TYR A 383 -60.14 11.35 0.77
N PRO A 384 -61.25 12.03 0.45
CA PRO A 384 -61.56 12.49 -0.92
C PRO A 384 -60.83 13.76 -1.39
N GLU A 385 -59.87 14.30 -0.64
CA GLU A 385 -59.27 15.61 -0.98
C GLU A 385 -57.91 15.52 -1.71
N ASP A 386 -57.34 14.33 -1.92
CA ASP A 386 -55.99 14.16 -2.48
C ASP A 386 -55.97 13.58 -3.91
N GLU A 387 -57.10 13.24 -4.53
CA GLU A 387 -57.12 12.63 -5.88
C GLU A 387 -57.09 13.66 -7.03
N ASP A 388 -57.65 14.85 -6.84
CA ASP A 388 -57.70 15.90 -7.87
C ASP A 388 -56.49 16.85 -7.79
N MET A 389 -55.31 16.34 -8.20
CA MET A 389 -54.16 17.20 -8.50
C MET A 389 -54.08 17.43 -10.01
N ASP A 390 -54.17 18.69 -10.43
CA ASP A 390 -53.79 19.11 -11.77
C ASP A 390 -52.25 19.04 -11.88
N VAL A 391 -51.75 17.97 -12.50
CA VAL A 391 -50.32 17.72 -12.71
C VAL A 391 -49.94 18.30 -14.06
N PRO A 392 -49.05 19.31 -14.12
CA PRO A 392 -48.59 19.86 -15.38
C PRO A 392 -47.86 18.81 -16.24
N ASP A 393 -48.13 18.74 -17.54
CA ASP A 393 -47.52 17.78 -18.50
C ASP A 393 -45.97 17.75 -18.42
N ILE A 394 -45.37 18.92 -18.22
CA ILE A 394 -43.92 19.08 -18.02
C ILE A 394 -43.36 18.18 -16.91
N LEU A 395 -44.18 17.80 -15.92
CA LEU A 395 -43.75 16.97 -14.80
C LEU A 395 -43.50 15.51 -15.22
N GLU A 396 -44.26 14.98 -16.17
CA GLU A 396 -44.03 13.62 -16.68
C GLU A 396 -42.66 13.54 -17.35
N GLU A 397 -42.33 14.52 -18.21
CA GLU A 397 -41.00 14.63 -18.84
C GLU A 397 -39.88 14.77 -17.80
N ILE A 398 -40.12 15.53 -16.73
CA ILE A 398 -39.17 15.70 -15.62
C ILE A 398 -38.94 14.36 -14.90
N ILE A 399 -40.00 13.61 -14.58
CA ILE A 399 -39.88 12.30 -13.91
C ILE A 399 -39.15 11.31 -14.81
N GLU A 400 -39.48 11.24 -16.10
CA GLU A 400 -38.78 10.39 -17.07
C GLU A 400 -37.28 10.73 -17.14
N MET A 401 -36.95 12.03 -17.19
CA MET A 401 -35.56 12.48 -17.19
C MET A 401 -34.81 12.10 -15.90
N LEU A 402 -35.47 12.18 -14.75
CA LEU A 402 -34.90 11.75 -13.47
C LEU A 402 -34.71 10.22 -13.43
N LEU A 403 -35.67 9.44 -13.92
CA LEU A 403 -35.55 7.98 -14.02
C LEU A 403 -34.42 7.57 -14.96
N SER A 404 -34.27 8.24 -16.11
CA SER A 404 -33.13 8.06 -17.01
C SER A 404 -31.81 8.40 -16.31
N GLY A 405 -31.78 9.47 -15.52
CA GLY A 405 -30.62 9.85 -14.70
C GLY A 405 -30.22 8.81 -13.63
N LEU A 406 -31.13 7.93 -13.20
CA LEU A 406 -30.79 6.79 -12.32
C LEU A 406 -29.96 5.72 -13.04
N LYS A 407 -30.05 5.66 -14.38
CA LYS A 407 -29.29 4.71 -15.22
C LYS A 407 -27.95 5.27 -15.70
N ASP A 408 -27.58 6.50 -15.31
CA ASP A 408 -26.35 7.16 -15.78
C ASP A 408 -25.09 6.36 -15.40
N THR A 409 -24.04 6.50 -16.20
CA THR A 409 -22.73 5.88 -15.98
C THR A 409 -22.08 6.36 -14.68
N ASP A 410 -22.30 7.64 -14.32
CA ASP A 410 -21.61 8.31 -13.23
C ASP A 410 -22.47 8.38 -11.96
N THR A 411 -21.92 7.90 -10.84
CA THR A 411 -22.59 7.88 -9.54
C THR A 411 -23.09 9.26 -9.08
N VAL A 412 -22.36 10.34 -9.38
CA VAL A 412 -22.77 11.70 -9.01
C VAL A 412 -24.07 12.14 -9.68
N VAL A 413 -24.34 11.65 -10.89
CA VAL A 413 -25.58 11.92 -11.64
C VAL A 413 -26.71 11.07 -11.06
N ARG A 414 -26.48 9.76 -10.87
CA ARG A 414 -27.45 8.83 -10.25
C ARG A 414 -27.91 9.30 -8.87
N TRP A 415 -26.99 9.80 -8.05
CA TRP A 415 -27.31 10.35 -6.73
C TRP A 415 -28.13 11.65 -6.81
N SER A 416 -27.83 12.51 -7.78
CA SER A 416 -28.62 13.73 -8.04
C SER A 416 -30.05 13.37 -8.46
N ALA A 417 -30.18 12.38 -9.35
CA ALA A 417 -31.44 11.85 -9.85
C ALA A 417 -32.27 11.19 -8.73
N ALA A 418 -31.68 10.33 -7.90
CA ALA A 418 -32.34 9.68 -6.76
C ALA A 418 -32.90 10.70 -5.76
N LYS A 419 -32.12 11.74 -5.44
CA LYS A 419 -32.60 12.87 -4.63
C LYS A 419 -33.72 13.62 -5.35
N GLY A 420 -33.62 13.75 -6.67
CA GLY A 420 -34.64 14.25 -7.59
C GLY A 420 -35.98 13.58 -7.35
N ILE A 421 -36.02 12.29 -7.65
CA ILE A 421 -37.16 11.39 -7.48
C ILE A 421 -37.73 11.55 -6.07
N GLY A 422 -36.94 11.33 -5.01
CA GLY A 422 -37.45 11.44 -3.64
C GLY A 422 -38.07 12.80 -3.30
N ARG A 423 -37.52 13.94 -3.79
CA ARG A 423 -38.13 15.26 -3.52
C ARG A 423 -39.38 15.53 -4.36
N VAL A 424 -39.36 15.19 -5.65
CA VAL A 424 -40.51 15.43 -6.52
C VAL A 424 -41.68 14.55 -6.07
N THR A 425 -41.43 13.26 -5.83
CA THR A 425 -42.43 12.30 -5.31
C THR A 425 -43.02 12.75 -3.99
N SER A 426 -42.26 13.44 -3.12
CA SER A 426 -42.79 13.96 -1.85
C SER A 426 -43.88 15.04 -1.98
N ARG A 427 -44.17 15.51 -3.19
CA ARG A 427 -45.24 16.47 -3.48
C ARG A 427 -46.37 15.87 -4.31
N LEU A 428 -46.27 14.59 -4.68
CA LEU A 428 -47.27 13.87 -5.47
C LEU A 428 -48.34 13.23 -4.57
N THR A 429 -49.43 12.80 -5.20
CA THR A 429 -50.48 11.98 -4.56
C THR A 429 -49.98 10.55 -4.32
N SER A 430 -50.65 9.80 -3.44
CA SER A 430 -50.26 8.42 -3.13
C SER A 430 -50.22 7.54 -4.38
N ARG A 431 -51.22 7.67 -5.27
CA ARG A 431 -51.31 6.90 -6.53
C ARG A 431 -50.11 7.14 -7.44
N LEU A 432 -49.77 8.40 -7.69
CA LEU A 432 -48.63 8.77 -8.52
C LEU A 432 -47.28 8.38 -7.88
N SER A 433 -47.20 8.39 -6.54
CA SER A 433 -46.02 7.89 -5.82
C SER A 433 -45.82 6.38 -6.03
N GLU A 434 -46.89 5.59 -6.06
CA GLU A 434 -46.82 4.15 -6.35
C GLU A 434 -46.41 3.85 -7.81
N GLU A 435 -46.85 4.68 -8.76
CA GLU A 435 -46.38 4.59 -10.16
C GLU A 435 -44.88 4.85 -10.27
N VAL A 436 -44.37 5.92 -9.62
CA VAL A 436 -42.93 6.20 -9.58
C VAL A 436 -42.15 5.07 -8.93
N LEU A 437 -42.65 4.49 -7.82
CA LEU A 437 -42.03 3.33 -7.19
C LEU A 437 -41.97 2.14 -8.15
N SER A 438 -43.04 1.90 -8.91
CA SER A 438 -43.10 0.81 -9.89
C SER A 438 -42.03 0.99 -10.97
N SER A 439 -41.87 2.20 -11.52
CA SER A 439 -40.79 2.51 -12.47
C SER A 439 -39.38 2.37 -11.86
N VAL A 440 -39.21 2.67 -10.57
CA VAL A 440 -37.92 2.44 -9.87
C VAL A 440 -37.64 0.94 -9.72
N LEU A 441 -38.66 0.11 -9.49
CA LEU A 441 -38.49 -1.34 -9.37
C LEU A 441 -38.11 -2.01 -10.70
N GLU A 442 -38.52 -1.45 -11.84
CA GLU A 442 -38.13 -1.93 -13.18
C GLU A 442 -36.61 -1.84 -13.44
N LEU A 443 -35.90 -0.95 -12.75
CA LEU A 443 -34.44 -0.78 -12.83
C LEU A 443 -33.67 -2.03 -12.37
N PHE A 444 -34.32 -2.91 -11.61
CA PHE A 444 -33.75 -4.14 -11.08
C PHE A 444 -34.05 -5.36 -11.95
N SER A 445 -34.53 -5.16 -13.17
CA SER A 445 -34.74 -6.27 -14.09
C SER A 445 -33.39 -6.90 -14.49
N PRO A 446 -33.33 -8.21 -14.80
CA PRO A 446 -32.07 -8.88 -15.16
C PRO A 446 -31.41 -8.36 -16.45
N GLY A 447 -32.15 -7.63 -17.30
CA GLY A 447 -31.61 -7.01 -18.52
C GLY A 447 -30.90 -5.68 -18.29
N GLU A 448 -31.02 -5.10 -17.10
CA GLU A 448 -30.44 -3.81 -16.75
C GLU A 448 -29.00 -3.94 -16.26
N GLY A 449 -28.21 -2.88 -16.43
CA GLY A 449 -26.82 -2.82 -15.99
C GLY A 449 -26.67 -2.56 -14.47
N ASP A 450 -25.46 -2.78 -13.96
CA ASP A 450 -25.07 -2.51 -12.57
C ASP A 450 -25.33 -1.06 -12.15
N GLY A 451 -25.17 -0.11 -13.07
CA GLY A 451 -25.49 1.29 -12.81
C GLY A 451 -26.97 1.56 -12.53
N SER A 452 -27.87 0.85 -13.22
CA SER A 452 -29.32 0.94 -13.06
C SER A 452 -29.75 0.38 -11.70
N TRP A 453 -29.25 -0.79 -11.33
CA TRP A 453 -29.46 -1.41 -10.02
C TRP A 453 -28.98 -0.51 -8.87
N HIS A 454 -27.82 0.10 -9.04
CA HIS A 454 -27.28 1.06 -8.08
C HIS A 454 -28.17 2.31 -7.96
N GLY A 455 -28.55 2.93 -9.09
CA GLY A 455 -29.47 4.07 -9.10
C GLY A 455 -30.82 3.74 -8.45
N GLY A 456 -31.36 2.56 -8.73
CA GLY A 456 -32.56 2.04 -8.09
C GLY A 456 -32.41 1.93 -6.57
N CYS A 457 -31.30 1.39 -6.06
CA CYS A 457 -31.04 1.34 -4.62
C CYS A 457 -30.99 2.74 -4.00
N LEU A 458 -30.31 3.70 -4.63
CA LEU A 458 -30.26 5.07 -4.15
C LEU A 458 -31.65 5.72 -4.11
N ALA A 459 -32.48 5.47 -5.12
CA ALA A 459 -33.85 5.97 -5.17
C ALA A 459 -34.73 5.35 -4.08
N LEU A 460 -34.66 4.02 -3.88
CA LEU A 460 -35.38 3.34 -2.79
C LEU A 460 -35.00 3.89 -1.41
N ALA A 461 -33.70 4.13 -1.18
CA ALA A 461 -33.23 4.72 0.07
C ALA A 461 -33.76 6.16 0.29
N GLU A 462 -33.80 6.99 -0.76
CA GLU A 462 -34.38 8.34 -0.69
C GLU A 462 -35.89 8.33 -0.49
N LEU A 463 -36.62 7.39 -1.10
CA LEU A 463 -38.06 7.19 -0.88
C LEU A 463 -38.33 6.76 0.58
N ALA A 464 -37.57 5.80 1.10
CA ALA A 464 -37.68 5.33 2.48
C ALA A 464 -37.40 6.45 3.49
N ARG A 465 -36.28 7.17 3.36
CA ARG A 465 -35.90 8.28 4.26
C ARG A 465 -36.92 9.42 4.33
N ARG A 466 -37.81 9.53 3.33
CA ARG A 466 -38.84 10.56 3.22
C ARG A 466 -40.23 10.06 3.63
N GLY A 467 -40.36 8.79 4.02
CA GLY A 467 -41.64 8.17 4.34
C GLY A 467 -42.55 7.94 3.14
N LEU A 468 -41.99 7.93 1.92
CA LEU A 468 -42.76 7.76 0.68
C LEU A 468 -42.91 6.29 0.28
N LEU A 469 -42.10 5.41 0.88
CA LEU A 469 -42.23 3.98 0.72
C LEU A 469 -43.08 3.43 1.87
N LEU A 470 -44.31 3.04 1.58
CA LEU A 470 -45.24 2.56 2.61
C LEU A 470 -44.92 1.11 3.04
N PRO A 471 -45.24 0.71 4.29
CA PRO A 471 -45.03 -0.67 4.75
C PRO A 471 -45.66 -1.74 3.85
N SER A 472 -46.81 -1.45 3.23
CA SER A 472 -47.48 -2.34 2.26
C SER A 472 -46.64 -2.62 1.01
N SER A 473 -45.69 -1.75 0.67
CA SER A 473 -44.79 -1.91 -0.48
C SER A 473 -43.55 -2.76 -0.16
N LEU A 474 -43.17 -2.89 1.12
CA LEU A 474 -41.94 -3.57 1.52
C LEU A 474 -41.85 -5.03 1.05
N PRO A 475 -42.92 -5.84 1.04
CA PRO A 475 -42.87 -7.19 0.48
C PRO A 475 -42.45 -7.26 -1.00
N LYS A 476 -42.69 -6.20 -1.79
CA LYS A 476 -42.22 -6.10 -3.19
C LYS A 476 -40.76 -5.65 -3.27
N VAL A 477 -40.32 -4.81 -2.34
CA VAL A 477 -38.99 -4.17 -2.34
C VAL A 477 -37.91 -5.08 -1.75
N VAL A 478 -38.18 -5.73 -0.62
CA VAL A 478 -37.20 -6.52 0.14
C VAL A 478 -36.52 -7.62 -0.71
N PRO A 479 -37.24 -8.43 -1.52
CA PRO A 479 -36.61 -9.44 -2.37
C PRO A 479 -35.61 -8.85 -3.38
N VAL A 480 -35.89 -7.63 -3.87
CA VAL A 480 -35.02 -6.93 -4.80
C VAL A 480 -33.77 -6.41 -4.09
N VAL A 481 -33.93 -5.86 -2.88
CA VAL A 481 -32.80 -5.42 -2.03
C VAL A 481 -31.89 -6.59 -1.67
N VAL A 482 -32.45 -7.77 -1.34
CA VAL A 482 -31.67 -8.99 -1.08
C VAL A 482 -30.86 -9.41 -2.31
N LYS A 483 -31.45 -9.38 -3.51
CA LYS A 483 -30.70 -9.64 -4.75
C LYS A 483 -29.58 -8.60 -4.96
N ALA A 484 -29.84 -7.33 -4.64
CA ALA A 484 -28.85 -6.26 -4.76
C ALA A 484 -27.69 -6.40 -3.75
N LEU A 485 -27.95 -6.87 -2.52
CA LEU A 485 -26.93 -7.18 -1.51
C LEU A 485 -25.95 -8.28 -1.96
N HIS A 486 -26.41 -9.19 -2.83
CA HIS A 486 -25.62 -10.29 -3.38
C HIS A 486 -25.25 -10.08 -4.86
N TYR A 487 -25.37 -8.85 -5.37
CA TYR A 487 -25.06 -8.54 -6.77
C TYR A 487 -23.55 -8.55 -7.01
N ASP A 488 -23.02 -9.70 -7.42
CA ASP A 488 -21.60 -9.90 -7.78
C ASP A 488 -21.50 -10.59 -9.14
N VAL A 489 -21.50 -9.79 -10.21
CA VAL A 489 -21.56 -10.30 -11.59
C VAL A 489 -20.16 -10.31 -12.20
N ARG A 490 -19.71 -11.48 -12.65
CA ARG A 490 -18.41 -11.62 -13.32
C ARG A 490 -18.44 -11.00 -14.72
N ARG A 491 -17.54 -10.05 -14.99
CA ARG A 491 -17.26 -9.48 -16.31
C ARG A 491 -15.77 -9.67 -16.65
N GLY A 492 -15.47 -10.73 -17.39
CA GLY A 492 -14.09 -11.08 -17.75
C GLY A 492 -13.25 -11.46 -16.52
N PRO A 493 -12.10 -10.79 -16.27
CA PRO A 493 -11.23 -11.07 -15.12
C PRO A 493 -11.62 -10.35 -13.83
N HIS A 494 -12.68 -9.53 -13.83
CA HIS A 494 -13.14 -8.81 -12.65
C HIS A 494 -14.62 -9.10 -12.40
N SER A 495 -15.11 -8.78 -11.20
CA SER A 495 -16.54 -8.71 -10.92
C SER A 495 -16.99 -7.27 -10.71
N VAL A 496 -18.26 -7.02 -11.05
CA VAL A 496 -18.90 -5.71 -10.97
C VAL A 496 -20.10 -5.84 -10.05
N GLY A 497 -20.36 -4.81 -9.25
CA GLY A 497 -21.47 -4.80 -8.30
C GLY A 497 -21.13 -4.36 -6.88
N SER A 498 -19.87 -4.05 -6.57
CA SER A 498 -19.48 -3.51 -5.26
C SER A 498 -20.31 -2.29 -4.84
N HIS A 499 -20.44 -1.33 -5.75
CA HIS A 499 -21.28 -0.14 -5.55
C HIS A 499 -22.77 -0.50 -5.39
N VAL A 500 -23.30 -1.48 -6.13
CA VAL A 500 -24.69 -1.96 -5.97
C VAL A 500 -24.92 -2.53 -4.56
N ARG A 501 -24.02 -3.40 -4.10
CA ARG A 501 -24.10 -4.03 -2.76
C ARG A 501 -23.99 -3.00 -1.63
N ASP A 502 -23.09 -2.03 -1.79
CA ASP A 502 -22.95 -0.89 -0.88
C ASP A 502 -24.23 -0.04 -0.83
N ALA A 503 -24.81 0.29 -1.99
CA ALA A 503 -26.08 1.01 -2.05
C ALA A 503 -27.26 0.20 -1.50
N ALA A 504 -27.27 -1.12 -1.65
CA ALA A 504 -28.27 -2.01 -1.05
C ALA A 504 -28.15 -2.02 0.48
N ALA A 505 -26.94 -2.03 1.02
CA ALA A 505 -26.70 -1.84 2.45
C ALA A 505 -27.19 -0.46 2.92
N TYR A 506 -26.98 0.59 2.12
CA TYR A 506 -27.54 1.93 2.40
C TYR A 506 -29.08 1.94 2.42
N VAL A 507 -29.76 1.15 1.58
CA VAL A 507 -31.23 0.95 1.66
C VAL A 507 -31.61 0.33 3.01
N CYS A 508 -30.94 -0.75 3.42
CA CYS A 508 -31.18 -1.40 4.71
C CYS A 508 -30.92 -0.46 5.90
N TRP A 509 -29.88 0.38 5.81
CA TRP A 509 -29.60 1.44 6.79
C TRP A 509 -30.73 2.48 6.83
N ALA A 510 -31.24 2.91 5.67
CA ALA A 510 -32.36 3.84 5.57
C ALA A 510 -33.64 3.27 6.18
N PHE A 511 -33.93 1.97 6.01
CA PHE A 511 -35.07 1.31 6.63
C PHE A 511 -35.04 1.40 8.15
N GLY A 512 -33.89 1.11 8.77
CA GLY A 512 -33.72 1.19 10.22
C GLY A 512 -34.02 2.57 10.82
N ARG A 513 -33.92 3.63 10.02
CA ARG A 513 -34.22 5.02 10.42
C ARG A 513 -35.63 5.50 10.09
N ALA A 514 -36.24 4.90 9.07
CA ALA A 514 -37.50 5.36 8.50
C ALA A 514 -38.73 4.79 9.23
N TYR A 515 -38.65 3.53 9.69
CA TYR A 515 -39.83 2.76 10.12
C TYR A 515 -39.85 2.43 11.61
N TYR A 516 -41.05 2.17 12.15
CA TYR A 516 -41.25 1.60 13.49
C TYR A 516 -40.95 0.09 13.52
N HIS A 517 -40.52 -0.39 14.69
CA HIS A 517 -40.21 -1.80 14.93
C HIS A 517 -41.38 -2.74 14.62
N THR A 518 -42.62 -2.35 14.87
CA THR A 518 -43.81 -3.17 14.59
C THR A 518 -43.93 -3.54 13.11
N ASP A 519 -43.56 -2.61 12.22
CA ASP A 519 -43.73 -2.77 10.78
C ASP A 519 -42.52 -3.46 10.15
N MET A 520 -41.34 -3.31 10.77
CA MET A 520 -40.09 -3.85 10.25
C MET A 520 -39.71 -5.23 10.79
N ARG A 521 -40.26 -5.67 11.92
CA ARG A 521 -39.82 -6.89 12.63
C ARG A 521 -39.58 -8.10 11.71
N SER A 522 -40.58 -8.52 10.93
CA SER A 522 -40.48 -9.69 10.05
C SER A 522 -39.53 -9.50 8.87
N ILE A 523 -39.33 -8.25 8.43
CA ILE A 523 -38.43 -7.89 7.33
C ILE A 523 -36.98 -7.91 7.83
N LEU A 524 -36.75 -7.41 9.03
CA LEU A 524 -35.43 -7.37 9.65
C LEU A 524 -34.89 -8.77 9.97
N GLU A 525 -35.76 -9.67 10.42
CA GLU A 525 -35.45 -11.10 10.58
C GLU A 525 -35.01 -11.74 9.25
N GLN A 526 -35.63 -11.36 8.13
CA GLN A 526 -35.23 -11.82 6.79
C GLN A 526 -33.92 -11.18 6.30
N LEU A 527 -33.69 -9.89 6.57
CA LEU A 527 -32.51 -9.17 6.09
C LEU A 527 -31.25 -9.47 6.90
N ALA A 528 -31.38 -9.83 8.17
CA ALA A 528 -30.25 -10.09 9.07
C ALA A 528 -29.23 -11.09 8.50
N PRO A 529 -29.64 -12.33 8.11
CA PRO A 529 -28.69 -13.29 7.55
C PRO A 529 -27.98 -12.76 6.30
N HIS A 530 -28.69 -12.08 5.41
CA HIS A 530 -28.08 -11.53 4.19
C HIS A 530 -27.08 -10.40 4.49
N LEU A 531 -27.39 -9.49 5.41
CA LEU A 531 -26.46 -8.44 5.84
C LEU A 531 -25.21 -9.02 6.48
N LEU A 532 -25.36 -10.01 7.36
CA LEU A 532 -24.22 -10.64 8.05
C LEU A 532 -23.39 -11.51 7.10
N THR A 533 -24.02 -12.17 6.12
CA THR A 533 -23.31 -12.87 5.05
C THR A 533 -22.44 -11.91 4.23
N VAL A 534 -22.97 -10.73 3.86
CA VAL A 534 -22.19 -9.70 3.17
C VAL A 534 -21.10 -9.14 4.10
N ALA A 535 -21.44 -8.84 5.35
CA ALA A 535 -20.47 -8.35 6.34
C ALA A 535 -19.29 -9.31 6.51
N CYS A 536 -19.54 -10.62 6.53
CA CYS A 536 -18.52 -11.64 6.76
C CYS A 536 -17.75 -12.03 5.49
N PHE A 537 -18.45 -12.22 4.37
CA PHE A 537 -17.93 -12.93 3.21
C PHE A 537 -17.75 -12.09 1.95
N ASP A 538 -18.08 -10.79 1.96
CA ASP A 538 -17.83 -9.95 0.79
C ASP A 538 -16.33 -9.77 0.51
N ARG A 539 -15.95 -9.74 -0.78
CA ARG A 539 -14.58 -9.47 -1.23
C ARG A 539 -14.13 -8.07 -0.83
N GLU A 540 -15.03 -7.09 -0.95
CA GLU A 540 -14.77 -5.66 -0.76
C GLU A 540 -14.94 -5.23 0.69
N VAL A 541 -13.93 -4.55 1.24
CA VAL A 541 -13.97 -4.06 2.63
C VAL A 541 -15.09 -3.05 2.86
N ASN A 542 -15.35 -2.19 1.87
CA ASN A 542 -16.40 -1.18 1.97
C ASN A 542 -17.78 -1.83 2.06
N CYS A 543 -18.06 -2.86 1.25
CA CYS A 543 -19.32 -3.59 1.31
C CYS A 543 -19.48 -4.32 2.64
N ARG A 544 -18.42 -4.94 3.18
CA ARG A 544 -18.44 -5.57 4.50
C ARG A 544 -18.83 -4.58 5.60
N ARG A 545 -18.16 -3.43 5.62
CA ARG A 545 -18.41 -2.35 6.59
C ARG A 545 -19.78 -1.72 6.42
N ALA A 546 -20.25 -1.50 5.18
CA ALA A 546 -21.57 -0.94 4.91
C ALA A 546 -22.69 -1.88 5.40
N ALA A 547 -22.57 -3.19 5.12
CA ALA A 547 -23.53 -4.18 5.60
C ALA A 547 -23.55 -4.29 7.13
N ALA A 548 -22.37 -4.27 7.77
CA ALA A 548 -22.26 -4.25 9.23
C ALA A 548 -22.83 -2.98 9.85
N ALA A 549 -22.56 -1.80 9.27
CA ALA A 549 -23.12 -0.53 9.71
C ALA A 549 -24.65 -0.49 9.54
N ALA A 550 -25.18 -1.04 8.44
CA ALA A 550 -26.60 -1.19 8.24
C ALA A 550 -27.22 -2.12 9.29
N PHE A 551 -26.58 -3.25 9.60
CA PHE A 551 -27.01 -4.15 10.67
C PHE A 551 -26.99 -3.45 12.05
N GLN A 552 -25.89 -2.79 12.39
CA GLN A 552 -25.73 -2.01 13.63
C GLN A 552 -26.81 -0.93 13.80
N GLU A 553 -27.09 -0.16 12.74
CA GLU A 553 -28.13 0.87 12.77
C GLU A 553 -29.51 0.27 13.09
N ASN A 554 -29.82 -0.89 12.49
CA ASN A 554 -31.08 -1.57 12.75
C ASN A 554 -31.13 -2.14 14.17
N VAL A 555 -30.05 -2.77 14.67
CA VAL A 555 -29.95 -3.26 16.05
C VAL A 555 -30.19 -2.12 17.06
N GLY A 556 -29.53 -0.98 16.88
CA GLY A 556 -29.61 0.15 17.81
C GLY A 556 -30.96 0.87 17.80
N ARG A 557 -31.67 0.92 16.67
CA ARG A 557 -32.94 1.66 16.55
C ARG A 557 -34.19 0.84 16.72
N GLN A 558 -34.18 -0.37 16.18
CA GLN A 558 -35.36 -1.22 16.11
C GLN A 558 -35.46 -2.06 17.38
N GLY A 559 -34.32 -2.43 17.97
CA GLY A 559 -34.27 -3.34 19.11
C GLY A 559 -34.67 -4.77 18.72
N ASN A 560 -34.50 -5.72 19.65
CA ASN A 560 -35.02 -7.08 19.53
C ASN A 560 -34.43 -7.97 18.41
N TYR A 561 -33.19 -7.71 17.98
CA TYR A 561 -32.42 -8.66 17.19
C TYR A 561 -31.86 -9.76 18.10
N PRO A 562 -32.09 -11.05 17.81
CA PRO A 562 -31.43 -12.14 18.53
C PRO A 562 -29.91 -11.92 18.50
N HIS A 563 -29.31 -11.76 19.68
CA HIS A 563 -27.86 -11.53 19.86
C HIS A 563 -27.29 -10.31 19.10
N GLY A 564 -28.13 -9.33 18.74
CA GLY A 564 -27.71 -8.22 17.87
C GLY A 564 -26.57 -7.38 18.46
N ILE A 565 -26.57 -7.13 19.77
CA ILE A 565 -25.52 -6.35 20.44
C ILE A 565 -24.17 -7.10 20.39
N ASP A 566 -24.19 -8.40 20.72
CA ASP A 566 -22.98 -9.23 20.73
C ASP A 566 -22.38 -9.36 19.31
N ILE A 567 -23.26 -9.52 18.32
CA ILE A 567 -22.86 -9.57 16.90
C ILE A 567 -22.24 -8.24 16.45
N VAL A 568 -22.82 -7.10 16.81
CA VAL A 568 -22.26 -5.77 16.48
C VAL A 568 -20.89 -5.56 17.10
N ASN A 569 -20.69 -5.98 18.35
CA ASN A 569 -19.39 -5.88 19.01
C ASN A 569 -18.34 -6.80 18.35
N THR A 570 -18.76 -7.92 17.79
CA THR A 570 -17.86 -8.86 17.08
C THR A 570 -17.53 -8.37 15.66
N ALA A 571 -18.54 -7.85 14.95
CA ALA A 571 -18.46 -7.40 13.57
C ALA A 571 -18.21 -5.88 13.47
N ASP A 572 -17.23 -5.38 14.23
CA ASP A 572 -16.87 -3.98 14.23
C ASP A 572 -16.12 -3.53 12.96
N TYR A 573 -15.90 -2.21 12.85
CA TYR A 573 -15.25 -1.60 11.69
C TYR A 573 -13.82 -2.12 11.42
N PHE A 574 -13.07 -2.45 12.47
CA PHE A 574 -11.70 -2.91 12.41
C PHE A 574 -11.62 -4.42 12.14
N SER A 575 -12.41 -5.23 12.86
CA SER A 575 -12.41 -6.69 12.74
C SER A 575 -12.77 -7.14 11.32
N LEU A 576 -13.66 -6.41 10.64
CA LEU A 576 -14.07 -6.66 9.24
C LEU A 576 -13.07 -6.15 8.18
N SER A 577 -12.01 -5.43 8.59
CA SER A 577 -11.01 -4.90 7.66
C SER A 577 -10.23 -6.03 6.99
N SER A 578 -9.80 -7.02 7.78
CA SER A 578 -9.10 -8.20 7.28
C SER A 578 -10.08 -9.23 6.75
N ARG A 579 -9.92 -9.61 5.48
CA ARG A 579 -10.74 -10.65 4.84
C ARG A 579 -10.59 -12.00 5.55
N VAL A 580 -9.37 -12.36 5.94
CA VAL A 580 -9.08 -13.61 6.65
C VAL A 580 -9.77 -13.63 8.01
N ASN A 581 -9.64 -12.53 8.78
CA ASN A 581 -10.28 -12.41 10.09
C ASN A 581 -11.81 -12.47 9.99
N SER A 582 -12.37 -11.78 9.00
CA SER A 582 -13.81 -11.77 8.73
C SER A 582 -14.36 -13.18 8.45
N TYR A 583 -13.67 -13.97 7.62
CA TYR A 583 -14.07 -15.34 7.27
C TYR A 583 -13.87 -16.34 8.41
N LEU A 584 -12.73 -16.29 9.11
CA LEU A 584 -12.30 -17.37 10.02
C LEU A 584 -12.58 -17.09 11.50
N HIS A 585 -12.76 -15.83 11.89
CA HIS A 585 -13.02 -15.46 13.28
C HIS A 585 -14.40 -14.83 13.43
N VAL A 586 -14.68 -13.73 12.73
CA VAL A 586 -15.96 -13.00 12.88
C VAL A 586 -17.14 -13.87 12.47
N ALA A 587 -17.10 -14.47 11.27
CA ALA A 587 -18.17 -15.35 10.81
C ALA A 587 -18.37 -16.57 11.73
N VAL A 588 -17.27 -17.16 12.21
CA VAL A 588 -17.31 -18.32 13.10
C VAL A 588 -17.93 -17.96 14.45
N CYS A 589 -17.60 -16.80 15.01
CA CYS A 589 -18.23 -16.30 16.24
C CYS A 589 -19.73 -16.03 16.03
N ILE A 590 -20.14 -15.42 14.91
CA ILE A 590 -21.56 -15.14 14.64
C ILE A 590 -22.36 -16.42 14.43
N ALA A 591 -21.77 -17.44 13.78
CA ALA A 591 -22.44 -18.71 13.50
C ALA A 591 -22.79 -19.52 14.75
N GLN A 592 -22.26 -19.17 15.93
CA GLN A 592 -22.64 -19.78 17.20
C GLN A 592 -24.08 -19.43 17.62
N TYR A 593 -24.63 -18.33 17.10
CA TYR A 593 -25.99 -17.88 17.38
C TYR A 593 -26.99 -18.56 16.45
N GLU A 594 -28.16 -18.90 16.98
CA GLU A 594 -29.21 -19.62 16.25
C GLU A 594 -29.70 -18.81 15.02
N GLY A 595 -29.84 -19.49 13.89
CA GLY A 595 -30.36 -18.92 12.63
C GLY A 595 -29.32 -18.46 11.62
N TYR A 596 -28.03 -18.37 11.97
CA TYR A 596 -26.99 -17.87 11.05
C TYR A 596 -26.12 -18.96 10.40
N LEU A 597 -25.88 -20.07 11.10
CA LEU A 597 -24.97 -21.14 10.63
C LEU A 597 -25.28 -21.60 9.20
N TYR A 598 -26.51 -22.04 8.94
CA TYR A 598 -26.87 -22.60 7.63
C TYR A 598 -26.86 -21.55 6.51
N ALA A 599 -27.21 -20.30 6.80
CA ALA A 599 -27.11 -19.21 5.83
C ALA A 599 -25.65 -18.93 5.42
N PHE A 600 -24.72 -19.03 6.38
CA PHE A 600 -23.29 -18.89 6.10
C PHE A 600 -22.76 -20.08 5.30
N VAL A 601 -23.18 -21.30 5.66
CA VAL A 601 -22.79 -22.52 4.93
C VAL A 601 -23.30 -22.48 3.49
N ASP A 602 -24.55 -22.06 3.26
CA ASP A 602 -25.11 -21.93 1.92
C ASP A 602 -24.34 -20.90 1.09
N GLU A 603 -24.02 -19.72 1.65
CA GLU A 603 -23.20 -18.73 0.92
C GLU A 603 -21.84 -19.32 0.50
N LEU A 604 -21.17 -20.01 1.43
CA LEU A 604 -19.87 -20.60 1.16
C LEU A 604 -19.97 -21.69 0.09
N LEU A 605 -20.93 -22.62 0.22
CA LEU A 605 -21.11 -23.77 -0.66
C LEU A 605 -21.61 -23.41 -2.06
N PHE A 606 -22.45 -22.39 -2.20
CA PHE A 606 -23.06 -22.07 -3.50
C PHE A 606 -22.36 -20.94 -4.23
N ASN A 607 -21.84 -19.94 -3.51
CA ASN A 607 -21.30 -18.72 -4.10
C ASN A 607 -19.77 -18.59 -3.94
N LYS A 608 -19.20 -18.95 -2.78
CA LYS A 608 -17.76 -18.70 -2.53
C LYS A 608 -16.83 -19.80 -3.04
N ILE A 609 -17.18 -21.07 -2.91
CA ILE A 609 -16.34 -22.16 -3.46
C ILE A 609 -16.25 -22.14 -5.00
N CYS A 610 -17.24 -21.56 -5.68
CA CYS A 610 -17.25 -21.44 -7.14
C CYS A 610 -16.77 -20.06 -7.62
N HIS A 611 -16.43 -19.15 -6.70
CA HIS A 611 -16.02 -17.79 -7.03
C HIS A 611 -14.76 -17.78 -7.90
N TRP A 612 -14.63 -16.79 -8.80
CA TRP A 612 -13.53 -16.75 -9.79
C TRP A 612 -12.15 -16.45 -9.17
N ASP A 613 -12.11 -15.70 -8.07
CA ASP A 613 -10.90 -15.43 -7.28
C ASP A 613 -10.46 -16.69 -6.51
N LYS A 614 -9.21 -17.12 -6.74
CA LYS A 614 -8.62 -18.30 -6.10
C LYS A 614 -8.55 -18.17 -4.58
N GLY A 615 -8.15 -17.01 -4.06
CA GLY A 615 -7.97 -16.82 -2.62
C GLY A 615 -9.29 -16.87 -1.85
N LEU A 616 -10.40 -16.43 -2.46
CA LEU A 616 -11.74 -16.57 -1.88
C LEU A 616 -12.18 -18.03 -1.80
N ARG A 617 -11.84 -18.85 -2.80
CA ARG A 617 -12.15 -20.29 -2.77
C ARG A 617 -11.37 -21.02 -1.68
N GLU A 618 -10.10 -20.68 -1.49
CA GLU A 618 -9.26 -21.22 -0.41
C GLU A 618 -9.84 -20.85 0.97
N LEU A 619 -10.11 -19.56 1.20
CA LEU A 619 -10.73 -19.08 2.43
C LEU A 619 -12.13 -19.67 2.66
N ALA A 620 -12.90 -19.94 1.61
CA ALA A 620 -14.21 -20.58 1.74
C ALA A 620 -14.10 -22.02 2.26
N GLY A 621 -13.09 -22.78 1.81
CA GLY A 621 -12.81 -24.11 2.31
C GLY A 621 -12.42 -24.11 3.79
N GLU A 622 -11.53 -23.19 4.18
CA GLU A 622 -11.11 -23.02 5.58
C GLU A 622 -12.27 -22.55 6.48
N ALA A 623 -13.10 -21.62 6.00
CA ALA A 623 -14.28 -21.16 6.75
C ALA A 623 -15.31 -22.27 6.93
N LEU A 624 -15.58 -23.08 5.89
CA LEU A 624 -16.44 -24.25 6.01
C LEU A 624 -15.92 -25.23 7.07
N ALA A 625 -14.61 -25.50 7.07
CA ALA A 625 -13.97 -26.35 8.09
C ALA A 625 -14.12 -25.77 9.51
N ALA A 626 -13.94 -24.46 9.68
CA ALA A 626 -14.07 -23.80 10.99
C ALA A 626 -15.51 -23.84 11.56
N LEU A 627 -16.53 -23.96 10.69
CA LEU A 627 -17.94 -24.06 11.07
C LEU A 627 -18.38 -25.49 11.45
N VAL A 628 -17.60 -26.52 11.11
CA VAL A 628 -17.94 -27.94 11.37
C VAL A 628 -18.26 -28.21 12.83
N LYS A 629 -17.56 -27.54 13.76
CA LYS A 629 -17.73 -27.71 15.21
C LYS A 629 -19.15 -27.45 15.72
N TYR A 630 -19.98 -26.73 14.97
CA TYR A 630 -21.36 -26.41 15.37
C TYR A 630 -22.37 -27.50 14.98
N ASP A 631 -22.15 -28.22 13.87
CA ASP A 631 -23.05 -29.30 13.42
C ASP A 631 -22.33 -30.30 12.47
N ALA A 632 -21.45 -31.12 13.03
CA ALA A 632 -20.64 -32.07 12.25
C ALA A 632 -21.48 -33.03 11.38
N ALA A 633 -22.66 -33.44 11.87
CA ALA A 633 -23.55 -34.33 11.14
C ALA A 633 -24.11 -33.67 9.86
N TYR A 634 -24.52 -32.40 9.93
CA TYR A 634 -24.94 -31.65 8.76
C TYR A 634 -23.82 -31.51 7.72
N PHE A 635 -22.60 -31.18 8.14
CA PHE A 635 -21.48 -31.08 7.19
C PHE A 635 -21.13 -32.43 6.54
N ALA A 636 -21.16 -33.52 7.29
CA ALA A 636 -20.91 -34.86 6.75
C ALA A 636 -22.05 -35.35 5.82
N ASN A 637 -23.30 -34.99 6.11
CA ASN A 637 -24.48 -35.50 5.39
C ASN A 637 -24.98 -34.63 4.27
N TYR A 638 -24.83 -33.32 4.36
CA TYR A 638 -25.29 -32.38 3.35
C TYR A 638 -24.13 -31.74 2.58
N ALA A 639 -23.23 -31.07 3.29
CA ALA A 639 -22.15 -30.29 2.65
C ALA A 639 -21.19 -31.19 1.85
N LEU A 640 -20.70 -32.27 2.46
CA LEU A 640 -19.76 -33.19 1.80
C LEU A 640 -20.38 -33.92 0.60
N GLU A 641 -21.64 -34.36 0.73
CA GLU A 641 -22.37 -35.01 -0.38
C GLU A 641 -22.57 -34.09 -1.58
N LYS A 642 -22.75 -32.79 -1.32
CA LYS A 642 -22.85 -31.77 -2.35
C LYS A 642 -21.50 -31.48 -3.03
N LEU A 643 -20.42 -31.45 -2.26
CA LEU A 643 -19.08 -31.11 -2.76
C LEU A 643 -18.48 -32.20 -3.65
N ILE A 644 -18.70 -33.49 -3.32
CA ILE A 644 -18.09 -34.62 -4.04
C ILE A 644 -18.37 -34.54 -5.56
N PRO A 645 -19.63 -34.42 -6.04
CA PRO A 645 -19.90 -34.26 -7.48
C PRO A 645 -19.27 -33.00 -8.08
N SER A 646 -19.23 -31.90 -7.31
CA SER A 646 -18.67 -30.62 -7.77
C SER A 646 -17.16 -30.69 -8.02
N THR A 647 -16.43 -31.63 -7.41
CA THR A 647 -14.99 -31.87 -7.69
C THR A 647 -14.73 -32.28 -9.15
N LEU A 648 -15.75 -32.77 -9.86
CA LEU A 648 -15.68 -33.17 -11.27
C LEU A 648 -16.37 -32.18 -12.22
N SER A 649 -16.69 -30.97 -11.73
CA SER A 649 -17.32 -29.92 -12.55
C SER A 649 -16.46 -29.54 -13.76
N SER A 650 -17.12 -29.23 -14.88
CA SER A 650 -16.46 -28.67 -16.07
C SER A 650 -15.90 -27.27 -15.81
N ASP A 651 -16.53 -26.50 -14.93
CA ASP A 651 -16.04 -25.21 -14.47
C ASP A 651 -14.88 -25.37 -13.50
N LEU A 652 -13.73 -24.75 -13.82
CA LEU A 652 -12.50 -24.82 -13.04
C LEU A 652 -12.66 -24.29 -11.62
N CYS A 653 -13.39 -23.18 -11.45
CA CYS A 653 -13.50 -22.51 -10.15
C CYS A 653 -14.25 -23.42 -9.18
N THR A 654 -15.40 -23.93 -9.61
CA THR A 654 -16.23 -24.88 -8.89
C THR A 654 -15.45 -26.14 -8.50
N ARG A 655 -14.76 -26.80 -9.45
CA ARG A 655 -14.02 -28.04 -9.12
C ARG A 655 -12.85 -27.80 -8.16
N HIS A 656 -12.14 -26.68 -8.32
CA HIS A 656 -11.03 -26.34 -7.45
C HIS A 656 -11.50 -26.09 -6.02
N GLY A 657 -12.48 -25.19 -5.84
CA GLY A 657 -12.99 -24.87 -4.51
C GLY A 657 -13.65 -26.09 -3.86
N ALA A 658 -14.38 -26.90 -4.62
CA ALA A 658 -14.97 -28.13 -4.11
C ALA A 658 -13.92 -29.16 -3.64
N THR A 659 -12.80 -29.31 -4.36
CA THR A 659 -11.72 -30.23 -4.00
C THR A 659 -11.04 -29.80 -2.70
N LEU A 660 -10.75 -28.50 -2.54
CA LEU A 660 -10.18 -27.95 -1.31
C LEU A 660 -11.17 -28.10 -0.14
N ALA A 661 -12.41 -27.62 -0.31
CA ALA A 661 -13.43 -27.68 0.73
C ALA A 661 -13.72 -29.12 1.18
N ALA A 662 -13.74 -30.10 0.26
CA ALA A 662 -13.89 -31.51 0.62
C ALA A 662 -12.74 -32.02 1.50
N GLY A 663 -11.49 -31.63 1.20
CA GLY A 663 -10.33 -31.98 2.01
C GLY A 663 -10.37 -31.36 3.40
N GLU A 664 -10.61 -30.05 3.48
CA GLU A 664 -10.69 -29.31 4.75
C GLU A 664 -11.85 -29.80 5.63
N LEU A 665 -13.01 -30.11 5.05
CA LEU A 665 -14.14 -30.68 5.80
C LEU A 665 -13.82 -32.07 6.37
N VAL A 666 -13.18 -32.95 5.61
CA VAL A 666 -12.81 -34.28 6.11
C VAL A 666 -11.84 -34.16 7.28
N LEU A 667 -10.86 -33.26 7.19
CA LEU A 667 -9.93 -32.98 8.27
C LEU A 667 -10.62 -32.42 9.51
N ALA A 668 -11.51 -31.43 9.33
CA ALA A 668 -12.22 -30.82 10.45
C ALA A 668 -13.20 -31.79 11.13
N LEU A 669 -13.87 -32.65 10.36
CA LEU A 669 -14.73 -33.71 10.90
C LEU A 669 -13.93 -34.69 11.77
N HIS A 670 -12.75 -35.10 11.30
CA HIS A 670 -11.84 -35.95 12.08
C HIS A 670 -11.38 -35.27 13.37
N GLN A 671 -10.98 -34.00 13.31
CA GLN A 671 -10.58 -33.21 14.48
C GLN A 671 -11.72 -33.03 15.50
N CYS A 672 -12.97 -33.02 15.05
CA CYS A 672 -14.15 -32.99 15.92
C CYS A 672 -14.54 -34.38 16.46
N GLY A 673 -13.79 -35.44 16.15
CA GLY A 673 -14.10 -36.82 16.57
C GLY A 673 -15.29 -37.45 15.84
N PHE A 674 -15.71 -36.89 14.70
CA PHE A 674 -16.81 -37.45 13.89
C PHE A 674 -16.28 -38.52 12.93
N GLU A 675 -16.69 -39.77 13.13
CA GLU A 675 -16.32 -40.87 12.23
C GLU A 675 -17.20 -40.90 10.97
N LEU A 676 -16.57 -40.74 9.81
CA LEU A 676 -17.27 -40.86 8.53
C LEU A 676 -17.70 -42.33 8.28
N PRO A 677 -18.95 -42.60 7.87
CA PRO A 677 -19.38 -43.93 7.45
C PRO A 677 -18.51 -44.51 6.33
N THR A 678 -18.31 -45.82 6.31
CA THR A 678 -17.44 -46.53 5.35
C THR A 678 -17.74 -46.20 3.89
N GLU A 679 -19.02 -46.06 3.52
CA GLU A 679 -19.42 -45.67 2.16
C GLU A 679 -18.96 -44.25 1.80
N LYS A 680 -19.01 -43.30 2.74
CA LYS A 680 -18.51 -41.93 2.53
C LYS A 680 -17.00 -41.89 2.44
N GLN A 681 -16.30 -42.69 3.27
CA GLN A 681 -14.85 -42.82 3.17
C GLN A 681 -14.42 -43.32 1.79
N LYS A 682 -15.13 -44.32 1.22
CA LYS A 682 -14.89 -44.79 -0.16
C LYS A 682 -15.12 -43.70 -1.20
N ASN A 683 -16.18 -42.91 -1.06
CA ASN A 683 -16.47 -41.82 -1.99
C ASN A 683 -15.38 -40.73 -1.96
N VAL A 684 -14.94 -40.34 -0.76
CA VAL A 684 -13.84 -39.38 -0.55
C VAL A 684 -12.52 -39.93 -1.13
N ALA A 685 -12.19 -41.19 -0.83
CA ALA A 685 -11.00 -41.86 -1.38
C ALA A 685 -11.01 -41.94 -2.92
N GLY A 686 -12.21 -41.95 -3.53
CA GLY A 686 -12.40 -42.00 -4.98
C GLY A 686 -12.22 -40.66 -5.71
N ILE A 687 -12.12 -39.52 -5.01
CA ILE A 687 -12.07 -38.19 -5.63
C ILE A 687 -10.86 -38.04 -6.56
N VAL A 688 -9.63 -38.27 -6.06
CA VAL A 688 -8.41 -38.09 -6.86
C VAL A 688 -8.34 -39.05 -8.05
N PRO A 689 -8.61 -40.37 -7.90
CA PRO A 689 -8.71 -41.27 -9.04
C PRO A 689 -9.76 -40.84 -10.08
N ALA A 690 -10.88 -40.25 -9.65
CA ALA A 690 -11.92 -39.75 -10.56
C ALA A 690 -11.43 -38.51 -11.34
N ILE A 691 -10.75 -37.57 -10.68
CA ILE A 691 -10.12 -36.38 -11.31
C ILE A 691 -9.09 -36.81 -12.37
N GLU A 692 -8.26 -37.80 -12.04
CA GLU A 692 -7.27 -38.38 -12.97
C GLU A 692 -7.92 -39.05 -14.17
N LYS A 693 -8.92 -39.90 -13.93
CA LYS A 693 -9.68 -40.58 -14.99
C LYS A 693 -10.36 -39.58 -15.92
N ALA A 694 -10.88 -38.48 -15.38
CA ALA A 694 -11.48 -37.38 -16.13
C ALA A 694 -10.45 -36.45 -16.81
N ARG A 695 -9.14 -36.69 -16.63
CA ARG A 695 -8.03 -35.93 -17.23
C ARG A 695 -8.04 -34.44 -16.86
N LEU A 696 -8.51 -34.10 -15.66
CA LEU A 696 -8.71 -32.71 -15.23
C LEU A 696 -7.42 -31.97 -14.84
N TYR A 697 -6.26 -32.63 -14.91
CA TYR A 697 -4.94 -31.99 -14.83
C TYR A 697 -4.46 -31.37 -16.15
N ARG A 698 -5.20 -31.52 -17.26
CA ARG A 698 -4.80 -31.00 -18.56
C ARG A 698 -5.31 -29.57 -18.78
N GLY A 699 -4.53 -28.78 -19.54
CA GLY A 699 -4.88 -27.41 -19.92
C GLY A 699 -4.53 -26.35 -18.87
N LYS A 700 -4.92 -25.10 -19.12
CA LYS A 700 -4.53 -23.92 -18.32
C LYS A 700 -4.91 -24.00 -16.83
N GLY A 701 -5.94 -24.78 -16.47
CA GLY A 701 -6.39 -24.98 -15.09
C GLY A 701 -5.74 -26.15 -14.35
N GLY A 702 -4.86 -26.91 -15.01
CA GLY A 702 -4.26 -28.11 -14.44
C GLY A 702 -3.35 -27.85 -13.25
N GLU A 703 -2.56 -26.78 -13.30
CA GLU A 703 -1.65 -26.38 -12.21
C GLU A 703 -2.41 -26.10 -10.90
N ILE A 704 -3.51 -25.34 -11.02
CA ILE A 704 -4.41 -25.01 -9.91
C ILE A 704 -4.98 -26.28 -9.29
N MET A 705 -5.40 -27.25 -10.12
CA MET A 705 -5.90 -28.54 -9.63
C MET A 705 -4.82 -29.40 -8.97
N ARG A 706 -3.59 -29.39 -9.46
CA ARG A 706 -2.48 -30.16 -8.87
C ARG A 706 -2.18 -29.71 -7.43
N ALA A 707 -2.10 -28.40 -7.20
CA ALA A 707 -1.93 -27.86 -5.86
C ALA A 707 -3.10 -28.23 -4.94
N ALA A 708 -4.34 -28.10 -5.43
CA ALA A 708 -5.54 -28.45 -4.67
C ALA A 708 -5.63 -29.94 -4.33
N VAL A 709 -5.25 -30.83 -5.27
CA VAL A 709 -5.20 -32.27 -5.02
C VAL A 709 -4.09 -32.62 -4.02
N SER A 710 -2.91 -32.01 -4.11
CA SER A 710 -1.86 -32.21 -3.09
C SER A 710 -2.39 -31.83 -1.71
N ARG A 711 -3.05 -30.68 -1.55
CA ARG A 711 -3.67 -30.28 -0.28
C ARG A 711 -4.78 -31.25 0.16
N PHE A 712 -5.63 -31.70 -0.74
CA PHE A 712 -6.64 -32.72 -0.44
C PHE A 712 -6.00 -34.02 0.09
N ILE A 713 -4.93 -34.50 -0.56
CA ILE A 713 -4.18 -35.69 -0.13
C ILE A 713 -3.57 -35.47 1.25
N GLU A 714 -3.02 -34.28 1.51
CA GLU A 714 -2.51 -33.89 2.83
C GLU A 714 -3.60 -34.02 3.90
N CYS A 715 -4.78 -33.43 3.67
CA CYS A 715 -5.90 -33.45 4.64
C CYS A 715 -6.41 -34.86 4.95
N ILE A 716 -6.59 -35.71 3.93
CA ILE A 716 -7.04 -37.10 4.16
C ILE A 716 -5.94 -37.95 4.81
N SER A 717 -4.65 -37.60 4.62
CA SER A 717 -3.53 -38.28 5.27
C SER A 717 -3.48 -37.96 6.76
N PHE A 718 -3.64 -36.68 7.13
CA PHE A 718 -3.80 -36.27 8.53
C PHE A 718 -4.98 -36.96 9.22
N SER A 719 -6.06 -37.19 8.49
CA SER A 719 -7.28 -37.82 9.03
C SER A 719 -7.20 -39.35 9.10
N HIS A 720 -6.08 -39.95 8.68
CA HIS A 720 -5.89 -41.41 8.59
C HIS A 720 -7.05 -42.14 7.90
N LEU A 721 -7.59 -41.56 6.82
CA LEU A 721 -8.71 -42.13 6.07
C LEU A 721 -8.38 -43.55 5.57
N SER A 722 -9.32 -44.50 5.66
CA SER A 722 -9.08 -45.86 5.18
C SER A 722 -8.95 -45.92 3.64
N LEU A 723 -7.75 -46.24 3.15
CA LEU A 723 -7.42 -46.29 1.72
C LEU A 723 -7.05 -47.71 1.24
N PRO A 724 -7.66 -48.22 0.16
CA PRO A 724 -7.20 -49.42 -0.54
C PRO A 724 -5.78 -49.25 -1.11
N GLU A 725 -5.00 -50.34 -1.13
CA GLU A 725 -3.59 -50.33 -1.58
C GLU A 725 -3.40 -49.81 -3.01
N LYS A 726 -4.38 -50.04 -3.88
CA LYS A 726 -4.37 -49.51 -5.25
C LYS A 726 -4.49 -47.98 -5.28
N ILE A 727 -5.31 -47.41 -4.39
CA ILE A 727 -5.51 -45.95 -4.29
C ILE A 727 -4.25 -45.33 -3.67
N LYS A 728 -3.67 -45.93 -2.62
CA LYS A 728 -2.40 -45.45 -2.04
C LYS A 728 -1.30 -45.27 -3.08
N ARG A 729 -1.08 -46.28 -3.94
CA ARG A 729 -0.12 -46.19 -5.06
C ARG A 729 -0.46 -45.07 -6.04
N SER A 730 -1.72 -44.96 -6.45
CA SER A 730 -2.20 -43.89 -7.34
C SER A 730 -1.92 -42.50 -6.77
N LEU A 731 -2.23 -42.26 -5.49
CA LEU A 731 -1.99 -40.98 -4.83
C LEU A 731 -0.50 -40.64 -4.74
N LEU A 732 0.34 -41.65 -4.40
CA LEU A 732 1.79 -41.47 -4.35
C LEU A 732 2.36 -41.12 -5.74
N ASP A 733 1.83 -41.73 -6.82
CA ASP A 733 2.20 -41.38 -8.19
C ASP A 733 1.79 -39.93 -8.53
N THR A 734 0.58 -39.49 -8.14
CA THR A 734 0.15 -38.09 -8.29
C THR A 734 1.11 -37.13 -7.59
N LEU A 735 1.51 -37.44 -6.35
CA LEU A 735 2.43 -36.61 -5.57
C LEU A 735 3.83 -36.56 -6.20
N ASN A 736 4.34 -37.70 -6.67
CA ASN A 736 5.62 -37.77 -7.37
C ASN A 736 5.63 -36.92 -8.65
N GLU A 737 4.55 -36.93 -9.42
CA GLU A 737 4.43 -36.07 -10.61
C GLU A 737 4.34 -34.59 -10.23
N ASN A 738 3.68 -34.26 -9.11
CA ASN A 738 3.60 -32.89 -8.61
C ASN A 738 4.96 -32.37 -8.06
N LEU A 739 5.78 -33.24 -7.47
CA LEU A 739 7.16 -32.90 -7.05
C LEU A 739 8.04 -32.52 -8.26
N ARG A 740 7.82 -33.16 -9.42
CA ARG A 740 8.57 -32.92 -10.66
C ARG A 740 8.09 -31.68 -11.43
N HIS A 741 7.07 -30.99 -10.94
CA HIS A 741 6.46 -29.87 -11.62
C HIS A 741 7.34 -28.59 -11.51
N PRO A 742 7.51 -27.79 -12.57
CA PRO A 742 8.36 -26.58 -12.54
C PRO A 742 7.83 -25.45 -11.64
N ASN A 743 6.54 -25.47 -11.31
CA ASN A 743 5.90 -24.47 -10.43
C ASN A 743 6.16 -24.82 -8.95
N SER A 744 6.89 -23.94 -8.24
CA SER A 744 7.27 -24.13 -6.84
C SER A 744 6.09 -24.25 -5.87
N GLN A 745 4.95 -23.58 -6.14
CA GLN A 745 3.76 -23.70 -5.28
C GLN A 745 3.20 -25.12 -5.27
N ILE A 746 3.22 -25.79 -6.43
CA ILE A 746 2.77 -27.18 -6.56
C ILE A 746 3.75 -28.11 -5.85
N GLN A 747 5.05 -27.87 -5.99
CA GLN A 747 6.08 -28.63 -5.29
C GLN A 747 5.92 -28.52 -3.77
N VAL A 748 5.74 -27.31 -3.24
CA VAL A 748 5.54 -27.09 -1.79
C VAL A 748 4.29 -27.81 -1.29
N ALA A 749 3.17 -27.70 -2.00
CA ALA A 749 1.94 -28.43 -1.65
C ALA A 749 2.15 -29.95 -1.70
N ALA A 750 2.87 -30.46 -2.71
CA ALA A 750 3.19 -31.88 -2.82
C ALA A 750 4.12 -32.36 -1.71
N VAL A 751 5.15 -31.60 -1.33
CA VAL A 751 6.07 -31.94 -0.23
C VAL A 751 5.32 -32.05 1.10
N LYS A 752 4.42 -31.11 1.40
CA LYS A 752 3.56 -31.16 2.60
C LYS A 752 2.66 -32.41 2.59
N ALA A 753 2.08 -32.74 1.43
CA ALA A 753 1.29 -33.94 1.27
C ALA A 753 2.12 -35.22 1.43
N VAL A 754 3.33 -35.29 0.85
CA VAL A 754 4.26 -36.43 0.97
C VAL A 754 4.62 -36.68 2.43
N LYS A 755 4.97 -35.62 3.19
CA LYS A 755 5.29 -35.73 4.62
C LYS A 755 4.23 -36.52 5.38
N ASN A 756 2.98 -36.07 5.28
CA ASN A 756 1.86 -36.68 5.99
C ASN A 756 1.43 -38.02 5.40
N PHE A 757 1.51 -38.17 4.06
CA PHE A 757 1.13 -39.40 3.36
C PHE A 757 2.05 -40.57 3.71
N VAL A 758 3.37 -40.34 3.72
CA VAL A 758 4.37 -41.37 4.08
C VAL A 758 4.14 -41.83 5.51
N GLN A 759 3.96 -40.90 6.45
CA GLN A 759 3.71 -41.20 7.86
C GLN A 759 2.39 -41.97 8.08
N ALA A 760 1.32 -41.62 7.35
CA ALA A 760 0.00 -42.22 7.55
C ALA A 760 -0.17 -43.59 6.88
N TYR A 761 0.47 -43.84 5.74
CA TYR A 761 0.11 -44.96 4.87
C TYR A 761 1.24 -45.90 4.46
N LEU A 762 2.52 -45.51 4.63
CA LEU A 762 3.66 -46.31 4.23
C LEU A 762 4.40 -46.86 5.46
N ASN A 763 4.57 -48.18 5.54
CA ASN A 763 5.32 -48.83 6.62
C ASN A 763 6.79 -49.01 6.21
N ALA A 764 7.71 -48.65 7.11
CA ALA A 764 9.15 -48.74 6.86
C ALA A 764 9.70 -50.18 6.81
N ALA A 765 8.99 -51.15 7.40
CA ALA A 765 9.38 -52.57 7.47
C ALA A 765 9.32 -53.32 6.12
N ASN A 766 8.79 -52.69 5.06
CA ASN A 766 8.71 -53.28 3.73
C ASN A 766 9.86 -52.80 2.84
N ALA A 767 10.32 -53.63 1.89
CA ALA A 767 11.35 -53.30 0.88
C ALA A 767 11.06 -52.06 0.01
N SER A 768 9.88 -51.44 0.17
CA SER A 768 9.49 -50.16 -0.44
C SER A 768 10.18 -48.94 0.19
N SER A 769 10.68 -49.01 1.43
CA SER A 769 11.28 -47.87 2.15
C SER A 769 12.65 -47.47 1.59
N SER A 770 13.51 -48.43 1.30
CA SER A 770 14.77 -48.17 0.58
C SER A 770 14.53 -47.69 -0.85
N SER A 771 13.47 -48.19 -1.50
CA SER A 771 13.14 -47.83 -2.88
C SER A 771 12.75 -46.36 -3.07
N ILE A 772 12.00 -45.74 -2.14
CA ILE A 772 11.60 -44.33 -2.28
C ILE A 772 12.77 -43.37 -2.02
N THR A 773 13.59 -43.64 -1.00
CA THR A 773 14.78 -42.84 -0.66
C THR A 773 15.81 -42.89 -1.78
N SER A 774 16.13 -44.09 -2.28
CA SER A 774 17.05 -44.24 -3.42
C SER A 774 16.51 -43.55 -4.68
N LYS A 775 15.20 -43.64 -4.95
CA LYS A 775 14.58 -42.94 -6.09
C LYS A 775 14.75 -41.42 -5.99
N TYR A 776 14.48 -40.81 -4.83
CA TYR A 776 14.68 -39.35 -4.69
C TYR A 776 16.15 -38.94 -4.71
N LEU A 777 17.04 -39.80 -4.20
CA LEU A 777 18.49 -39.57 -4.24
C LEU A 777 19.04 -39.52 -5.68
N GLU A 778 18.61 -40.44 -6.54
CA GLU A 778 18.98 -40.45 -7.97
C GLU A 778 18.52 -39.17 -8.69
N LEU A 779 17.31 -38.70 -8.38
CA LEU A 779 16.69 -37.52 -8.99
C LEU A 779 17.36 -36.19 -8.60
N LEU A 780 18.25 -36.17 -7.60
CA LEU A 780 19.08 -35.00 -7.29
C LEU A 780 20.11 -34.67 -8.38
N SER A 781 20.44 -35.63 -9.26
CA SER A 781 21.36 -35.41 -10.39
C SER A 781 20.65 -35.31 -11.73
N ASP A 782 19.32 -35.13 -11.72
CA ASP A 782 18.52 -35.05 -12.95
C ASP A 782 18.85 -33.76 -13.73
N PRO A 783 18.97 -33.82 -15.07
CA PRO A 783 19.18 -32.63 -15.89
C PRO A 783 18.03 -31.62 -15.74
N ASN A 784 16.81 -32.07 -15.41
CA ASN A 784 15.68 -31.19 -15.17
C ASN A 784 15.77 -30.55 -13.76
N VAL A 785 16.01 -29.24 -13.73
CA VAL A 785 16.08 -28.43 -12.50
C VAL A 785 14.85 -28.58 -11.61
N ALA A 786 13.65 -28.71 -12.19
CA ALA A 786 12.42 -28.88 -11.42
C ALA A 786 12.40 -30.20 -10.65
N VAL A 787 12.93 -31.27 -11.25
CA VAL A 787 13.04 -32.58 -10.62
C VAL A 787 14.02 -32.52 -9.45
N ARG A 788 15.16 -31.83 -9.61
CA ARG A 788 16.12 -31.62 -8.52
C ARG A 788 15.51 -30.85 -7.35
N ARG A 789 14.83 -29.73 -7.63
CA ARG A 789 14.12 -28.90 -6.64
C ARG A 789 13.15 -29.71 -5.79
N GLY A 790 12.28 -30.49 -6.43
CA GLY A 790 11.26 -31.28 -5.73
C GLY A 790 11.84 -32.44 -4.92
N SER A 791 12.85 -33.13 -5.47
CA SER A 791 13.47 -34.29 -4.83
C SER A 791 14.29 -33.90 -3.61
N ALA A 792 14.97 -32.75 -3.64
CA ALA A 792 15.70 -32.21 -2.48
C ALA A 792 14.77 -31.94 -1.28
N MET A 793 13.63 -31.31 -1.52
CA MET A 793 12.64 -31.07 -0.47
C MET A 793 11.94 -32.36 -0.02
N ALA A 794 11.68 -33.30 -0.93
CA ALA A 794 11.06 -34.58 -0.62
C ALA A 794 11.92 -35.42 0.34
N LEU A 795 13.24 -35.47 0.12
CA LEU A 795 14.19 -36.10 1.05
C LEU A 795 14.16 -35.47 2.44
N GLY A 796 14.03 -34.14 2.51
CA GLY A 796 13.96 -33.38 3.76
C GLY A 796 12.73 -33.66 4.63
N VAL A 797 11.68 -34.29 4.11
CA VAL A 797 10.44 -34.57 4.84
C VAL A 797 10.21 -36.06 5.11
N LEU A 798 11.14 -36.93 4.72
CA LEU A 798 11.02 -38.36 4.97
C LEU A 798 11.20 -38.66 6.47
N PRO A 799 10.40 -39.57 7.05
CA PRO A 799 10.60 -40.05 8.42
C PRO A 799 11.95 -40.73 8.61
N TYR A 800 12.43 -40.81 9.85
CA TYR A 800 13.72 -41.40 10.22
C TYR A 800 13.90 -42.81 9.64
N GLU A 801 12.87 -43.65 9.69
CA GLU A 801 12.94 -45.05 9.29
C GLU A 801 13.24 -45.22 7.78
N PHE A 802 12.95 -44.20 6.98
CA PHE A 802 13.24 -44.17 5.54
C PHE A 802 14.65 -43.63 5.24
N LEU A 803 15.24 -42.88 6.16
CA LEU A 803 16.58 -42.28 6.03
C LEU A 803 17.66 -43.15 6.68
N ALA A 804 17.34 -43.90 7.74
CA ALA A 804 18.29 -44.62 8.60
C ALA A 804 19.24 -45.57 7.85
N ASN A 805 18.82 -46.19 6.75
CA ASN A 805 19.65 -47.16 6.03
C ASN A 805 20.63 -46.54 5.01
N GLN A 806 20.39 -45.30 4.57
CA GLN A 806 21.16 -44.62 3.51
C GLN A 806 21.53 -43.17 3.88
N TRP A 807 21.50 -42.83 5.18
CA TRP A 807 21.63 -41.46 5.66
C TRP A 807 22.92 -40.79 5.20
N ARG A 808 24.03 -41.52 5.17
CA ARG A 808 25.35 -41.01 4.76
C ARG A 808 25.34 -40.57 3.30
N ASP A 809 24.79 -41.41 2.41
CA ASP A 809 24.68 -41.10 0.99
C ASP A 809 23.74 -39.92 0.73
N VAL A 810 22.62 -39.86 1.47
CA VAL A 810 21.66 -38.74 1.41
C VAL A 810 22.32 -37.42 1.79
N VAL A 811 23.02 -37.37 2.93
CA VAL A 811 23.69 -36.15 3.41
C VAL A 811 24.78 -35.70 2.46
N LEU A 812 25.66 -36.61 2.01
CA LEU A 812 26.74 -36.28 1.08
C LEU A 812 26.21 -35.79 -0.28
N LYS A 813 25.14 -36.42 -0.79
CA LYS A 813 24.55 -36.01 -2.06
C LYS A 813 23.87 -34.65 -1.95
N LEU A 814 23.16 -34.38 -0.87
CA LEU A 814 22.57 -33.06 -0.61
C LEU A 814 23.64 -31.98 -0.41
N CYS A 815 24.77 -32.28 0.25
CA CYS A 815 25.94 -31.39 0.32
C CYS A 815 26.45 -31.04 -1.09
N SER A 816 26.61 -32.05 -1.96
CA SER A 816 27.02 -31.81 -3.35
C SER A 816 26.02 -30.95 -4.13
N ALA A 817 24.71 -31.10 -3.85
CA ALA A 817 23.64 -30.32 -4.49
C ALA A 817 23.53 -28.88 -3.95
N CYS A 818 24.22 -28.54 -2.85
CA CYS A 818 24.32 -27.16 -2.37
C CYS A 818 25.39 -26.35 -3.12
N ALA A 819 26.32 -27.02 -3.81
CA ALA A 819 27.40 -26.36 -4.55
C ALA A 819 26.89 -25.77 -5.87
N ILE A 820 27.54 -24.70 -6.33
CA ILE A 820 27.26 -24.08 -7.63
C ILE A 820 27.65 -25.07 -8.74
N GLU A 821 26.71 -25.34 -9.66
CA GLU A 821 26.93 -26.25 -10.77
C GLU A 821 28.04 -25.72 -11.73
N GLU A 822 28.93 -26.62 -12.15
CA GLU A 822 30.05 -26.29 -13.04
C GLU A 822 29.58 -25.78 -14.39
N ASN A 823 28.57 -26.44 -14.97
CA ASN A 823 27.95 -26.05 -16.22
C ASN A 823 27.00 -24.85 -16.02
N PRO A 824 27.23 -23.69 -16.66
CA PRO A 824 26.36 -22.52 -16.52
C PRO A 824 24.90 -22.77 -16.90
N GLU A 825 24.63 -23.69 -17.84
CA GLU A 825 23.27 -24.02 -18.30
C GLU A 825 22.45 -24.81 -17.26
N ASP A 826 23.13 -25.53 -16.36
CA ASP A 826 22.49 -26.33 -15.33
C ASP A 826 22.26 -25.55 -14.03
N ARG A 827 22.79 -24.32 -13.92
CA ARG A 827 22.77 -23.53 -12.69
C ARG A 827 21.35 -23.14 -12.30
N ASP A 828 20.94 -23.57 -11.11
CA ASP A 828 19.64 -23.22 -10.58
C ASP A 828 19.69 -22.90 -9.08
N ALA A 829 19.53 -21.62 -8.74
CA ALA A 829 19.58 -21.18 -7.35
C ALA A 829 18.46 -21.80 -6.49
N GLU A 830 17.26 -22.01 -7.04
CA GLU A 830 16.15 -22.61 -6.31
C GLU A 830 16.41 -24.08 -5.94
N ALA A 831 17.04 -24.86 -6.83
CA ALA A 831 17.49 -26.21 -6.52
C ALA A 831 18.48 -26.21 -5.35
N ARG A 832 19.44 -25.27 -5.34
CA ARG A 832 20.40 -25.13 -4.24
C ARG A 832 19.73 -24.69 -2.93
N VAL A 833 18.78 -23.75 -2.97
CA VAL A 833 17.96 -23.38 -1.80
C VAL A 833 17.24 -24.60 -1.22
N ASN A 834 16.60 -25.38 -2.08
CA ASN A 834 15.87 -26.57 -1.68
C ASN A 834 16.82 -27.67 -1.16
N ALA A 835 18.02 -27.79 -1.74
CA ALA A 835 19.06 -28.70 -1.25
C ALA A 835 19.54 -28.30 0.15
N VAL A 836 19.79 -27.02 0.41
CA VAL A 836 20.15 -26.51 1.75
C VAL A 836 19.05 -26.81 2.75
N LYS A 837 17.79 -26.47 2.43
CA LYS A 837 16.64 -26.74 3.32
C LYS A 837 16.43 -28.23 3.56
N GLY A 838 16.55 -29.05 2.52
CA GLY A 838 16.47 -30.51 2.59
C GLY A 838 17.58 -31.09 3.45
N LEU A 839 18.83 -30.66 3.24
CA LEU A 839 20.02 -31.08 4.00
C LEU A 839 19.85 -30.84 5.49
N VAL A 840 19.44 -29.63 5.87
CA VAL A 840 19.24 -29.24 7.26
C VAL A 840 18.10 -30.05 7.89
N SER A 841 16.98 -30.24 7.18
CA SER A 841 15.83 -31.01 7.68
C SER A 841 16.16 -32.50 7.85
N VAL A 842 16.98 -33.08 6.96
CA VAL A 842 17.51 -34.44 7.11
C VAL A 842 18.40 -34.52 8.36
N CYS A 843 19.29 -33.55 8.59
CA CYS A 843 20.14 -33.52 9.78
C CYS A 843 19.31 -33.43 11.07
N GLU A 844 18.30 -32.58 11.11
CA GLU A 844 17.36 -32.47 12.25
C GLU A 844 16.63 -33.80 12.50
N THR A 845 16.11 -34.44 11.45
CA THR A 845 15.35 -35.70 11.56
C THR A 845 16.23 -36.85 12.05
N LEU A 846 17.45 -36.98 11.52
CA LEU A 846 18.38 -38.03 11.92
C LEU A 846 18.84 -37.87 13.37
N THR A 847 19.10 -36.63 13.81
CA THR A 847 19.61 -36.38 15.17
C THR A 847 18.52 -36.46 16.23
N GLN A 848 17.32 -35.93 15.98
CA GLN A 848 16.19 -36.01 16.92
C GLN A 848 15.70 -37.44 17.16
N ALA A 849 15.70 -38.30 16.14
CA ALA A 849 15.27 -39.69 16.31
C ALA A 849 16.24 -40.50 17.18
N ARG A 850 17.55 -40.21 17.07
CA ARG A 850 18.62 -40.86 17.83
C ARG A 850 18.69 -40.40 19.29
N GLU A 851 18.21 -39.18 19.59
CA GLU A 851 18.00 -38.72 20.98
C GLU A 851 16.91 -39.52 21.73
N ASN A 852 15.95 -40.11 21.00
CA ASN A 852 14.79 -40.80 21.59
C ASN A 852 14.96 -42.33 21.70
N SER A 853 16.02 -42.91 21.13
CA SER A 853 16.27 -44.35 21.16
C SER A 853 17.31 -44.71 22.23
N ASP A 854 16.88 -45.36 23.32
CA ASP A 854 17.72 -45.92 24.42
C ASP A 854 18.67 -47.06 24.00
N VAL A 855 18.98 -47.22 22.71
CA VAL A 855 19.80 -48.32 22.19
C VAL A 855 21.18 -47.82 21.80
N GLN A 856 22.18 -48.32 22.52
CA GLN A 856 23.61 -48.09 22.32
C GLN A 856 24.06 -48.41 20.88
N THR A 857 24.29 -47.39 20.06
CA THR A 857 25.16 -47.45 18.85
C THR A 857 26.08 -46.23 18.80
N GLY A 858 26.98 -46.10 19.78
CA GLY A 858 27.85 -44.93 19.92
C GLY A 858 28.77 -44.63 18.73
N GLU A 859 29.18 -45.64 17.94
CA GLU A 859 30.07 -45.42 16.78
C GLU A 859 29.36 -44.74 15.60
N GLU A 860 28.09 -45.06 15.32
CA GLU A 860 27.35 -44.47 14.20
C GLU A 860 26.89 -43.04 14.50
N ASP A 861 26.66 -42.70 15.76
CA ASP A 861 26.28 -41.35 16.20
C ASP A 861 27.45 -40.38 16.13
N LEU A 862 28.62 -40.79 16.65
CA LEU A 862 29.86 -40.03 16.50
C LEU A 862 30.17 -39.73 15.02
N SER A 863 29.89 -40.70 14.13
CA SER A 863 30.13 -40.54 12.69
C SER A 863 29.19 -39.52 12.02
N LEU A 864 27.95 -39.37 12.50
CA LEU A 864 26.98 -38.39 11.97
C LEU A 864 27.34 -36.98 12.39
N PHE A 865 27.61 -36.74 13.68
CA PHE A 865 28.02 -35.42 14.16
C PHE A 865 29.35 -34.98 13.53
N GLN A 866 30.29 -35.90 13.34
CA GLN A 866 31.53 -35.62 12.61
C GLN A 866 31.27 -35.26 11.14
N LEU A 867 30.35 -35.96 10.46
CA LEU A 867 29.97 -35.62 9.09
C LEU A 867 29.28 -34.25 9.00
N ILE A 868 28.44 -33.90 9.97
CA ILE A 868 27.81 -32.57 10.04
C ILE A 868 28.89 -31.50 10.22
N LYS A 869 29.86 -31.73 11.10
CA LYS A 869 31.00 -30.85 11.33
C LYS A 869 31.84 -30.63 10.06
N ASP A 870 32.23 -31.72 9.41
CA ASP A 870 33.25 -31.68 8.37
C ASP A 870 32.69 -31.45 6.97
N GLU A 871 31.45 -31.86 6.67
CA GLU A 871 30.87 -31.75 5.32
C GLU A 871 29.71 -30.75 5.26
N VAL A 872 28.78 -30.84 6.22
CA VAL A 872 27.56 -30.00 6.20
C VAL A 872 27.89 -28.55 6.50
N MET A 873 28.61 -28.27 7.60
CA MET A 873 29.00 -26.90 7.95
C MET A 873 29.86 -26.27 6.84
N ILE A 874 30.79 -27.02 6.25
CA ILE A 874 31.61 -26.54 5.12
C ILE A 874 30.75 -26.20 3.90
N SER A 875 29.79 -27.06 3.56
CA SER A 875 28.85 -26.82 2.46
C SER A 875 28.01 -25.57 2.68
N LEU A 876 27.51 -25.36 3.92
CA LEU A 876 26.73 -24.18 4.27
C LEU A 876 27.57 -22.90 4.28
N PHE A 877 28.83 -22.94 4.74
CA PHE A 877 29.74 -21.79 4.64
C PHE A 877 30.01 -21.41 3.19
N LYS A 878 30.24 -22.39 2.30
CA LYS A 878 30.40 -22.13 0.86
C LYS A 878 29.13 -21.53 0.25
N ALA A 879 27.95 -21.94 0.72
CA ALA A 879 26.67 -21.42 0.27
C ALA A 879 26.46 -19.92 0.63
N LEU A 880 27.14 -19.41 1.67
CA LEU A 880 27.16 -17.96 1.99
C LEU A 880 27.96 -17.12 0.98
N ASP A 881 28.72 -17.75 0.09
CA ASP A 881 29.46 -17.07 -0.98
C ASP A 881 28.79 -17.25 -2.36
N ASP A 882 27.54 -17.71 -2.40
CA ASP A 882 26.77 -17.82 -3.65
C ASP A 882 26.31 -16.44 -4.12
N TYR A 883 27.08 -15.86 -5.05
CA TYR A 883 26.81 -14.57 -5.67
C TYR A 883 26.16 -14.68 -7.06
N SER A 884 25.54 -15.82 -7.37
CA SER A 884 24.89 -16.08 -8.69
C SER A 884 23.83 -15.04 -9.04
N VAL A 885 23.77 -14.69 -10.33
CA VAL A 885 22.85 -13.69 -10.88
C VAL A 885 22.13 -14.28 -12.10
N ASP A 886 20.84 -13.99 -12.22
CA ASP A 886 20.06 -14.18 -13.44
C ASP A 886 19.24 -12.92 -13.77
N ASN A 887 18.30 -13.01 -14.70
CA ASN A 887 17.43 -11.89 -15.10
C ASN A 887 16.59 -11.29 -13.94
N ARG A 888 16.47 -11.99 -12.81
CA ARG A 888 15.75 -11.57 -11.59
C ARG A 888 16.68 -10.87 -10.59
N GLY A 889 17.97 -10.73 -10.90
CA GLY A 889 18.97 -10.11 -10.03
C GLY A 889 19.76 -11.14 -9.21
N ASP A 890 20.03 -10.83 -7.94
CA ASP A 890 20.85 -11.66 -7.05
C ASP A 890 20.12 -12.91 -6.54
N VAL A 891 19.92 -13.91 -7.41
CA VAL A 891 19.27 -15.16 -7.00
C VAL A 891 20.11 -15.98 -6.02
N GLY A 892 21.43 -15.79 -5.99
CA GLY A 892 22.30 -16.38 -4.98
C GLY A 892 21.96 -15.92 -3.55
N SER A 893 21.37 -14.73 -3.38
CA SER A 893 20.94 -14.24 -2.05
C SER A 893 19.95 -15.18 -1.37
N TRP A 894 19.11 -15.90 -2.12
CA TRP A 894 18.16 -16.86 -1.56
C TRP A 894 18.88 -18.07 -0.95
N VAL A 895 19.98 -18.50 -1.58
CA VAL A 895 20.83 -19.59 -1.08
C VAL A 895 21.56 -19.14 0.18
N ARG A 896 22.11 -17.91 0.20
CA ARG A 896 22.75 -17.32 1.39
C ARG A 896 21.78 -17.20 2.57
N GLU A 897 20.55 -16.78 2.31
CA GLU A 897 19.48 -16.70 3.32
C GLU A 897 19.19 -18.08 3.93
N ALA A 898 18.96 -19.10 3.08
CA ALA A 898 18.73 -20.47 3.54
C ALA A 898 19.94 -21.06 4.28
N ALA A 899 21.16 -20.72 3.87
CA ALA A 899 22.39 -21.18 4.51
C ALA A 899 22.59 -20.57 5.91
N MET A 900 22.25 -19.29 6.13
CA MET A 900 22.30 -18.69 7.47
C MET A 900 21.34 -19.40 8.45
N GLU A 901 20.10 -19.66 8.02
CA GLU A 901 19.14 -20.44 8.83
C GLU A 901 19.62 -21.88 9.07
N GLY A 902 20.26 -22.49 8.06
CA GLY A 902 20.86 -23.80 8.17
C GLY A 902 22.02 -23.86 9.17
N LEU A 903 22.93 -22.87 9.12
CA LEU A 903 24.07 -22.76 10.03
C LEU A 903 23.63 -22.62 11.49
N GLU A 904 22.58 -21.83 11.73
CA GLU A 904 21.96 -21.71 13.06
C GLU A 904 21.53 -23.08 13.59
N LYS A 905 20.71 -23.80 12.81
CA LYS A 905 20.17 -25.12 13.20
C LYS A 905 21.26 -26.17 13.37
N CYS A 906 22.21 -26.25 12.44
CA CYS A 906 23.32 -27.21 12.54
C CYS A 906 24.25 -26.89 13.71
N THR A 907 24.43 -25.62 14.08
CA THR A 907 25.17 -25.23 15.28
C THR A 907 24.48 -25.73 16.55
N TYR A 908 23.16 -25.60 16.63
CA TYR A 908 22.38 -26.17 17.74
C TYR A 908 22.54 -27.69 17.83
N ILE A 909 22.52 -28.39 16.69
CA ILE A 909 22.74 -29.84 16.63
C ILE A 909 24.13 -30.22 17.15
N LEU A 910 25.20 -29.56 16.69
CA LEU A 910 26.57 -29.88 17.11
C LEU A 910 26.81 -29.59 18.59
N CYS A 911 26.30 -28.47 19.12
CA CYS A 911 26.44 -28.12 20.54
C CYS A 911 25.68 -29.09 21.45
N LYS A 912 24.53 -29.61 21.01
CA LYS A 912 23.82 -30.69 21.73
C LYS A 912 24.60 -32.01 21.70
N GLY A 913 25.22 -32.36 20.58
CA GLY A 913 26.08 -33.55 20.52
C GLY A 913 27.21 -33.52 21.55
N ASP A 914 27.83 -32.35 21.73
CA ASP A 914 28.92 -32.15 22.70
C ASP A 914 28.48 -32.33 24.16
N SER A 915 27.25 -31.90 24.52
CA SER A 915 26.74 -32.10 25.88
C SER A 915 26.49 -33.58 26.18
N VAL A 916 25.95 -34.35 25.22
CA VAL A 916 25.67 -35.79 25.37
C VAL A 916 26.98 -36.61 25.51
N THR A 917 28.00 -36.27 24.73
CA THR A 917 29.29 -36.99 24.75
C THR A 917 30.11 -36.69 26.02
N SER A 918 29.90 -35.51 26.62
CA SER A 918 30.56 -35.09 27.87
C SER A 918 30.00 -35.81 29.10
N THR A 919 28.71 -36.16 29.12
CA THR A 919 28.10 -36.97 30.20
C THR A 919 28.56 -38.42 30.18
N GLN A 920 28.80 -39.01 29.00
CA GLN A 920 29.28 -40.40 28.88
C GLN A 920 30.74 -40.60 29.31
N LYS A 921 31.61 -39.59 29.20
CA LYS A 921 33.01 -39.68 29.63
C LYS A 921 33.23 -39.54 31.14
N LEU A 922 32.24 -39.04 31.89
CA LEU A 922 32.37 -38.85 33.33
C LEU A 922 32.24 -40.17 34.12
N ASP A 923 31.60 -41.20 33.55
CA ASP A 923 31.43 -42.51 34.20
C ASP A 923 32.69 -43.40 34.16
N ASP A 924 33.69 -43.09 33.31
CA ASP A 924 34.89 -43.93 33.09
C ASP A 924 36.18 -43.42 33.76
N LEU A 925 36.15 -42.30 34.52
CA LEU A 925 37.37 -41.69 35.08
C LEU A 925 37.27 -41.25 36.55
N GLU A 926 36.80 -42.13 37.44
CA GLU A 926 37.05 -41.99 38.88
C GLU A 926 38.39 -42.64 39.28
N SER A 927 39.47 -41.84 39.38
CA SER A 927 40.52 -42.03 40.40
C SER A 927 41.58 -40.92 40.46
N ILE A 928 41.31 -39.92 41.33
CA ILE A 928 42.21 -39.19 42.27
C ILE A 928 43.36 -38.26 41.70
N PRO A 929 43.89 -37.26 42.45
CA PRO A 929 43.35 -35.92 42.69
C PRO A 929 44.30 -34.72 42.40
N GLU A 930 43.67 -33.55 42.15
CA GLU A 930 44.02 -32.16 42.56
C GLU A 930 45.40 -31.48 42.28
N PRO A 931 45.41 -30.12 42.19
CA PRO A 931 46.15 -29.39 41.16
C PRO A 931 47.36 -28.60 41.68
N SER A 932 48.29 -28.25 40.78
CA SER A 932 49.25 -27.15 41.01
C SER A 932 49.56 -26.36 39.75
N ASN A 933 49.44 -25.04 39.87
CA ASN A 933 49.68 -23.98 38.90
C ASN A 933 51.04 -24.05 38.18
N SER A 934 51.04 -23.84 36.85
CA SER A 934 51.67 -22.69 36.15
C SER A 934 52.05 -23.06 34.71
N ASN A 935 51.52 -22.28 33.75
CA ASN A 935 51.99 -22.01 32.39
C ASN A 935 52.98 -22.99 31.71
N VAL A 936 52.52 -23.66 30.65
CA VAL A 936 53.04 -23.61 29.26
C VAL A 936 52.57 -24.85 28.47
N ALA A 937 52.08 -24.58 27.25
CA ALA A 937 51.98 -25.44 26.06
C ALA A 937 50.89 -26.54 26.01
N GLU A 938 50.03 -26.37 25.00
CA GLU A 938 49.68 -27.34 23.95
C GLU A 938 49.57 -28.83 24.31
N ASN A 939 48.43 -29.41 23.90
CA ASN A 939 48.09 -30.84 23.82
C ASN A 939 47.26 -31.44 24.97
N SER A 940 45.99 -31.07 25.01
CA SER A 940 44.92 -32.03 25.33
C SER A 940 43.69 -31.70 24.48
N GLN A 941 43.71 -32.19 23.24
CA GLN A 941 42.64 -32.04 22.26
C GLN A 941 41.42 -32.86 22.73
N THR A 942 40.59 -32.27 23.59
CA THR A 942 39.23 -32.77 23.85
C THR A 942 38.41 -32.54 22.59
N CYS A 943 38.08 -33.62 21.86
CA CYS A 943 37.20 -33.57 20.67
C CYS A 943 35.83 -32.98 21.05
N SER A 944 35.63 -31.70 20.77
CA SER A 944 34.31 -31.09 20.65
C SER A 944 33.91 -31.02 19.17
N PHE A 945 32.67 -31.39 18.88
CA PHE A 945 32.02 -31.24 17.59
C PHE A 945 31.87 -29.77 17.22
N PHE A 946 31.69 -28.88 18.21
CA PHE A 946 31.72 -27.43 18.05
C PHE A 946 32.97 -26.84 18.70
N ASP A 947 33.86 -26.25 17.89
CA ASP A 947 35.13 -25.70 18.34
C ASP A 947 35.25 -24.18 18.06
N VAL A 948 36.29 -23.55 18.60
CA VAL A 948 36.56 -22.11 18.44
C VAL A 948 36.63 -21.70 16.96
N LYS A 949 37.14 -22.58 16.09
CA LYS A 949 37.27 -22.30 14.65
C LYS A 949 35.89 -22.25 13.99
N LEU A 950 35.01 -23.19 14.31
CA LEU A 950 33.63 -23.18 13.83
C LEU A 950 32.83 -22.00 14.38
N ALA A 951 32.96 -21.69 15.67
CA ALA A 951 32.31 -20.53 16.27
C ALA A 951 32.74 -19.22 15.59
N THR A 952 34.04 -19.08 15.31
CA THR A 952 34.58 -17.92 14.58
C THR A 952 34.02 -17.85 13.17
N ASN A 953 34.08 -18.95 12.40
CA ASN A 953 33.57 -19.00 11.03
C ASN A 953 32.06 -18.75 10.95
N LEU A 954 31.29 -19.25 11.91
CA LEU A 954 29.85 -19.00 12.05
C LEU A 954 29.55 -17.52 12.16
N VAL A 955 30.17 -16.84 13.13
CA VAL A 955 29.96 -15.40 13.33
C VAL A 955 30.47 -14.63 12.12
N CYS A 956 31.67 -14.92 11.62
CA CYS A 956 32.24 -14.30 10.42
C CYS A 956 31.31 -14.36 9.21
N GLY A 957 30.75 -15.54 8.93
CA GLY A 957 29.81 -15.75 7.84
C GLY A 957 28.55 -14.90 7.97
N ILE A 958 27.98 -14.83 9.18
CA ILE A 958 26.75 -14.08 9.44
C ILE A 958 27.01 -12.56 9.43
N VAL A 959 28.04 -12.07 10.13
CA VAL A 959 28.32 -10.62 10.22
C VAL A 959 28.71 -10.04 8.87
N LYS A 960 29.37 -10.83 8.01
CA LYS A 960 29.59 -10.46 6.60
C LYS A 960 28.28 -10.12 5.90
N GLN A 961 27.27 -10.99 6.01
CA GLN A 961 25.94 -10.75 5.42
C GLN A 961 25.21 -9.56 6.08
N ALA A 962 25.45 -9.31 7.37
CA ALA A 962 24.86 -8.20 8.13
C ALA A 962 25.32 -6.80 7.66
N VAL A 963 26.42 -6.71 6.91
CA VAL A 963 26.95 -5.46 6.36
C VAL A 963 26.93 -5.39 4.82
N GLU A 964 26.32 -6.38 4.16
CA GLU A 964 26.11 -6.38 2.71
C GLU A 964 24.94 -5.47 2.26
N LYS A 965 24.83 -5.25 0.95
CA LYS A 965 23.95 -4.23 0.36
C LYS A 965 22.44 -4.48 0.47
N MET A 966 21.98 -5.70 0.77
CA MET A 966 20.56 -6.07 0.69
C MET A 966 19.88 -5.98 2.05
N ASP A 967 18.84 -5.14 2.16
CA ASP A 967 18.06 -4.92 3.40
C ASP A 967 17.59 -6.23 4.03
N LYS A 968 16.98 -7.12 3.22
CA LYS A 968 16.47 -8.42 3.67
C LYS A 968 17.58 -9.31 4.24
N LEU A 969 18.74 -9.38 3.57
CA LEU A 969 19.85 -10.21 4.05
C LEU A 969 20.42 -9.68 5.36
N ARG A 970 20.57 -8.36 5.49
CA ARG A 970 21.05 -7.75 6.73
C ARG A 970 20.12 -8.02 7.90
N GLU A 971 18.81 -7.90 7.65
CA GLU A 971 17.81 -8.19 8.66
C GLU A 971 17.82 -9.67 9.07
N THR A 972 17.88 -10.60 8.11
CA THR A 972 17.98 -12.03 8.43
C THR A 972 19.26 -12.34 9.17
N ALA A 973 20.41 -11.82 8.75
CA ALA A 973 21.70 -12.05 9.38
C ALA A 973 21.73 -11.58 10.84
N ALA A 974 21.27 -10.35 11.11
CA ALA A 974 21.20 -9.81 12.46
C ALA A 974 20.25 -10.63 13.35
N LYS A 975 19.08 -11.03 12.83
CA LYS A 975 18.11 -11.86 13.56
C LYS A 975 18.66 -13.27 13.85
N VAL A 976 19.37 -13.88 12.90
CA VAL A 976 20.04 -15.18 13.09
C VAL A 976 21.13 -15.06 14.17
N LEU A 977 21.97 -14.04 14.10
CA LEU A 977 23.01 -13.79 15.11
C LEU A 977 22.39 -13.56 16.50
N GLN A 978 21.32 -12.77 16.59
CA GLN A 978 20.58 -12.55 17.83
C GLN A 978 20.08 -13.87 18.43
N ARG A 979 19.48 -14.76 17.60
CA ARG A 979 19.02 -16.07 18.08
C ARG A 979 20.16 -16.96 18.58
N ILE A 980 21.31 -16.95 17.89
CA ILE A 980 22.51 -17.71 18.33
C ILE A 980 23.05 -17.18 19.66
N LEU A 981 23.07 -15.87 19.87
CA LEU A 981 23.57 -15.24 21.10
C LEU A 981 22.61 -15.43 22.29
N TYR A 982 21.29 -15.42 22.08
CA TYR A 982 20.31 -15.47 23.18
C TYR A 982 19.45 -16.72 23.20
N CYS A 983 19.91 -17.82 22.57
CA CYS A 983 19.21 -19.10 22.63
C CYS A 983 19.13 -19.61 24.08
N LYS A 984 17.91 -19.61 24.64
CA LYS A 984 17.66 -20.06 26.02
C LYS A 984 17.81 -21.57 26.21
N VAL A 985 17.67 -22.34 25.12
CA VAL A 985 17.64 -23.81 25.17
C VAL A 985 19.05 -24.40 25.09
N ILE A 986 19.93 -23.81 24.26
CA ILE A 986 21.27 -24.33 24.00
C ILE A 986 22.24 -23.15 24.05
N PHE A 987 23.14 -23.18 25.03
CA PHE A 987 24.23 -22.22 25.09
C PHE A 987 25.29 -22.58 24.03
N ILE A 988 25.65 -21.62 23.19
CA ILE A 988 26.66 -21.81 22.14
C ILE A 988 28.03 -21.38 22.68
N PRO A 989 28.94 -22.32 22.98
CA PRO A 989 30.24 -22.00 23.57
C PRO A 989 31.21 -21.42 22.53
N PHE A 990 32.37 -20.96 23.01
CA PHE A 990 33.53 -20.58 22.20
C PHE A 990 33.37 -19.39 21.24
N ILE A 991 32.25 -18.64 21.29
CA ILE A 991 32.08 -17.41 20.51
C ILE A 991 33.08 -16.34 21.00
N PRO A 992 34.05 -15.92 20.18
CA PRO A 992 34.99 -14.86 20.55
C PRO A 992 34.27 -13.53 20.81
N HIS A 993 34.72 -12.76 21.81
CA HIS A 993 34.17 -11.43 22.11
C HIS A 993 32.63 -11.38 22.26
N ARG A 994 32.02 -12.44 22.81
CA ARG A 994 30.56 -12.58 22.95
C ARG A 994 29.89 -11.35 23.57
N GLU A 995 30.43 -10.82 24.66
CA GLU A 995 29.89 -9.64 25.36
C GLU A 995 29.74 -8.44 24.41
N LYS A 996 30.73 -8.20 23.54
CA LYS A 996 30.67 -7.11 22.56
C LYS A 996 29.65 -7.38 21.46
N LEU A 997 29.50 -8.64 21.03
CA LEU A 997 28.46 -9.02 20.07
C LEU A 997 27.05 -8.84 20.65
N GLU A 998 26.86 -9.13 21.93
CA GLU A 998 25.61 -8.91 22.67
C GLU A 998 25.28 -7.41 22.81
N GLU A 999 26.30 -6.55 22.98
CA GLU A 999 26.12 -5.09 22.96
C GLU A 999 25.70 -4.57 21.58
N ILE A 1000 26.34 -5.10 20.51
CA ILE A 1000 26.05 -4.72 19.12
C ILE A 1000 24.65 -5.18 18.71
N VAL A 1001 24.28 -6.40 19.11
CA VAL A 1001 22.99 -7.05 18.84
C VAL A 1001 22.30 -7.38 20.16
N PRO A 1002 21.56 -6.44 20.77
CA PRO A 1002 20.85 -6.66 22.04
C PRO A 1002 19.59 -7.52 21.88
N ASN A 1003 19.09 -8.09 22.98
CA ASN A 1003 17.93 -9.00 23.01
C ASN A 1003 16.58 -8.26 23.18
N GLU A 1004 16.26 -7.33 22.27
CA GLU A 1004 14.97 -6.62 22.26
C GLU A 1004 14.22 -6.84 20.93
N ALA A 1005 12.90 -6.67 20.96
CA ALA A 1005 12.04 -6.74 19.78
C ALA A 1005 12.09 -5.43 18.98
N ASP A 1006 11.68 -5.46 17.71
CA ASP A 1006 11.43 -4.29 16.84
C ASP A 1006 12.64 -3.47 16.34
N PHE A 1007 13.86 -4.01 16.37
CA PHE A 1007 15.00 -3.36 15.72
C PHE A 1007 14.92 -3.37 14.19
N LYS A 1008 15.20 -2.20 13.58
CA LYS A 1008 15.19 -1.98 12.14
C LYS A 1008 16.51 -2.39 11.48
N TRP A 1009 16.90 -3.65 11.59
CA TRP A 1009 18.17 -4.18 11.07
C TRP A 1009 18.35 -3.99 9.54
N GLY A 1010 17.25 -3.94 8.78
CA GLY A 1010 17.28 -3.63 7.35
C GLY A 1010 17.68 -2.19 7.01
N VAL A 1011 17.63 -1.25 7.98
CA VAL A 1011 17.95 0.16 7.76
C VAL A 1011 19.46 0.41 7.89
N PRO A 1012 20.17 0.86 6.82
CA PRO A 1012 21.63 1.02 6.82
C PRO A 1012 22.18 1.93 7.91
N THR A 1013 21.51 3.05 8.18
CA THR A 1013 21.93 4.05 9.17
C THR A 1013 21.81 3.54 10.61
N PHE A 1014 21.05 2.46 10.83
CA PHE A 1014 20.94 1.80 12.12
C PHE A 1014 21.93 0.64 12.24
N SER A 1015 22.03 -0.21 11.22
CA SER A 1015 22.83 -1.44 11.27
C SER A 1015 24.33 -1.20 11.10
N TYR A 1016 24.76 -0.34 10.17
CA TYR A 1016 26.20 -0.17 9.90
C TYR A 1016 27.00 0.40 11.07
N PRO A 1017 26.58 1.48 11.77
CA PRO A 1017 27.35 2.01 12.90
C PRO A 1017 27.57 0.98 14.03
N ARG A 1018 26.68 -0.01 14.16
CA ARG A 1018 26.79 -1.10 15.13
C ARG A 1018 27.78 -2.17 14.66
N PHE A 1019 27.58 -2.73 13.47
CA PHE A 1019 28.43 -3.82 12.98
C PHE A 1019 29.84 -3.38 12.58
N VAL A 1020 30.06 -2.11 12.22
CA VAL A 1020 31.40 -1.58 11.90
C VAL A 1020 32.33 -1.60 13.12
N GLN A 1021 31.82 -1.58 14.35
CA GLN A 1021 32.61 -1.73 15.57
C GLN A 1021 33.39 -3.06 15.61
N LEU A 1022 32.91 -4.09 14.90
CA LEU A 1022 33.60 -5.38 14.80
C LEU A 1022 34.90 -5.32 13.99
N LEU A 1023 35.16 -4.24 13.24
CA LEU A 1023 36.45 -4.03 12.60
C LEU A 1023 37.61 -3.92 13.60
N HIS A 1024 37.32 -3.67 14.88
CA HIS A 1024 38.31 -3.62 15.95
C HIS A 1024 38.87 -5.01 16.32
N PHE A 1025 38.19 -6.09 15.96
CA PHE A 1025 38.60 -7.46 16.31
C PHE A 1025 39.17 -8.20 15.10
N ASP A 1026 40.45 -8.58 15.17
CA ASP A 1026 41.18 -9.28 14.09
C ASP A 1026 40.46 -10.55 13.58
N CYS A 1027 39.69 -11.24 14.44
CA CYS A 1027 38.94 -12.42 14.05
C CYS A 1027 37.74 -12.12 13.15
N TYR A 1028 37.20 -10.90 13.19
CA TYR A 1028 35.99 -10.49 12.44
C TYR A 1028 36.27 -9.45 11.35
N SER A 1029 37.34 -8.68 11.48
CA SER A 1029 37.61 -7.49 10.67
C SER A 1029 37.55 -7.77 9.16
N LYS A 1030 38.23 -8.82 8.69
CA LYS A 1030 38.25 -9.27 7.29
C LYS A 1030 36.87 -9.62 6.74
N SER A 1031 36.06 -10.32 7.52
CA SER A 1031 34.73 -10.75 7.11
C SER A 1031 33.75 -9.58 7.06
N VAL A 1032 33.75 -8.73 8.08
CA VAL A 1032 32.94 -7.50 8.12
C VAL A 1032 33.32 -6.60 6.96
N LEU A 1033 34.62 -6.36 6.74
CA LEU A 1033 35.06 -5.52 5.64
C LEU A 1033 34.66 -6.09 4.27
N SER A 1034 34.76 -7.42 4.08
CA SER A 1034 34.37 -8.06 2.81
C SER A 1034 32.91 -7.84 2.44
N GLY A 1035 32.00 -7.74 3.41
CA GLY A 1035 30.61 -7.35 3.16
C GLY A 1035 30.42 -5.84 3.03
N LEU A 1036 31.12 -5.05 3.85
CA LEU A 1036 30.99 -3.59 3.89
C LEU A 1036 31.43 -2.93 2.58
N VAL A 1037 32.49 -3.42 1.95
CA VAL A 1037 32.96 -2.89 0.64
C VAL A 1037 31.93 -3.06 -0.46
N ILE A 1038 31.09 -4.11 -0.42
CA ILE A 1038 29.99 -4.34 -1.38
C ILE A 1038 28.95 -3.23 -1.25
N SER A 1039 28.72 -2.76 -0.02
CA SER A 1039 27.79 -1.70 0.30
C SER A 1039 28.34 -0.31 -0.04
N ILE A 1040 29.62 -0.05 0.24
CA ILE A 1040 30.29 1.21 -0.09
C ILE A 1040 30.42 1.39 -1.61
N GLY A 1041 30.89 0.37 -2.33
CA GLY A 1041 31.08 0.44 -3.77
C GLY A 1041 29.81 0.16 -4.59
N GLY A 1042 28.65 0.05 -3.93
CA GLY A 1042 27.35 -0.17 -4.57
C GLY A 1042 26.86 1.01 -5.42
N LEU A 1043 25.81 0.76 -6.23
CA LEU A 1043 25.21 1.78 -7.11
C LEU A 1043 24.24 2.73 -6.39
N GLN A 1044 23.67 2.30 -5.25
CA GLN A 1044 22.64 3.04 -4.54
C GLN A 1044 23.26 4.09 -3.61
N ASP A 1045 23.01 5.37 -3.90
CA ASP A 1045 23.71 6.48 -3.24
C ASP A 1045 23.40 6.60 -1.73
N SER A 1046 22.16 6.34 -1.31
CA SER A 1046 21.77 6.36 0.11
C SER A 1046 22.49 5.30 0.93
N LEU A 1047 22.54 4.07 0.41
CA LEU A 1047 23.25 2.95 1.02
C LEU A 1047 24.75 3.22 1.13
N ARG A 1048 25.34 3.69 0.02
CA ARG A 1048 26.76 4.06 -0.07
C ARG A 1048 27.10 5.13 0.95
N LYS A 1049 26.31 6.21 1.02
CA LYS A 1049 26.51 7.31 1.99
C LYS A 1049 26.46 6.81 3.42
N ALA A 1050 25.47 5.99 3.78
CA ALA A 1050 25.37 5.43 5.12
C ALA A 1050 26.57 4.53 5.47
N ALA A 1051 26.98 3.64 4.57
CA ALA A 1051 28.12 2.74 4.78
C ALA A 1051 29.45 3.49 4.93
N ILE A 1052 29.71 4.48 4.05
CA ILE A 1052 30.90 5.32 4.12
C ILE A 1052 30.89 6.16 5.39
N SER A 1053 29.76 6.78 5.75
CA SER A 1053 29.68 7.62 6.95
C SER A 1053 29.98 6.81 8.21
N ALA A 1054 29.40 5.62 8.35
CA ALA A 1054 29.68 4.72 9.45
C ALA A 1054 31.16 4.30 9.53
N LEU A 1055 31.80 4.02 8.38
CA LEU A 1055 33.23 3.71 8.33
C LEU A 1055 34.10 4.90 8.74
N LEU A 1056 33.76 6.11 8.28
CA LEU A 1056 34.50 7.33 8.61
C LEU A 1056 34.34 7.71 10.08
N GLU A 1057 33.14 7.60 10.64
CA GLU A 1057 32.88 7.81 12.06
C GLU A 1057 33.71 6.85 12.91
N TYR A 1058 33.78 5.56 12.53
CA TYR A 1058 34.63 4.57 13.20
C TYR A 1058 36.13 4.93 13.18
N LEU A 1059 36.62 5.42 12.05
CA LEU A 1059 38.02 5.86 11.92
C LEU A 1059 38.31 7.13 12.76
N GLN A 1060 37.31 7.98 13.02
CA GLN A 1060 37.44 9.21 13.80
C GLN A 1060 37.31 9.02 15.32
N MET A 1061 36.84 7.86 15.80
CA MET A 1061 36.71 7.64 17.25
C MET A 1061 38.09 7.40 17.89
N ASP A 1062 38.45 8.21 18.89
CA ASP A 1062 39.66 8.02 19.70
C ASP A 1062 39.42 6.95 20.77
N GLU A 1063 39.74 5.69 20.45
CA GLU A 1063 39.86 4.64 21.46
C GLU A 1063 41.27 4.03 21.39
N ASP A 1064 42.09 4.39 22.38
CA ASP A 1064 43.47 3.94 22.59
C ASP A 1064 43.52 2.48 23.08
N PHE A 1065 43.38 1.51 22.19
CA PHE A 1065 43.74 0.13 22.49
C PHE A 1065 44.47 -0.51 21.31
N ASN A 1066 45.76 -0.77 21.54
CA ASN A 1066 46.82 -1.24 20.62
C ASN A 1066 47.47 -0.12 19.78
N ASN A 1067 48.79 0.03 19.95
CA ASN A 1067 49.71 0.96 19.26
C ASN A 1067 49.76 0.84 17.71
N ARG A 1068 48.65 0.53 17.02
CA ARG A 1068 48.56 0.41 15.55
C ARG A 1068 47.43 1.31 15.04
N SER A 1069 47.71 2.09 14.00
CA SER A 1069 46.70 2.96 13.39
C SER A 1069 45.55 2.16 12.77
N LYS A 1070 44.31 2.59 12.99
CA LYS A 1070 43.10 1.96 12.43
C LYS A 1070 43.15 1.92 10.90
N GLU A 1071 43.76 2.94 10.30
CA GLU A 1071 44.02 3.04 8.87
C GLU A 1071 44.93 1.93 8.35
N TYR A 1072 45.95 1.54 9.13
CA TYR A 1072 46.83 0.44 8.76
C TYR A 1072 46.08 -0.90 8.74
N MET A 1073 45.28 -1.19 9.78
CA MET A 1073 44.46 -2.41 9.83
C MET A 1073 43.44 -2.46 8.68
N LEU A 1074 42.76 -1.34 8.41
CA LEU A 1074 41.85 -1.23 7.29
C LEU A 1074 42.57 -1.50 5.95
N SER A 1075 43.77 -0.96 5.76
CA SER A 1075 44.56 -1.18 4.54
C SER A 1075 44.92 -2.66 4.32
N THR A 1076 45.29 -3.38 5.39
CA THR A 1076 45.63 -4.80 5.32
C THR A 1076 44.41 -5.66 4.99
N ASP A 1077 43.26 -5.33 5.57
CA ASP A 1077 42.04 -6.09 5.34
C ASP A 1077 41.45 -5.80 3.96
N VAL A 1078 41.48 -4.55 3.48
CA VAL A 1078 41.03 -4.20 2.11
C VAL A 1078 41.88 -4.95 1.07
N LEU A 1079 43.19 -5.02 1.28
CA LEU A 1079 44.09 -5.76 0.40
C LEU A 1079 43.79 -7.27 0.44
N TRP A 1080 43.50 -7.82 1.63
CA TRP A 1080 43.07 -9.21 1.77
C TRP A 1080 41.78 -9.48 0.98
N VAL A 1081 40.79 -8.59 1.02
CA VAL A 1081 39.55 -8.75 0.24
C VAL A 1081 39.85 -8.79 -1.26
N LEU A 1082 40.70 -7.90 -1.79
CA LEU A 1082 41.10 -7.94 -3.20
C LEU A 1082 41.78 -9.26 -3.59
N GLN A 1083 42.60 -9.81 -2.70
CA GLN A 1083 43.34 -11.04 -2.98
C GLN A 1083 42.47 -12.30 -2.87
N GLN A 1084 41.57 -12.37 -1.88
CA GLN A 1084 40.68 -13.52 -1.69
C GLN A 1084 39.63 -13.64 -2.78
N TYR A 1085 39.02 -12.52 -3.17
CA TYR A 1085 37.93 -12.51 -4.15
C TYR A 1085 38.43 -12.24 -5.58
N ASN A 1086 39.68 -12.64 -5.89
CA ASN A 1086 40.28 -12.47 -7.21
C ASN A 1086 39.37 -13.02 -8.32
N ARG A 1087 39.14 -12.21 -9.36
CA ARG A 1087 38.19 -12.47 -10.46
C ARG A 1087 36.70 -12.54 -10.09
N CYS A 1088 36.32 -12.26 -8.84
CA CYS A 1088 34.93 -12.10 -8.44
C CYS A 1088 34.54 -10.62 -8.56
N ASP A 1089 34.13 -10.20 -9.77
CA ASP A 1089 33.83 -8.79 -10.08
C ASP A 1089 32.81 -8.14 -9.13
N ARG A 1090 31.90 -8.95 -8.56
CA ARG A 1090 30.88 -8.48 -7.61
C ARG A 1090 31.45 -7.97 -6.30
N VAL A 1091 32.61 -8.47 -5.88
CA VAL A 1091 33.32 -8.00 -4.68
C VAL A 1091 34.46 -7.07 -5.08
N VAL A 1092 35.20 -7.41 -6.14
CA VAL A 1092 36.37 -6.64 -6.60
C VAL A 1092 35.98 -5.23 -7.04
N ILE A 1093 34.96 -5.05 -7.88
CA ILE A 1093 34.59 -3.71 -8.38
C ILE A 1093 34.19 -2.79 -7.21
N PRO A 1094 33.31 -3.20 -6.28
CA PRO A 1094 33.02 -2.38 -5.11
C PRO A 1094 34.22 -2.13 -4.21
N THR A 1095 35.13 -3.10 -4.08
CA THR A 1095 36.38 -2.93 -3.32
C THR A 1095 37.27 -1.86 -3.95
N LEU A 1096 37.45 -1.88 -5.28
CA LEU A 1096 38.20 -0.84 -6.01
C LEU A 1096 37.58 0.54 -5.81
N LYS A 1097 36.25 0.66 -5.94
CA LYS A 1097 35.56 1.94 -5.67
C LYS A 1097 35.73 2.39 -4.22
N THR A 1098 35.74 1.47 -3.27
CA THR A 1098 35.99 1.79 -1.86
C THR A 1098 37.40 2.35 -1.67
N ILE A 1099 38.40 1.72 -2.30
CA ILE A 1099 39.79 2.20 -2.29
C ILE A 1099 39.90 3.60 -2.91
N GLU A 1100 39.28 3.82 -4.06
CA GLU A 1100 39.21 5.12 -4.73
C GLU A 1100 38.64 6.21 -3.82
N ILE A 1101 37.52 5.92 -3.13
CA ILE A 1101 36.88 6.86 -2.21
C ILE A 1101 37.79 7.19 -1.03
N LEU A 1102 38.46 6.19 -0.45
CA LEU A 1102 39.36 6.39 0.69
C LEU A 1102 40.63 7.17 0.30
N PHE A 1103 41.13 7.00 -0.93
CA PHE A 1103 42.17 7.88 -1.50
C PHE A 1103 41.66 9.31 -1.70
N SER A 1104 40.46 9.50 -2.25
CA SER A 1104 39.88 10.84 -2.48
C SER A 1104 39.72 11.64 -1.17
N LYS A 1105 39.45 10.95 -0.05
CA LYS A 1105 39.34 11.51 1.30
C LYS A 1105 40.67 11.66 2.04
N LYS A 1106 41.80 11.36 1.37
CA LYS A 1106 43.18 11.42 1.90
C LYS A 1106 43.49 10.50 3.09
N ILE A 1107 42.65 9.50 3.35
CA ILE A 1107 42.84 8.56 4.48
C ILE A 1107 44.05 7.66 4.22
N PHE A 1108 44.09 7.01 3.05
CA PHE A 1108 45.24 6.19 2.64
C PHE A 1108 46.46 7.01 2.19
N LEU A 1109 46.35 8.33 2.09
CA LEU A 1109 47.49 9.21 1.78
C LEU A 1109 48.30 9.61 3.04
N ASN A 1110 47.71 9.48 4.23
CA ASN A 1110 48.31 9.95 5.50
C ASN A 1110 48.79 8.79 6.40
N MET A 1111 48.83 7.54 5.92
CA MET A 1111 49.12 6.34 6.72
C MET A 1111 50.63 5.99 6.78
N GLU A 1112 51.09 5.45 7.91
CA GLU A 1112 52.52 5.13 8.16
C GLU A 1112 53.14 4.06 7.23
N ALA A 1113 52.33 3.24 6.55
CA ALA A 1113 52.79 2.13 5.67
C ALA A 1113 52.30 2.24 4.22
N GLN A 1114 52.02 3.46 3.74
CA GLN A 1114 51.41 3.77 2.45
C GLN A 1114 52.07 3.02 1.26
N THR A 1115 53.40 2.99 1.21
CA THR A 1115 54.19 2.32 0.16
C THR A 1115 53.84 0.83 0.01
N THR A 1116 53.74 0.09 1.12
CA THR A 1116 53.48 -1.36 1.09
C THR A 1116 52.07 -1.70 0.61
N PHE A 1117 51.08 -0.92 1.04
CA PHE A 1117 49.69 -1.06 0.61
C PHE A 1117 49.55 -0.74 -0.88
N CYS A 1118 50.10 0.38 -1.35
CA CYS A 1118 50.08 0.76 -2.76
C CYS A 1118 50.72 -0.30 -3.67
N ALA A 1119 51.82 -0.92 -3.25
CA ALA A 1119 52.44 -2.02 -4.00
C ALA A 1119 51.49 -3.23 -4.14
N GLY A 1120 50.83 -3.65 -3.06
CA GLY A 1120 49.87 -4.75 -3.08
C GLY A 1120 48.64 -4.46 -3.95
N VAL A 1121 48.10 -3.23 -3.88
CA VAL A 1121 46.97 -2.81 -4.75
C VAL A 1121 47.39 -2.82 -6.22
N LEU A 1122 48.59 -2.34 -6.56
CA LEU A 1122 49.10 -2.38 -7.93
C LEU A 1122 49.23 -3.82 -8.46
N ASP A 1123 49.70 -4.76 -7.64
CA ASP A 1123 49.80 -6.17 -8.03
C ASP A 1123 48.41 -6.75 -8.34
N SER A 1124 47.41 -6.44 -7.51
CA SER A 1124 46.01 -6.82 -7.75
C SER A 1124 45.43 -6.17 -9.02
N LEU A 1125 45.68 -4.88 -9.25
CA LEU A 1125 45.19 -4.17 -10.44
C LEU A 1125 45.74 -4.76 -11.75
N VAL A 1126 47.00 -5.19 -11.76
CA VAL A 1126 47.60 -5.86 -12.94
C VAL A 1126 46.84 -7.14 -13.30
N VAL A 1127 46.38 -7.90 -12.30
CA VAL A 1127 45.59 -9.12 -12.53
C VAL A 1127 44.16 -8.78 -12.94
N GLU A 1128 43.53 -7.86 -12.23
CA GLU A 1128 42.09 -7.57 -12.34
C GLU A 1128 41.71 -6.74 -13.57
N LEU A 1129 42.59 -5.84 -14.03
CA LEU A 1129 42.36 -5.00 -15.21
C LEU A 1129 42.81 -5.67 -16.51
N LYS A 1130 43.56 -6.78 -16.44
CA LYS A 1130 44.07 -7.46 -17.64
C LYS A 1130 42.94 -8.10 -18.44
N GLY A 1131 42.68 -7.52 -19.62
CA GLY A 1131 41.73 -8.08 -20.59
C GLY A 1131 40.24 -7.92 -20.21
N THR A 1132 39.94 -7.20 -19.13
CA THR A 1132 38.56 -6.93 -18.73
C THR A 1132 37.82 -6.09 -19.78
N LYS A 1133 36.50 -6.29 -19.88
CA LYS A 1133 35.60 -5.45 -20.69
C LYS A 1133 34.72 -4.55 -19.83
N ASP A 1134 34.77 -4.69 -18.51
CA ASP A 1134 33.93 -3.94 -17.59
C ASP A 1134 34.46 -2.50 -17.44
N PHE A 1135 33.64 -1.53 -17.86
CA PHE A 1135 34.00 -0.12 -17.80
C PHE A 1135 34.12 0.38 -16.36
N SER A 1136 33.25 -0.05 -15.43
CA SER A 1136 33.29 0.40 -14.03
C SER A 1136 34.59 -0.03 -13.36
N LYS A 1137 35.03 -1.27 -13.63
CA LYS A 1137 36.30 -1.81 -13.15
C LYS A 1137 37.50 -1.03 -13.69
N LEU A 1138 37.48 -0.70 -14.99
CA LEU A 1138 38.53 0.07 -15.65
C LEU A 1138 38.59 1.51 -15.13
N TYR A 1139 37.46 2.19 -14.96
CA TYR A 1139 37.41 3.55 -14.42
C TYR A 1139 37.95 3.62 -12.99
N ALA A 1140 37.49 2.72 -12.10
CA ALA A 1140 37.99 2.67 -10.73
C ALA A 1140 39.51 2.36 -10.69
N GLY A 1141 39.97 1.43 -11.54
CA GLY A 1141 41.39 1.12 -11.69
C GLY A 1141 42.23 2.32 -12.14
N ILE A 1142 41.77 3.06 -13.16
CA ILE A 1142 42.42 4.27 -13.67
C ILE A 1142 42.51 5.35 -12.59
N ALA A 1143 41.43 5.57 -11.84
CA ALA A 1143 41.41 6.54 -10.75
C ALA A 1143 42.41 6.18 -9.64
N ILE A 1144 42.47 4.90 -9.23
CA ILE A 1144 43.43 4.42 -8.22
C ILE A 1144 44.87 4.57 -8.72
N LEU A 1145 45.16 4.20 -9.98
CA LEU A 1145 46.48 4.44 -10.59
C LEU A 1145 46.83 5.93 -10.58
N GLY A 1146 45.83 6.78 -10.82
CA GLY A 1146 45.86 8.23 -10.64
C GLY A 1146 46.42 8.64 -9.28
N TYR A 1147 45.70 8.27 -8.21
CA TYR A 1147 46.06 8.62 -6.83
C TYR A 1147 47.43 8.09 -6.41
N ILE A 1148 47.78 6.84 -6.77
CA ILE A 1148 49.09 6.25 -6.42
C ILE A 1148 50.23 6.97 -7.17
N SER A 1149 49.97 7.45 -8.40
CA SER A 1149 50.97 8.21 -9.17
C SER A 1149 51.23 9.61 -8.59
N SER A 1150 50.27 10.20 -7.86
CA SER A 1150 50.44 11.52 -7.24
C SER A 1150 51.25 11.50 -5.93
N VAL A 1151 51.74 10.34 -5.47
CA VAL A 1151 52.54 10.20 -4.22
C VAL A 1151 54.04 10.34 -4.51
N SER A 1152 54.81 10.97 -3.62
CA SER A 1152 56.25 11.25 -3.79
C SER A 1152 57.19 10.05 -3.51
N ASP A 1153 56.88 8.87 -4.05
CA ASP A 1153 57.56 7.58 -3.75
C ASP A 1153 57.94 6.83 -5.06
N PRO A 1154 58.94 5.92 -5.15
CA PRO A 1154 59.30 5.24 -6.40
C PRO A 1154 58.18 4.32 -6.95
N ILE A 1155 57.16 4.04 -6.15
CA ILE A 1155 55.93 3.35 -6.59
C ILE A 1155 55.12 4.21 -7.57
N SER A 1156 55.22 5.54 -7.49
CA SER A 1156 54.54 6.47 -8.39
C SER A 1156 54.93 6.25 -9.85
N THR A 1157 56.21 6.00 -10.14
CA THR A 1157 56.71 5.69 -11.48
C THR A 1157 56.12 4.38 -12.02
N ARG A 1158 55.94 3.37 -11.15
CA ARG A 1158 55.31 2.09 -11.51
C ARG A 1158 53.82 2.26 -11.83
N ALA A 1159 53.08 3.00 -11.00
CA ALA A 1159 51.67 3.30 -11.22
C ALA A 1159 51.46 4.14 -12.49
N PHE A 1160 52.30 5.16 -12.69
CA PHE A 1160 52.28 6.01 -13.87
C PHE A 1160 52.55 5.22 -15.15
N SER A 1161 53.54 4.33 -15.14
CA SER A 1161 53.82 3.42 -16.26
C SER A 1161 52.63 2.51 -16.60
N GLN A 1162 51.90 2.00 -15.60
CA GLN A 1162 50.68 1.21 -15.81
C GLN A 1162 49.55 2.07 -16.38
N LEU A 1163 49.36 3.29 -15.88
CA LEU A 1163 48.34 4.22 -16.36
C LEU A 1163 48.54 4.57 -17.84
N LEU A 1164 49.78 4.85 -18.26
CA LEU A 1164 50.11 5.14 -19.66
C LEU A 1164 49.80 3.96 -20.61
N THR A 1165 49.68 2.73 -20.12
CA THR A 1165 49.27 1.60 -20.98
C THR A 1165 47.84 1.76 -21.52
N PHE A 1166 46.94 2.39 -20.74
CA PHE A 1166 45.54 2.57 -21.09
C PHE A 1166 45.30 3.67 -22.13
N LEU A 1167 46.28 4.55 -22.39
CA LEU A 1167 46.26 5.49 -23.51
C LEU A 1167 46.18 4.80 -24.88
N SER A 1168 46.55 3.52 -24.95
CA SER A 1168 46.46 2.68 -26.15
C SER A 1168 45.35 1.61 -26.07
N HIS A 1169 44.39 1.76 -25.15
CA HIS A 1169 43.31 0.78 -24.95
C HIS A 1169 42.36 0.68 -26.15
N ARG A 1170 41.75 -0.49 -26.40
CA ARG A 1170 40.84 -0.68 -27.55
C ARG A 1170 39.58 0.19 -27.50
N TYR A 1171 39.14 0.59 -26.31
CA TYR A 1171 37.93 1.40 -26.12
C TYR A 1171 38.28 2.91 -26.04
N PRO A 1172 37.73 3.76 -26.92
CA PRO A 1172 38.00 5.20 -26.94
C PRO A 1172 37.74 5.91 -25.60
N LYS A 1173 36.62 5.59 -24.94
CA LYS A 1173 36.24 6.17 -23.64
C LYS A 1173 37.28 5.93 -22.54
N ILE A 1174 37.96 4.78 -22.58
CA ILE A 1174 39.00 4.43 -21.61
C ILE A 1174 40.30 5.20 -21.90
N ARG A 1175 40.65 5.38 -23.18
CA ARG A 1175 41.81 6.18 -23.58
C ARG A 1175 41.65 7.64 -23.15
N LYS A 1176 40.47 8.22 -23.40
CA LYS A 1176 40.13 9.59 -22.97
C LYS A 1176 40.25 9.77 -21.46
N ALA A 1177 39.62 8.89 -20.68
CA ALA A 1177 39.69 8.97 -19.22
C ALA A 1177 41.10 8.77 -18.65
N SER A 1178 41.90 7.93 -19.31
CA SER A 1178 43.31 7.76 -18.96
C SER A 1178 44.10 9.03 -19.25
N ALA A 1179 43.84 9.70 -20.37
CA ALA A 1179 44.50 10.96 -20.73
C ALA A 1179 44.13 12.10 -19.76
N GLU A 1180 42.85 12.21 -19.40
CA GLU A 1180 42.38 13.16 -18.37
C GLU A 1180 43.09 12.92 -17.03
N GLN A 1181 43.24 11.66 -16.61
CA GLN A 1181 43.94 11.32 -15.38
C GLN A 1181 45.44 11.62 -15.45
N VAL A 1182 46.09 11.33 -16.59
CA VAL A 1182 47.52 11.65 -16.81
C VAL A 1182 47.74 13.16 -16.77
N TYR A 1183 46.85 13.95 -17.38
CA TYR A 1183 46.89 15.41 -17.31
C TYR A 1183 46.86 15.91 -15.85
N LEU A 1184 45.93 15.39 -15.05
CA LEU A 1184 45.83 15.76 -13.62
C LEU A 1184 47.09 15.41 -12.83
N ILE A 1185 47.71 14.26 -13.08
CA ILE A 1185 48.94 13.86 -12.39
C ILE A 1185 50.11 14.76 -12.76
N LEU A 1186 50.29 15.07 -14.05
CA LEU A 1186 51.37 15.95 -14.52
C LEU A 1186 51.27 17.37 -13.93
N MET A 1187 50.05 17.82 -13.62
CA MET A 1187 49.81 19.08 -12.91
C MET A 1187 50.10 19.01 -11.40
N GLN A 1188 50.03 17.84 -10.78
CA GLN A 1188 50.11 17.66 -9.32
C GLN A 1188 51.48 17.16 -8.84
N ASN A 1189 52.21 16.41 -9.68
CA ASN A 1189 53.46 15.76 -9.30
C ASN A 1189 54.59 16.10 -10.27
N GLU A 1190 55.41 17.08 -9.88
CA GLU A 1190 56.56 17.58 -10.66
C GLU A 1190 57.73 16.57 -10.72
N SER A 1191 57.71 15.48 -9.93
CA SER A 1191 58.83 14.52 -9.87
C SER A 1191 58.78 13.40 -10.91
N LEU A 1192 57.68 13.24 -11.66
CA LEU A 1192 57.49 12.13 -12.61
C LEU A 1192 58.08 12.38 -14.00
N VAL A 1193 58.26 13.65 -14.37
CA VAL A 1193 58.82 14.08 -15.66
C VAL A 1193 59.83 15.18 -15.36
N PRO A 1194 61.01 15.21 -16.02
CA PRO A 1194 61.95 16.32 -15.85
C PRO A 1194 61.28 17.68 -16.13
N GLU A 1195 61.51 18.69 -15.29
CA GLU A 1195 60.90 20.04 -15.39
C GLU A 1195 60.98 20.62 -16.81
N GLU A 1196 62.12 20.45 -17.49
CA GLU A 1196 62.36 20.90 -18.87
C GLU A 1196 61.46 20.24 -19.94
N LYS A 1197 60.81 19.13 -19.61
CA LYS A 1197 59.95 18.34 -20.53
C LYS A 1197 58.49 18.25 -20.07
N ALA A 1198 58.13 18.84 -18.94
CA ALA A 1198 56.79 18.79 -18.38
C ALA A 1198 55.76 19.51 -19.26
N GLU A 1199 56.10 20.70 -19.78
CA GLU A 1199 55.24 21.46 -20.72
C GLU A 1199 54.96 20.66 -21.99
N LYS A 1200 55.99 20.01 -22.55
CA LYS A 1200 55.86 19.15 -23.73
C LYS A 1200 54.98 17.92 -23.48
N ALA A 1201 55.06 17.32 -22.28
CA ALA A 1201 54.19 16.21 -21.92
C ALA A 1201 52.71 16.64 -21.79
N LEU A 1202 52.45 17.83 -21.24
CA LEU A 1202 51.10 18.42 -21.14
C LEU A 1202 50.54 18.78 -22.52
N GLU A 1203 51.37 19.30 -23.43
CA GLU A 1203 51.01 19.58 -24.83
C GLU A 1203 50.59 18.29 -25.55
N ILE A 1204 51.40 17.22 -25.49
CA ILE A 1204 51.08 15.93 -26.11
C ILE A 1204 49.75 15.39 -25.58
N ILE A 1205 49.51 15.45 -24.27
CA ILE A 1205 48.27 14.95 -23.66
C ILE A 1205 47.06 15.79 -24.09
N SER A 1206 47.20 17.10 -24.22
CA SER A 1206 46.10 18.03 -24.50
C SER A 1206 45.75 18.12 -26.00
N GLU A 1207 46.75 18.07 -26.88
CA GLU A 1207 46.56 18.19 -28.33
C GLU A 1207 46.20 16.86 -29.01
N THR A 1208 46.57 15.74 -28.40
CA THR A 1208 46.26 14.41 -28.95
C THR A 1208 44.78 14.08 -28.76
N CYS A 1209 44.10 13.77 -29.86
CA CYS A 1209 42.73 13.24 -29.83
C CYS A 1209 42.72 11.76 -29.39
N TRP A 1210 42.72 11.52 -28.07
CA TRP A 1210 42.86 10.18 -27.48
C TRP A 1210 41.67 9.25 -27.75
N ASP A 1211 40.49 9.77 -28.06
CA ASP A 1211 39.34 9.00 -28.52
C ASP A 1211 39.31 8.75 -30.04
N GLY A 1212 40.28 9.29 -30.78
CA GLY A 1212 40.48 9.10 -32.22
C GLY A 1212 41.23 7.81 -32.60
N ASP A 1213 42.06 7.88 -33.64
CA ASP A 1213 42.78 6.74 -34.20
C ASP A 1213 43.76 6.08 -33.20
N ILE A 1214 43.74 4.75 -33.13
CA ILE A 1214 44.51 3.98 -32.14
C ILE A 1214 46.01 3.95 -32.45
N GLU A 1215 46.41 4.01 -33.73
CA GLU A 1215 47.83 4.01 -34.11
C GLU A 1215 48.47 5.35 -33.76
N THR A 1216 47.74 6.45 -33.97
CA THR A 1216 48.13 7.80 -33.54
C THR A 1216 48.32 7.86 -32.01
N ALA A 1217 47.36 7.33 -31.23
CA ALA A 1217 47.47 7.26 -29.77
C ALA A 1217 48.67 6.39 -29.30
N LYS A 1218 48.98 5.29 -29.99
CA LYS A 1218 50.16 4.46 -29.68
C LYS A 1218 51.48 5.20 -29.91
N GLN A 1219 51.56 6.00 -30.98
CA GLN A 1219 52.75 6.78 -31.29
C GLN A 1219 52.99 7.89 -30.24
N GLN A 1220 51.94 8.65 -29.90
CA GLN A 1220 52.01 9.71 -28.89
C GLN A 1220 52.29 9.17 -27.49
N LYS A 1221 51.72 8.01 -27.14
CA LYS A 1221 52.08 7.28 -25.92
C LYS A 1221 53.58 6.95 -25.87
N LEU A 1222 54.18 6.48 -26.97
CA LEU A 1222 55.61 6.13 -26.99
C LEU A 1222 56.51 7.35 -26.72
N GLU A 1223 56.12 8.51 -27.22
CA GLU A 1223 56.78 9.77 -26.93
C GLU A 1223 56.66 10.14 -25.43
N LEU A 1224 55.49 9.94 -24.81
CA LEU A 1224 55.30 10.12 -23.36
C LEU A 1224 56.14 9.17 -22.50
N TYR A 1225 56.29 7.89 -22.89
CA TYR A 1225 57.22 6.96 -22.23
C TYR A 1225 58.67 7.46 -22.28
N THR A 1226 59.07 8.01 -23.44
CA THR A 1226 60.41 8.55 -23.65
C THR A 1226 60.65 9.82 -22.81
N ILE A 1227 59.63 10.67 -22.71
CA ILE A 1227 59.68 11.90 -21.89
C ILE A 1227 59.76 11.57 -20.39
N ALA A 1228 59.02 10.56 -19.93
CA ALA A 1228 59.01 10.09 -18.54
C ALA A 1228 60.18 9.17 -18.16
N GLY A 1229 61.10 8.85 -19.08
CA GLY A 1229 62.25 7.97 -18.82
C GLY A 1229 61.89 6.49 -18.57
N LEU A 1230 60.77 6.02 -19.12
CA LEU A 1230 60.24 4.66 -18.96
C LEU A 1230 60.61 3.77 -20.16
N ASP A 1231 61.05 2.53 -19.91
CA ASP A 1231 61.36 1.56 -20.96
C ASP A 1231 60.10 1.13 -21.74
N ALA A 1232 60.05 1.50 -23.03
CA ALA A 1232 59.01 1.05 -23.93
C ALA A 1232 59.30 -0.38 -24.44
N GLY A 1233 58.51 -1.37 -24.01
CA GLY A 1233 58.63 -2.74 -24.51
C GLY A 1233 58.47 -2.84 -26.05
N PRO A 1234 59.10 -3.84 -26.71
CA PRO A 1234 59.21 -3.87 -28.17
C PRO A 1234 57.87 -4.17 -28.88
N LEU A 1235 57.56 -3.38 -29.91
CA LEU A 1235 56.47 -3.60 -30.86
C LEU A 1235 56.68 -4.93 -31.60
N LYS A 1236 55.87 -5.96 -31.31
CA LYS A 1236 55.75 -7.12 -32.20
C LYS A 1236 54.98 -6.69 -33.45
N ALA A 1237 55.70 -6.31 -34.49
CA ALA A 1237 55.18 -6.20 -35.84
C ALA A 1237 54.67 -7.56 -36.32
N SER A 1238 53.36 -7.67 -36.58
CA SER A 1238 52.75 -8.85 -37.19
C SER A 1238 52.07 -8.44 -38.49
N ASN A 1239 52.89 -8.18 -39.51
CA ASN A 1239 52.46 -8.28 -40.90
C ASN A 1239 52.38 -9.76 -41.28
N LYS A 1240 51.17 -10.33 -41.37
CA LYS A 1240 50.91 -11.48 -42.26
C LYS A 1240 49.51 -11.41 -42.85
N VAL A 1241 49.51 -11.17 -44.15
CA VAL A 1241 48.42 -11.31 -45.11
C VAL A 1241 47.98 -12.77 -45.19
N SER A 1242 46.68 -13.05 -45.18
CA SER A 1242 46.10 -14.23 -45.82
C SER A 1242 44.81 -13.86 -46.55
N THR A 1243 44.87 -14.10 -47.85
CA THR A 1243 43.89 -13.89 -48.92
C THR A 1243 42.66 -14.82 -48.83
N LYS A 1244 41.48 -14.27 -49.17
CA LYS A 1244 40.28 -14.82 -49.89
C LYS A 1244 39.83 -16.27 -49.59
N ASP A 1245 38.56 -16.62 -49.37
CA ASP A 1245 37.35 -16.27 -50.15
C ASP A 1245 36.03 -16.71 -49.46
N SER A 1246 34.91 -16.15 -49.93
CA SER A 1246 33.50 -16.61 -49.91
C SER A 1246 32.54 -16.18 -48.78
N ASP A 1247 31.84 -15.08 -49.10
CA ASP A 1247 30.40 -14.82 -48.95
C ASP A 1247 29.59 -15.59 -47.89
N LYS A 1248 29.36 -14.92 -46.76
CA LYS A 1248 28.04 -14.85 -46.11
C LYS A 1248 27.83 -13.44 -45.57
N LYS A 1249 26.76 -12.79 -46.06
CA LYS A 1249 26.24 -11.51 -45.57
C LYS A 1249 26.17 -11.50 -44.04
N LEU A 1250 27.07 -10.76 -43.40
CA LEU A 1250 26.86 -10.24 -42.06
C LEU A 1250 26.09 -8.93 -42.22
N VAL A 1251 24.86 -8.93 -41.73
CA VAL A 1251 24.02 -7.75 -41.57
C VAL A 1251 24.80 -6.69 -40.81
N ALA A 1252 24.82 -5.46 -41.34
CA ALA A 1252 25.38 -4.30 -40.68
C ALA A 1252 24.82 -4.23 -39.26
N ALA A 1253 25.70 -4.34 -38.26
CA ALA A 1253 25.36 -4.03 -36.89
C ALA A 1253 25.10 -2.52 -36.86
N ASP A 1254 23.82 -2.18 -36.73
CA ASP A 1254 23.31 -0.83 -36.57
C ASP A 1254 24.06 -0.13 -35.41
N GLU A 1255 24.86 0.88 -35.74
CA GLU A 1255 25.60 1.69 -34.78
C GLU A 1255 24.67 2.47 -33.83
N ASN A 1256 23.36 2.51 -34.11
CA ASN A 1256 22.34 3.09 -33.22
C ASN A 1256 21.70 2.09 -32.24
N ALA A 1257 22.01 0.79 -32.31
CA ALA A 1257 21.49 -0.19 -31.34
C ALA A 1257 22.03 0.01 -29.91
N SER A 1258 23.15 0.72 -29.74
CA SER A 1258 23.66 1.06 -28.40
C SER A 1258 22.91 2.24 -27.75
N TYR A 1259 22.25 3.09 -28.55
CA TYR A 1259 21.48 4.23 -28.05
C TYR A 1259 20.12 3.80 -27.48
N SER A 1260 19.51 2.75 -28.04
CA SER A 1260 18.26 2.18 -27.51
C SER A 1260 18.42 1.57 -26.11
N SER A 1261 19.61 1.10 -25.74
CA SER A 1261 19.88 0.58 -24.39
C SER A 1261 20.10 1.68 -23.33
N LEU A 1262 20.39 2.92 -23.74
CA LEU A 1262 20.57 4.04 -22.82
C LEU A 1262 19.25 4.74 -22.48
N VAL A 1263 18.29 4.75 -23.41
CA VAL A 1263 16.99 5.44 -23.24
C VAL A 1263 15.99 4.65 -22.37
N GLU A 1264 16.16 3.32 -22.22
CA GLU A 1264 15.29 2.51 -21.35
C GLU A 1264 15.69 2.51 -19.85
N SER A 1265 16.79 3.17 -19.46
CA SER A 1265 17.33 3.11 -18.09
C SER A 1265 17.19 4.39 -17.25
N THR A 1266 16.64 5.47 -17.81
CA THR A 1266 16.32 6.70 -17.06
C THR A 1266 14.85 7.05 -17.29
N GLY A 1267 13.99 6.56 -16.40
CA GLY A 1267 12.56 6.83 -16.44
C GLY A 1267 12.24 8.30 -16.29
N PHE A 1268 11.64 8.87 -17.34
CA PHE A 1268 10.53 9.81 -17.29
C PHE A 1268 9.38 9.20 -18.08
#